data_AF-A0A1I7CFG3-F1
#
_entry.id   AF-A0A1I7CFG3-F1
#
_cell.length_a   1.000
_cell.length_b   1.000
_cell.length_c   1.000
_cell.angle_alpha   90.00
_cell.angle_beta   90.00
_cell.angle_gamma   90.00
#
_symmetry.space_group_name_H-M   'P 1'
#
loop_
_entity.id
_entity.type
_entity.pdbx_description
1 polymer ?
#
loop_
_entity_poly.entity_id
_entity_poly.type
_entity_poly.pdbx_seq_one_letter_code
_entity_poly.pdbx_strand_id
1 'polypeptide(L)'
;MTTAVLLPLRLETRFDGNKLRLRVIPDEPWFDRHDPLPSAAELRSLERFLAVAGDDHKRPEARGAWRVFAAEHGPGRAAWLVRTFPPDPGLGSGRVARPDRLREDSLFTELVDFPDQLQVWLARGGERPAHATTLLLVDPSKRRMDPGDPDDPEERRWWESWDVAVEAGLATEIDLGERTDDIDALYVVGLGSMTPATLFARHRDAGRLGLLAPGTPTNTVNGAAAADLGQDPMPWLELLHRSAVPRERQISLALTGDRELLGPLPGDPRPHQTRARLLLTGLWPALCGHTLTDVLGLGQAVDRVAAWAANNVDPLGPYPTLRVGSQPYGLLPATSVADWVPAEDDPPAEDMLRGPLVTLRARWAEAARSSGRGTVHGASAEHLLELLARPPASPGYALRRMHPTELWFTGLLGTNHAITWPGLIAEWERTYPLVAELGIRPRRRYSARGTHHSLQLPLVTPIGLSEGEIAGGLLGSLVRLAGQTPTAFASTRTVTEAVGQRLSSLLLRLAVYSLQVALGDIGRHKLGVPAGTLDPVAARPDVPQVLSEWIRAVTPDDLAADTEPAIALRRLTDALETLGEVPDTDLERVLPATIDCASHRIDPWVVGIARRRLQSLSSRPPRLGGYGWVDRPRPGRPGPTAGGLLPAPSHPQALTAALIRDRAINDPEPGRWHMDVTSDRVRRAARLADEVRGGAHPAEVLGREVERAVGDPITIETLRDLFPIRDEHRGRRVCDGQRVLAANLAPLRLPVDVLDELARLREAVEVYADLLVAEAVHHVVDGRAALAGAALDAAAGLARPPVLDVLQTRRDGRAVQTTCLTALPDVTAPSLPDDPLALAETRPARVGDPATAALLIARLGPASQWRWQLSLPDGTTATIRLADLGLEPADALALPLGTLERLLTETASGSGTTVTDRDGGIRYERAVRLVALLGRIPAVAEDTTETPTAIPADATGAEVAELRERLGKLRAIAHALTDRLTAASGAGADERRAVLRLATGWGIAPEPDPAAVDPLADQIHRAHRQLQERLAAAPDDAAAEALDPAGLAAAIAALSSPTGQIAILGRLRRDALPPLHDVAAVDSDGGGLNTAWLSHVAPVRPPLARLEAFQLAAGTPAGSGPPWTPWTNRPADPWQTDPEDNRRLVVAYAPPDVNLAEAAPDRILAVGLLDRFAETIPSAEHTATAAFGFDAPGARAPQAILLAVPPDPDRPLDEATLVSIVAETRELAHARMATPADLDEIAGVAPLPLLPATGDTSSGLEI
;
A
#
# COMPACT_ATOMS: atom_id res chain seq x y z
N MET A 1 -42.75 24.86 -0.28
CA MET A 1 -42.07 24.18 -1.39
C MET A 1 -40.58 24.32 -1.16
N THR A 2 -39.93 23.20 -0.86
CA THR A 2 -38.55 23.10 -0.37
C THR A 2 -37.65 22.58 -1.49
N THR A 3 -36.47 23.16 -1.62
CA THR A 3 -35.38 22.66 -2.48
C THR A 3 -34.74 21.43 -1.85
N ALA A 4 -33.82 20.77 -2.56
CA ALA A 4 -33.03 19.68 -2.00
C ALA A 4 -31.53 19.84 -2.26
N VAL A 5 -30.71 19.34 -1.34
CA VAL A 5 -29.25 19.24 -1.46
C VAL A 5 -28.94 17.77 -1.69
N LEU A 6 -28.58 17.41 -2.92
CA LEU A 6 -28.26 16.05 -3.31
C LEU A 6 -26.75 15.84 -3.22
N LEU A 7 -26.34 14.94 -2.33
CA LEU A 7 -24.94 14.53 -2.17
C LEU A 7 -24.62 13.36 -3.11
N PRO A 8 -23.39 13.29 -3.64
CA PRO A 8 -23.05 12.29 -4.65
C PRO A 8 -22.92 10.88 -4.05
N LEU A 9 -23.25 9.88 -4.88
CA LEU A 9 -23.17 8.45 -4.61
C LEU A 9 -22.34 7.80 -5.72
N ARG A 10 -21.36 6.98 -5.34
CA ARG A 10 -20.63 6.12 -6.27
C ARG A 10 -21.44 4.87 -6.54
N LEU A 11 -21.53 4.49 -7.81
CA LEU A 11 -22.27 3.31 -8.25
C LEU A 11 -21.30 2.30 -8.83
N GLU A 12 -21.33 1.07 -8.32
CA GLU A 12 -20.58 -0.05 -8.85
C GLU A 12 -21.54 -1.05 -9.47
N THR A 13 -21.23 -1.49 -10.70
CA THR A 13 -22.09 -2.38 -11.48
C THR A 13 -21.32 -3.64 -11.87
N ARG A 14 -21.99 -4.79 -11.79
CA ARG A 14 -21.47 -6.08 -12.26
C ARG A 14 -22.58 -6.84 -12.98
N PHE A 15 -22.30 -7.33 -14.17
CA PHE A 15 -23.22 -8.19 -14.92
C PHE A 15 -23.05 -9.65 -14.48
N ASP A 16 -24.17 -10.35 -14.30
CA ASP A 16 -24.26 -11.78 -14.05
C ASP A 16 -25.37 -12.36 -14.95
N GLY A 17 -25.00 -12.79 -16.16
CA GLY A 17 -25.95 -13.17 -17.19
C GLY A 17 -26.87 -12.00 -17.58
N ASN A 18 -28.17 -12.16 -17.39
CA ASN A 18 -29.20 -11.14 -17.61
C ASN A 18 -29.47 -10.25 -16.38
N LYS A 19 -28.74 -10.45 -15.28
CA LYS A 19 -28.87 -9.64 -14.07
C LYS A 19 -27.77 -8.59 -13.98
N LEU A 20 -28.12 -7.43 -13.44
CA LEU A 20 -27.19 -6.38 -13.05
C LEU A 20 -27.14 -6.28 -11.54
N ARG A 21 -25.99 -6.62 -10.96
CA ARG A 21 -25.65 -6.32 -9.57
C ARG A 21 -25.26 -4.86 -9.48
N LEU A 22 -25.95 -4.12 -8.65
CA LEU A 22 -25.69 -2.72 -8.33
C LEU A 22 -25.29 -2.61 -6.86
N ARG A 23 -24.17 -1.94 -6.59
CA ARG A 23 -23.78 -1.47 -5.25
C ARG A 23 -23.70 0.05 -5.23
N VAL A 24 -24.27 0.65 -4.20
CA VAL A 24 -24.29 2.09 -3.95
C VAL A 24 -23.35 2.39 -2.78
N ILE A 25 -22.40 3.30 -3.00
CA ILE A 25 -21.39 3.67 -2.03
C ILE A 25 -21.50 5.18 -1.78
N PRO A 26 -21.85 5.62 -0.56
CA PRO A 26 -21.86 7.04 -0.21
C PRO A 26 -20.47 7.67 -0.38
N ASP A 27 -20.41 8.87 -0.94
CA ASP A 27 -19.17 9.64 -1.07
C ASP A 27 -18.88 10.51 0.16
N GLU A 28 -17.71 11.16 0.21
CA GLU A 28 -17.19 11.88 1.39
C GLU A 28 -18.16 12.81 2.14
N PRO A 29 -19.06 13.58 1.47
CA PRO A 29 -19.97 14.51 2.15
C PRO A 29 -21.00 13.83 3.06
N TRP A 30 -21.23 12.53 2.91
CA TRP A 30 -22.15 11.78 3.77
C TRP A 30 -21.57 11.42 5.13
N PHE A 31 -20.24 11.43 5.26
CA PHE A 31 -19.55 10.91 6.43
C PHE A 31 -19.35 11.97 7.48
N ASP A 32 -20.10 11.84 8.57
CA ASP A 32 -19.86 12.62 9.77
C ASP A 32 -18.67 12.03 10.53
N ARG A 33 -17.70 12.90 10.82
CA ARG A 33 -16.49 12.59 11.59
C ARG A 33 -16.28 13.58 12.74
N HIS A 34 -17.31 14.37 13.06
CA HIS A 34 -17.23 15.33 14.14
C HIS A 34 -17.58 14.65 15.47
N ASP A 35 -16.63 14.64 16.40
CA ASP A 35 -16.91 14.29 17.79
C ASP A 35 -17.24 15.55 18.61
N PRO A 36 -18.48 15.73 19.09
CA PRO A 36 -18.85 16.93 19.84
C PRO A 36 -18.24 16.98 21.26
N LEU A 37 -17.62 15.89 21.75
CA LEU A 37 -17.02 15.83 23.07
C LEU A 37 -15.50 16.12 23.01
N PRO A 38 -14.97 17.01 23.86
CA PRO A 38 -13.53 17.19 23.99
C PRO A 38 -12.92 16.13 24.93
N SER A 39 -11.66 15.78 24.69
CA SER A 39 -10.85 15.00 25.64
C SER A 39 -10.20 15.91 26.70
N ALA A 40 -9.80 15.31 27.82
CA ALA A 40 -9.06 16.02 28.86
C ALA A 40 -7.72 16.62 28.35
N ALA A 41 -7.09 15.98 27.37
CA ALA A 41 -5.83 16.45 26.77
C ALA A 41 -6.05 17.67 25.84
N GLU A 42 -7.13 17.68 25.07
CA GLU A 42 -7.53 18.80 24.22
C GLU A 42 -7.79 20.06 25.06
N LEU A 43 -8.56 19.95 26.15
CA LEU A 43 -8.86 21.09 27.03
C LEU A 43 -7.59 21.65 27.70
N ARG A 44 -6.67 20.80 28.17
CA ARG A 44 -5.38 21.26 28.71
C ARG A 44 -4.54 21.99 27.67
N SER A 45 -4.57 21.53 26.43
CA SER A 45 -3.82 22.16 25.33
C SER A 45 -4.43 23.49 24.91
N LEU A 46 -5.76 23.59 24.93
CA LEU A 46 -6.50 24.84 24.77
C LEU A 46 -6.15 25.84 25.88
N GLU A 47 -6.17 25.44 27.16
CA GLU A 47 -5.80 26.30 28.29
C GLU A 47 -4.35 26.81 28.17
N ARG A 48 -3.40 25.96 27.71
CA ARG A 48 -2.02 26.37 27.42
C ARG A 48 -1.95 27.43 26.32
N PHE A 49 -2.71 27.24 25.24
CA PHE A 49 -2.78 28.22 24.15
C PHE A 49 -3.36 29.56 24.64
N LEU A 50 -4.50 29.53 25.33
CA LEU A 50 -5.18 30.72 25.83
C LEU A 50 -4.31 31.52 26.81
N ALA A 51 -3.55 30.84 27.66
CA ALA A 51 -2.62 31.47 28.60
C ALA A 51 -1.50 32.27 27.90
N VAL A 52 -1.07 31.85 26.71
CA VAL A 52 -0.03 32.53 25.93
C VAL A 52 -0.62 33.58 24.98
N ALA A 53 -1.78 33.28 24.39
CA ALA A 53 -2.43 34.13 23.38
C ALA A 53 -2.92 35.47 23.97
N GLY A 54 -3.51 35.47 25.17
CA GLY A 54 -4.14 36.65 25.74
C GLY A 54 -5.19 37.26 24.79
N ASP A 55 -5.36 38.59 24.82
CA ASP A 55 -6.37 39.30 24.01
C ASP A 55 -5.90 39.65 22.58
N ASP A 56 -4.59 39.58 22.30
CA ASP A 56 -4.00 39.95 21.00
C ASP A 56 -3.39 38.73 20.27
N HIS A 57 -4.19 38.16 19.37
CA HIS A 57 -3.84 37.01 18.52
C HIS A 57 -2.79 37.34 17.43
N LYS A 58 -2.45 38.62 17.20
CA LYS A 58 -1.46 39.01 16.18
C LYS A 58 -0.03 38.92 16.70
N ARG A 59 0.18 38.82 18.02
CA ARG A 59 1.51 38.72 18.61
C ARG A 59 2.26 37.48 18.11
N PRO A 60 3.58 37.56 17.84
CA PRO A 60 4.37 36.42 17.38
C PRO A 60 4.28 35.21 18.32
N GLU A 61 4.21 35.44 19.64
CA GLU A 61 4.08 34.39 20.64
C GLU A 61 2.72 33.68 20.56
N ALA A 62 1.63 34.44 20.33
CA ALA A 62 0.28 33.90 20.15
C ALA A 62 0.18 33.05 18.87
N ARG A 63 0.77 33.53 17.77
CA ARG A 63 0.85 32.79 16.50
C ARG A 63 1.72 31.53 16.62
N GLY A 64 2.81 31.60 17.39
CA GLY A 64 3.65 30.45 17.71
C GLY A 64 2.89 29.40 18.53
N ALA A 65 2.20 29.82 19.59
CA ALA A 65 1.38 28.94 20.42
C ALA A 65 0.23 28.29 19.62
N TRP A 66 -0.41 29.05 18.72
CA TRP A 66 -1.44 28.52 17.82
C TRP A 66 -0.91 27.42 16.91
N ARG A 67 0.28 27.59 16.30
CA ARG A 67 0.89 26.56 15.46
C ARG A 67 1.15 25.27 16.22
N VAL A 68 1.65 25.36 17.45
CA VAL A 68 1.87 24.20 18.32
C VAL A 68 0.55 23.51 18.63
N PHE A 69 -0.48 24.27 19.04
CA PHE A 69 -1.79 23.73 19.37
C PHE A 69 -2.48 23.07 18.17
N ALA A 70 -2.43 23.71 17.00
CA ALA A 70 -2.99 23.18 15.77
C ALA A 70 -2.22 21.96 15.23
N ALA A 71 -0.90 21.87 15.47
CA ALA A 71 -0.12 20.68 15.12
C ALA A 71 -0.46 19.47 16.00
N GLU A 72 -0.82 19.68 17.26
CA GLU A 72 -1.21 18.60 18.18
C GLU A 72 -2.58 17.98 17.84
N HIS A 73 -3.57 18.80 17.45
CA HIS A 73 -4.98 18.35 17.32
C HIS A 73 -5.56 18.48 15.89
N GLY A 74 -4.82 19.12 14.98
CA GLY A 74 -5.32 19.55 13.67
C GLY A 74 -5.94 20.95 13.72
N PRO A 75 -5.76 21.79 12.67
CA PRO A 75 -6.14 23.20 12.71
C PRO A 75 -7.66 23.43 12.78
N GLY A 76 -8.43 22.60 12.09
CA GLY A 76 -9.90 22.64 12.13
C GLY A 76 -10.47 22.32 13.52
N ARG A 77 -9.96 21.26 14.16
CA ARG A 77 -10.33 20.85 15.52
C ARG A 77 -9.92 21.89 16.56
N ALA A 78 -8.72 22.45 16.43
CA ALA A 78 -8.25 23.56 17.27
C ALA A 78 -9.18 24.78 17.19
N ALA A 79 -9.62 25.15 15.98
CA ALA A 79 -10.54 26.27 15.79
C ALA A 79 -11.93 26.01 16.42
N TRP A 80 -12.44 24.77 16.32
CA TRP A 80 -13.67 24.39 17.01
C TRP A 80 -13.53 24.45 18.54
N LEU A 81 -12.42 23.97 19.10
CA LEU A 81 -12.16 24.00 20.56
C LEU A 81 -12.18 25.44 21.10
N VAL A 82 -11.48 26.37 20.43
CA VAL A 82 -11.47 27.79 20.83
C VAL A 82 -12.86 28.43 20.73
N ARG A 83 -13.61 28.12 19.66
CA ARG A 83 -14.95 28.66 19.44
C ARG A 83 -15.98 28.14 20.44
N THR A 84 -15.87 26.87 20.82
CA THR A 84 -16.88 26.16 21.64
C THR A 84 -16.61 26.30 23.13
N PHE A 85 -15.33 26.37 23.54
CA PHE A 85 -14.90 26.50 24.94
C PHE A 85 -14.15 27.82 25.14
N PRO A 86 -14.85 28.97 25.12
CA PRO A 86 -14.22 30.26 25.36
C PRO A 86 -13.68 30.36 26.81
N PRO A 87 -12.69 31.23 27.06
CA PRO A 87 -12.17 31.45 28.41
C PRO A 87 -13.27 31.99 29.34
N ASP A 88 -13.35 31.42 30.54
CA ASP A 88 -14.30 31.84 31.58
C ASP A 88 -13.61 32.84 32.54
N PRO A 89 -14.07 34.11 32.60
CA PRO A 89 -13.51 35.11 33.51
C PRO A 89 -13.58 34.70 34.99
N GLY A 90 -14.54 33.84 35.38
CA GLY A 90 -14.76 33.39 36.75
C GLY A 90 -13.79 32.31 37.23
N LEU A 91 -13.08 31.61 36.32
CA LEU A 91 -12.17 30.50 36.64
C LEU A 91 -10.68 30.92 36.65
N GLY A 92 -10.39 32.18 36.35
CA GLY A 92 -9.04 32.74 36.22
C GLY A 92 -8.56 32.81 34.76
N SER A 93 -7.61 33.71 34.48
CA SER A 93 -7.12 33.99 33.12
C SER A 93 -6.66 32.71 32.41
N GLY A 94 -7.22 32.45 31.22
CA GLY A 94 -6.85 31.33 30.35
C GLY A 94 -7.48 29.98 30.70
N ARG A 95 -8.41 29.89 31.67
CA ARG A 95 -9.16 28.65 31.96
C ARG A 95 -10.50 28.59 31.25
N VAL A 96 -10.94 27.39 30.91
CA VAL A 96 -12.22 27.12 30.23
C VAL A 96 -13.14 26.29 31.12
N ALA A 97 -14.45 26.52 31.01
CA ALA A 97 -15.45 25.68 31.68
C ALA A 97 -15.41 24.26 31.08
N ARG A 98 -15.23 23.23 31.93
CA ARG A 98 -15.18 21.84 31.48
C ARG A 98 -16.60 21.29 31.34
N PRO A 99 -16.92 20.57 30.24
CA PRO A 99 -18.23 19.95 30.07
C PRO A 99 -18.40 18.75 31.01
N ASP A 100 -19.66 18.40 31.29
CA ASP A 100 -20.03 17.30 32.21
C ASP A 100 -19.55 15.92 31.73
N ARG A 101 -19.37 15.75 30.40
CA ARG A 101 -18.88 14.53 29.76
C ARG A 101 -17.66 14.84 28.92
N LEU A 102 -16.63 14.01 29.07
CA LEU A 102 -15.43 14.04 28.26
C LEU A 102 -15.38 12.81 27.38
N ARG A 103 -14.63 12.92 26.28
CA ARG A 103 -14.38 11.82 25.36
C ARG A 103 -13.43 10.80 26.00
N GLU A 104 -13.91 9.57 26.15
CA GLU A 104 -13.14 8.42 26.63
C GLU A 104 -12.64 7.57 25.46
N ASP A 105 -13.53 7.29 24.49
CA ASP A 105 -13.23 6.53 23.26
C ASP A 105 -13.28 7.43 22.01
N SER A 106 -12.68 6.95 20.92
CA SER A 106 -12.79 7.64 19.62
C SER A 106 -14.14 7.32 18.95
N LEU A 107 -14.87 8.35 18.54
CA LEU A 107 -16.07 8.18 17.73
C LEU A 107 -15.68 7.79 16.29
N PHE A 108 -16.20 6.66 15.81
CA PHE A 108 -16.01 6.22 14.42
C PHE A 108 -16.91 7.02 13.47
N THR A 109 -16.54 7.02 12.19
CA THR A 109 -17.31 7.68 11.14
C THR A 109 -18.76 7.17 11.13
N GLU A 110 -19.74 8.09 11.06
CA GLU A 110 -21.15 7.73 10.96
C GLU A 110 -21.77 8.23 9.65
N LEU A 111 -22.75 7.47 9.16
CA LEU A 111 -23.60 7.86 8.03
C LEU A 111 -24.89 8.48 8.57
N VAL A 112 -24.85 9.77 8.88
CA VAL A 112 -25.95 10.49 9.53
C VAL A 112 -26.90 11.07 8.47
N ASP A 113 -28.21 11.08 8.77
CA ASP A 113 -29.26 11.68 7.94
C ASP A 113 -29.34 11.13 6.49
N PHE A 114 -28.94 9.87 6.28
CA PHE A 114 -29.01 9.19 4.99
C PHE A 114 -30.48 8.84 4.61
N PRO A 115 -30.89 8.93 3.32
CA PRO A 115 -32.26 8.62 2.90
C PRO A 115 -32.72 7.21 3.32
N ASP A 116 -33.98 7.11 3.77
CA ASP A 116 -34.60 5.83 4.16
C ASP A 116 -34.84 4.89 2.96
N GLN A 117 -34.92 5.46 1.75
CA GLN A 117 -35.05 4.74 0.50
C GLN A 117 -34.18 5.35 -0.60
N LEU A 118 -33.64 4.50 -1.46
CA LEU A 118 -33.01 4.89 -2.73
C LEU A 118 -33.77 4.22 -3.88
N GLN A 119 -34.15 4.97 -4.89
CA GLN A 119 -34.76 4.44 -6.10
C GLN A 119 -33.73 4.32 -7.21
N VAL A 120 -33.80 3.21 -7.93
CA VAL A 120 -32.95 2.90 -9.07
C VAL A 120 -33.77 3.03 -10.35
N TRP A 121 -33.24 3.78 -11.32
CA TRP A 121 -33.91 4.06 -12.58
C TRP A 121 -32.99 3.74 -13.77
N LEU A 122 -33.57 3.25 -14.86
CA LEU A 122 -32.85 2.87 -16.07
C LEU A 122 -33.38 3.67 -17.27
N ALA A 123 -32.48 4.30 -18.03
CA ALA A 123 -32.78 4.78 -19.37
C ALA A 123 -32.30 3.74 -20.39
N ARG A 124 -33.18 3.31 -21.30
CA ARG A 124 -32.90 2.27 -22.30
C ARG A 124 -33.37 2.72 -23.68
N GLY A 125 -32.60 2.41 -24.72
CA GLY A 125 -32.98 2.64 -26.12
C GLY A 125 -33.33 4.09 -26.50
N GLY A 126 -32.80 5.09 -25.78
CA GLY A 126 -33.11 6.50 -25.95
C GLY A 126 -34.42 6.97 -25.28
N GLU A 127 -35.08 6.11 -24.51
CA GLU A 127 -36.30 6.46 -23.78
C GLU A 127 -36.01 7.20 -22.46
N ARG A 128 -37.06 7.83 -21.90
CA ARG A 128 -36.98 8.47 -20.57
C ARG A 128 -36.65 7.43 -19.49
N PRO A 129 -35.95 7.81 -18.40
CA PRO A 129 -35.67 6.89 -17.31
C PRO A 129 -36.96 6.26 -16.74
N ALA A 130 -36.97 4.93 -16.60
CA ALA A 130 -38.05 4.18 -15.98
C ALA A 130 -37.60 3.60 -14.64
N HIS A 131 -38.52 3.52 -13.67
CA HIS A 131 -38.24 2.95 -12.34
C HIS A 131 -37.94 1.45 -12.48
N ALA A 132 -36.82 1.02 -11.92
CA ALA A 132 -36.36 -0.37 -11.99
C ALA A 132 -36.57 -1.10 -10.66
N THR A 133 -36.14 -0.49 -9.55
CA THR A 133 -36.29 -1.06 -8.21
C THR A 133 -36.11 0.00 -7.12
N THR A 134 -36.49 -0.34 -5.88
CA THR A 134 -36.31 0.49 -4.69
C THR A 134 -35.52 -0.27 -3.63
N LEU A 135 -34.45 0.36 -3.14
CA LEU A 135 -33.65 -0.09 -2.00
C LEU A 135 -34.23 0.53 -0.72
N LEU A 136 -34.56 -0.30 0.27
CA LEU A 136 -35.05 0.14 1.58
C LEU A 136 -33.94 0.03 2.61
N LEU A 137 -33.63 1.14 3.30
CA LEU A 137 -32.53 1.23 4.26
C LEU A 137 -33.08 1.19 5.69
N VAL A 138 -33.62 0.02 6.06
CA VAL A 138 -34.44 -0.16 7.27
C VAL A 138 -33.62 -0.24 8.55
N ASP A 139 -32.39 -0.75 8.49
CA ASP A 139 -31.52 -0.95 9.67
C ASP A 139 -30.27 -0.04 9.64
N PRO A 140 -30.25 1.05 10.42
CA PRO A 140 -29.06 1.89 10.57
C PRO A 140 -27.83 1.16 11.11
N SER A 141 -28.00 0.12 11.93
CA SER A 141 -26.87 -0.60 12.55
C SER A 141 -26.02 -1.38 11.55
N LYS A 142 -26.60 -1.73 10.40
CA LYS A 142 -25.90 -2.41 9.29
C LYS A 142 -25.06 -1.48 8.42
N ARG A 143 -25.14 -0.16 8.65
CA ARG A 143 -24.45 0.89 7.89
C ARG A 143 -23.28 1.52 8.67
N ARG A 144 -22.89 0.92 9.79
CA ARG A 144 -21.78 1.41 10.61
C ARG A 144 -20.46 1.31 9.84
N MET A 145 -19.58 2.29 10.04
CA MET A 145 -18.28 2.40 9.38
C MET A 145 -17.09 2.03 10.28
N ASP A 146 -17.35 1.49 11.48
CA ASP A 146 -16.32 0.93 12.33
C ASP A 146 -15.83 -0.42 11.78
N PRO A 147 -14.56 -0.80 12.00
CA PRO A 147 -14.09 -2.12 11.64
C PRO A 147 -14.91 -3.21 12.36
N GLY A 148 -15.00 -4.39 11.74
CA GLY A 148 -15.48 -5.62 12.41
C GLY A 148 -14.64 -5.94 13.64
N ASP A 149 -15.21 -6.64 14.61
CA ASP A 149 -14.43 -7.25 15.68
C ASP A 149 -13.43 -8.23 15.06
N PRO A 150 -12.10 -8.02 15.22
CA PRO A 150 -11.11 -8.93 14.66
C PRO A 150 -11.19 -10.35 15.25
N ASP A 151 -11.82 -10.52 16.42
CA ASP A 151 -12.02 -11.81 17.07
C ASP A 151 -13.29 -12.55 16.59
N ASP A 152 -14.17 -11.87 15.82
CA ASP A 152 -15.36 -12.45 15.20
C ASP A 152 -15.26 -12.46 13.65
N PRO A 153 -14.75 -13.54 13.02
CA PRO A 153 -14.61 -13.63 11.57
C PRO A 153 -15.95 -13.66 10.80
N GLU A 154 -17.09 -13.82 11.49
CA GLU A 154 -18.42 -13.74 10.89
C GLU A 154 -18.93 -12.29 10.81
N GLU A 155 -18.35 -11.37 11.60
CA GLU A 155 -18.78 -9.96 11.68
C GLU A 155 -18.24 -9.12 10.49
N ARG A 156 -18.83 -9.31 9.31
CA ARG A 156 -18.45 -8.57 8.10
C ARG A 156 -19.19 -7.25 7.94
N ARG A 157 -18.51 -6.26 7.35
CA ARG A 157 -19.11 -4.95 7.05
C ARG A 157 -19.67 -4.89 5.63
N TRP A 158 -20.58 -3.95 5.37
CA TRP A 158 -21.27 -3.84 4.08
C TRP A 158 -20.32 -3.52 2.91
N TRP A 159 -19.15 -2.91 3.16
CA TRP A 159 -18.15 -2.69 2.11
C TRP A 159 -17.32 -3.96 1.78
N GLU A 160 -17.25 -4.92 2.71
CA GLU A 160 -16.54 -6.20 2.56
C GLU A 160 -17.42 -7.31 1.99
N SER A 161 -18.71 -7.33 2.32
CA SER A 161 -19.64 -8.40 1.95
C SER A 161 -20.81 -7.90 1.12
N TRP A 162 -21.03 -8.53 -0.04
CA TRP A 162 -22.18 -8.25 -0.90
C TRP A 162 -23.51 -8.51 -0.19
N ASP A 163 -23.63 -9.62 0.53
CA ASP A 163 -24.88 -10.01 1.19
C ASP A 163 -25.25 -9.02 2.30
N VAL A 164 -24.25 -8.58 3.08
CA VAL A 164 -24.44 -7.53 4.10
C VAL A 164 -24.81 -6.20 3.46
N ALA A 165 -24.28 -5.88 2.27
CA ALA A 165 -24.68 -4.69 1.53
C ALA A 165 -26.14 -4.75 1.05
N VAL A 166 -26.62 -5.93 0.65
CA VAL A 166 -28.04 -6.14 0.29
C VAL A 166 -28.93 -5.97 1.52
N GLU A 167 -28.55 -6.56 2.66
CA GLU A 167 -29.26 -6.38 3.93
C GLU A 167 -29.29 -4.91 4.40
N ALA A 168 -28.19 -4.18 4.19
CA ALA A 168 -28.09 -2.76 4.52
C ALA A 168 -28.86 -1.83 3.55
N GLY A 169 -29.44 -2.36 2.47
CA GLY A 169 -30.12 -1.58 1.43
C GLY A 169 -29.15 -0.76 0.55
N LEU A 170 -27.87 -1.13 0.50
CA LEU A 170 -26.83 -0.50 -0.32
C LEU A 170 -26.46 -1.34 -1.56
N ALA A 171 -27.06 -2.51 -1.74
CA ALA A 171 -26.88 -3.33 -2.93
C ALA A 171 -28.17 -4.03 -3.37
N THR A 172 -28.30 -4.32 -4.66
CA THR A 172 -29.44 -5.07 -5.22
C THR A 172 -29.09 -5.74 -6.55
N GLU A 173 -29.91 -6.73 -6.93
CA GLU A 173 -29.91 -7.33 -8.25
C GLU A 173 -31.09 -6.79 -9.07
N ILE A 174 -30.82 -6.37 -10.30
CA ILE A 174 -31.83 -5.86 -11.24
C ILE A 174 -31.92 -6.85 -12.40
N ASP A 175 -33.11 -7.35 -12.69
CA ASP A 175 -33.36 -8.18 -13.88
C ASP A 175 -33.47 -7.28 -15.12
N LEU A 176 -32.58 -7.48 -16.09
CA LEU A 176 -32.54 -6.69 -17.32
C LEU A 176 -33.40 -7.28 -18.45
N GLY A 177 -33.98 -8.47 -18.27
CA GLY A 177 -34.69 -9.20 -19.32
C GLY A 177 -33.75 -9.78 -20.37
N GLU A 178 -34.18 -9.87 -21.63
CA GLU A 178 -33.38 -10.51 -22.70
C GLU A 178 -32.24 -9.64 -23.24
N ARG A 179 -32.32 -8.31 -23.07
CA ARG A 179 -31.33 -7.36 -23.58
C ARG A 179 -30.50 -6.78 -22.43
N THR A 180 -29.19 -6.86 -22.55
CA THR A 180 -28.22 -6.29 -21.59
C THR A 180 -27.35 -5.20 -22.21
N ASP A 181 -27.60 -4.87 -23.49
CA ASP A 181 -26.79 -4.00 -24.34
C ASP A 181 -27.52 -2.71 -24.75
N ASP A 182 -28.67 -2.43 -24.17
CA ASP A 182 -29.54 -1.32 -24.50
C ASP A 182 -29.66 -0.28 -23.38
N ILE A 183 -28.90 -0.44 -22.29
CA ILE A 183 -28.85 0.53 -21.19
C ILE A 183 -28.02 1.75 -21.63
N ASP A 184 -28.65 2.91 -21.65
CA ASP A 184 -28.00 4.19 -21.92
C ASP A 184 -27.44 4.83 -20.66
N ALA A 185 -28.17 4.72 -19.55
CA ALA A 185 -27.74 5.20 -18.24
C ALA A 185 -28.50 4.49 -17.11
N LEU A 186 -27.80 4.32 -16.00
CA LEU A 186 -28.35 3.90 -14.71
C LEU A 186 -28.31 5.11 -13.77
N TYR A 187 -29.40 5.36 -13.06
CA TYR A 187 -29.52 6.43 -12.07
C TYR A 187 -29.92 5.87 -10.72
N VAL A 188 -29.38 6.46 -9.65
CA VAL A 188 -29.83 6.23 -8.28
C VAL A 188 -30.13 7.58 -7.67
N VAL A 189 -31.33 7.74 -7.11
CA VAL A 189 -31.73 8.94 -6.38
C VAL A 189 -32.41 8.57 -5.07
N GLY A 190 -32.30 9.43 -4.07
CA GLY A 190 -33.06 9.28 -2.83
C GLY A 190 -33.27 10.63 -2.17
N LEU A 191 -34.39 10.79 -1.49
CA LEU A 191 -34.74 12.04 -0.83
C LEU A 191 -35.17 11.78 0.61
N GLY A 192 -34.35 12.24 1.54
CA GLY A 192 -34.64 12.17 2.98
C GLY A 192 -35.66 13.22 3.42
N SER A 193 -36.14 13.06 4.64
CA SER A 193 -37.00 14.02 5.35
C SER A 193 -36.19 15.07 6.12
N MET A 194 -34.91 14.79 6.37
CA MET A 194 -34.01 15.60 7.18
C MET A 194 -33.44 16.82 6.44
N THR A 195 -33.04 17.83 7.21
CA THR A 195 -32.32 19.00 6.70
C THR A 195 -30.81 18.73 6.64
N PRO A 196 -30.10 19.17 5.60
CA PRO A 196 -28.64 19.13 5.53
C PRO A 196 -27.94 20.04 6.55
N ALA A 197 -28.66 20.93 7.24
CA ALA A 197 -28.10 21.89 8.19
C ALA A 197 -27.23 21.23 9.28
N THR A 198 -27.72 20.14 9.88
CA THR A 198 -26.98 19.41 10.93
C THR A 198 -25.68 18.83 10.39
N LEU A 199 -25.74 18.12 9.26
CA LEU A 199 -24.58 17.48 8.63
C LEU A 199 -23.50 18.50 8.25
N PHE A 200 -23.86 19.61 7.60
CA PHE A 200 -22.87 20.63 7.23
C PHE A 200 -22.36 21.45 8.43
N ALA A 201 -23.14 21.62 9.49
CA ALA A 201 -22.64 22.18 10.75
C ALA A 201 -21.57 21.27 11.38
N ARG A 202 -21.78 19.94 11.36
CA ARG A 202 -20.78 18.97 11.81
C ARG A 202 -19.53 18.96 10.91
N HIS A 203 -19.68 19.05 9.60
CA HIS A 203 -18.52 19.21 8.70
C HIS A 203 -17.71 20.50 8.97
N ARG A 204 -18.40 21.62 9.26
CA ARG A 204 -17.77 22.87 9.70
C ARG A 204 -17.00 22.65 11.01
N ASP A 205 -17.61 22.00 11.98
CA ASP A 205 -17.04 21.79 13.31
C ASP A 205 -15.90 20.76 13.35
N ALA A 206 -15.91 19.78 12.45
CA ALA A 206 -14.77 18.92 12.17
C ALA A 206 -13.67 19.62 11.34
N GLY A 207 -13.88 20.87 10.91
CA GLY A 207 -12.93 21.64 10.10
C GLY A 207 -12.72 21.09 8.68
N ARG A 208 -13.70 20.37 8.17
CA ARG A 208 -13.64 19.69 6.87
C ARG A 208 -14.09 20.58 5.72
N LEU A 209 -14.85 21.64 6.00
CA LEU A 209 -15.28 22.59 4.99
C LEU A 209 -14.17 23.57 4.61
N GLY A 210 -14.11 23.96 3.34
CA GLY A 210 -13.27 25.04 2.85
C GLY A 210 -13.67 25.46 1.44
N LEU A 211 -13.16 26.59 0.97
CA LEU A 211 -13.46 27.15 -0.34
C LEU A 211 -12.20 27.12 -1.22
N LEU A 212 -12.35 26.61 -2.44
CA LEU A 212 -11.28 26.67 -3.44
C LEU A 212 -11.65 27.68 -4.52
N ALA A 213 -10.67 28.51 -4.89
CA ALA A 213 -10.85 29.44 -5.97
C ALA A 213 -10.96 28.68 -7.31
N PRO A 214 -11.82 29.12 -8.25
CA PRO A 214 -11.85 28.52 -9.58
C PRO A 214 -10.48 28.55 -10.26
N GLY A 215 -10.05 27.45 -10.87
CA GLY A 215 -8.74 27.35 -11.52
C GLY A 215 -7.57 27.07 -10.57
N THR A 216 -7.82 26.88 -9.26
CA THR A 216 -6.80 26.33 -8.35
C THR A 216 -6.41 24.92 -8.81
N PRO A 217 -5.11 24.65 -9.08
CA PRO A 217 -4.66 23.32 -9.45
C PRO A 217 -4.89 22.34 -8.29
N THR A 218 -5.46 21.18 -8.60
CA THR A 218 -5.75 20.13 -7.62
C THR A 218 -4.69 19.02 -7.60
N ASN A 219 -3.64 19.15 -8.41
CA ASN A 219 -2.51 18.22 -8.48
C ASN A 219 -1.38 18.61 -7.52
N THR A 220 -0.55 17.64 -7.16
CA THR A 220 0.72 17.89 -6.46
C THR A 220 1.80 18.27 -7.46
N VAL A 221 2.53 19.36 -7.21
CA VAL A 221 3.69 19.78 -8.02
C VAL A 221 4.94 19.62 -7.15
N ASN A 222 5.92 18.85 -7.62
CA ASN A 222 7.17 18.56 -6.88
C ASN A 222 6.94 18.05 -5.44
N GLY A 223 5.90 17.24 -5.23
CA GLY A 223 5.55 16.67 -3.92
C GLY A 223 4.83 17.62 -2.95
N ALA A 224 4.62 18.89 -3.32
CA ALA A 224 3.80 19.83 -2.56
C ALA A 224 2.39 19.91 -3.15
N ALA A 225 1.36 19.99 -2.29
CA ALA A 225 -0.01 20.24 -2.74
C ALA A 225 -0.09 21.64 -3.39
N ALA A 226 -0.64 21.73 -4.60
CA ALA A 226 -0.81 23.02 -5.27
C ALA A 226 -1.90 23.91 -4.64
N ALA A 227 -2.69 23.35 -3.72
CA ALA A 227 -3.71 24.06 -2.95
C ALA A 227 -3.60 23.69 -1.47
N ASP A 228 -3.78 24.65 -0.57
CA ASP A 228 -3.95 24.36 0.85
C ASP A 228 -5.32 23.71 1.09
N LEU A 229 -5.32 22.43 1.46
CA LEU A 229 -6.52 21.66 1.79
C LEU A 229 -6.90 21.83 3.28
N GLY A 230 -6.71 23.02 3.82
CA GLY A 230 -6.98 23.37 5.22
C GLY A 230 -5.96 22.81 6.20
N GLN A 231 -4.73 22.54 5.75
CA GLN A 231 -3.63 22.08 6.60
C GLN A 231 -2.82 23.23 7.19
N ASP A 232 -2.78 24.40 6.52
CA ASP A 232 -2.14 25.58 7.12
C ASP A 232 -2.94 26.04 8.34
N PRO A 233 -2.34 26.09 9.55
CA PRO A 233 -3.03 26.57 10.74
C PRO A 233 -3.35 28.06 10.69
N MET A 234 -2.58 28.89 9.98
CA MET A 234 -2.71 30.35 10.08
C MET A 234 -4.06 30.90 9.60
N PRO A 235 -4.60 30.48 8.42
CA PRO A 235 -5.93 30.89 7.99
C PRO A 235 -7.00 30.64 9.07
N TRP A 236 -6.98 29.49 9.73
CA TRP A 236 -7.96 29.13 10.77
C TRP A 236 -7.97 30.08 11.97
N LEU A 237 -6.80 30.58 12.40
CA LEU A 237 -6.72 31.58 13.46
C LEU A 237 -7.39 32.88 13.05
N GLU A 238 -7.19 33.32 11.81
CA GLU A 238 -7.81 34.53 11.26
C GLU A 238 -9.33 34.37 11.15
N LEU A 239 -9.83 33.16 10.84
CA LEU A 239 -11.27 32.87 10.78
C LEU A 239 -11.98 33.11 12.10
N LEU A 240 -11.33 32.80 13.24
CA LEU A 240 -11.93 32.92 14.58
C LEU A 240 -12.31 34.36 14.94
N HIS A 241 -11.68 35.35 14.31
CA HIS A 241 -11.88 36.76 14.59
C HIS A 241 -12.55 37.55 13.44
N ARG A 242 -13.01 36.86 12.39
CA ARG A 242 -13.72 37.50 11.26
C ARG A 242 -15.18 37.05 11.18
N SER A 243 -16.04 37.93 10.66
CA SER A 243 -17.40 37.55 10.29
C SER A 243 -17.45 36.93 8.88
N ALA A 244 -18.48 36.13 8.62
CA ALA A 244 -18.73 35.55 7.31
C ALA A 244 -18.98 36.66 6.26
N VAL A 245 -18.30 36.59 5.12
CA VAL A 245 -18.53 37.50 4.00
C VAL A 245 -19.82 37.12 3.24
N PRO A 246 -20.42 38.02 2.44
CA PRO A 246 -21.68 37.74 1.74
C PRO A 246 -21.68 36.44 0.92
N ARG A 247 -20.53 36.07 0.34
CA ARG A 247 -20.34 34.83 -0.43
C ARG A 247 -20.51 33.57 0.41
N GLU A 248 -19.94 33.57 1.61
CA GLU A 248 -20.01 32.46 2.56
C GLU A 248 -21.44 32.31 3.07
N ARG A 249 -22.10 33.44 3.38
CA ARG A 249 -23.52 33.47 3.75
C ARG A 249 -24.43 32.92 2.66
N GLN A 250 -24.12 33.20 1.39
CA GLN A 250 -24.87 32.66 0.26
C GLN A 250 -24.71 31.14 0.12
N ILE A 251 -23.51 30.61 0.40
CA ILE A 251 -23.23 29.17 0.41
C ILE A 251 -23.98 28.51 1.58
N SER A 252 -23.87 29.10 2.78
CA SER A 252 -24.58 28.65 3.98
C SER A 252 -26.09 28.57 3.72
N LEU A 253 -26.68 29.63 3.16
CA LEU A 253 -28.11 29.66 2.82
C LEU A 253 -28.50 28.57 1.83
N ALA A 254 -27.69 28.39 0.77
CA ALA A 254 -28.00 27.42 -0.28
C ALA A 254 -27.91 25.97 0.22
N LEU A 255 -26.96 25.67 1.11
CA LEU A 255 -26.75 24.33 1.65
C LEU A 255 -27.63 24.03 2.85
N THR A 256 -27.97 25.01 3.68
CA THR A 256 -28.55 24.76 5.01
C THR A 256 -29.88 25.46 5.25
N GLY A 257 -30.24 26.44 4.42
CA GLY A 257 -31.38 27.33 4.65
C GLY A 257 -31.11 28.44 5.67
N ASP A 258 -29.94 28.47 6.31
CA ASP A 258 -29.51 29.49 7.27
C ASP A 258 -28.26 30.21 6.76
N ARG A 259 -28.28 31.55 6.75
CA ARG A 259 -27.17 32.39 6.27
C ARG A 259 -25.96 32.40 7.19
N GLU A 260 -26.15 32.21 8.49
CA GLU A 260 -25.08 32.36 9.49
C GLU A 260 -24.55 31.01 9.99
N LEU A 261 -25.22 29.89 9.69
CA LEU A 261 -24.87 28.58 10.23
C LEU A 261 -23.43 28.16 9.92
N LEU A 262 -22.94 28.28 8.69
CA LEU A 262 -21.57 27.83 8.38
C LEU A 262 -20.47 28.78 8.87
N GLY A 263 -20.79 30.07 9.06
CA GLY A 263 -19.79 31.07 9.42
C GLY A 263 -18.68 31.26 8.37
N PRO A 264 -17.53 31.86 8.76
CA PRO A 264 -16.38 32.02 7.89
C PRO A 264 -15.69 30.68 7.61
N LEU A 265 -15.33 30.42 6.34
CA LEU A 265 -14.67 29.19 5.90
C LEU A 265 -13.22 29.44 5.47
N PRO A 266 -12.31 28.46 5.61
CA PRO A 266 -10.94 28.60 5.12
C PRO A 266 -10.91 28.64 3.59
N GLY A 267 -9.96 29.37 3.02
CA GLY A 267 -9.80 29.54 1.59
C GLY A 267 -10.34 30.87 1.06
N ASP A 268 -10.51 30.97 -0.26
CA ASP A 268 -10.68 32.25 -0.95
C ASP A 268 -12.12 32.45 -1.45
N PRO A 269 -12.91 33.35 -0.82
CA PRO A 269 -14.28 33.64 -1.23
C PRO A 269 -14.37 34.67 -2.39
N ARG A 270 -13.31 34.86 -3.20
CA ARG A 270 -13.22 35.85 -4.28
C ARG A 270 -14.51 35.96 -5.13
N PRO A 271 -14.98 37.18 -5.47
CA PRO A 271 -16.24 37.43 -6.19
C PRO A 271 -16.12 37.23 -7.71
N HIS A 272 -15.58 36.09 -8.16
CA HIS A 272 -15.39 35.76 -9.57
C HIS A 272 -16.70 35.77 -10.37
N GLN A 273 -17.81 35.34 -9.75
CA GLN A 273 -19.15 35.34 -10.33
C GLN A 273 -19.62 36.76 -10.72
N THR A 274 -19.49 37.72 -9.80
CA THR A 274 -19.86 39.13 -10.05
C THR A 274 -19.03 39.69 -11.20
N ARG A 275 -17.73 39.42 -11.22
CA ARG A 275 -16.83 39.88 -12.29
C ARG A 275 -17.19 39.28 -13.65
N ALA A 276 -17.53 37.99 -13.70
CA ALA A 276 -17.94 37.31 -14.93
C ALA A 276 -19.25 37.87 -15.50
N ARG A 277 -20.22 38.16 -14.62
CA ARG A 277 -21.47 38.83 -15.01
C ARG A 277 -21.25 40.24 -15.51
N LEU A 278 -20.36 41.01 -14.87
CA LEU A 278 -20.01 42.36 -15.33
C LEU A 278 -19.35 42.31 -16.71
N LEU A 279 -18.45 41.36 -16.96
CA LEU A 279 -17.86 41.18 -18.30
C LEU A 279 -18.91 40.77 -19.34
N LEU A 280 -19.79 39.82 -19.04
CA LEU A 280 -20.87 39.44 -19.96
C LEU A 280 -21.79 40.64 -20.26
N THR A 281 -22.11 41.45 -19.24
CA THR A 281 -22.97 42.64 -19.37
C THR A 281 -22.28 43.74 -20.19
N GLY A 282 -21.02 44.04 -19.87
CA GLY A 282 -20.25 45.10 -20.51
C GLY A 282 -19.86 44.78 -21.95
N LEU A 283 -19.73 43.50 -22.28
CA LEU A 283 -19.37 43.01 -23.62
C LEU A 283 -20.57 42.45 -24.40
N TRP A 284 -21.79 42.52 -23.84
CA TRP A 284 -22.99 41.91 -24.41
C TRP A 284 -23.20 42.27 -25.89
N PRO A 285 -23.12 43.55 -26.32
CA PRO A 285 -23.39 43.90 -27.71
C PRO A 285 -22.42 43.25 -28.69
N ALA A 286 -21.13 43.13 -28.34
CA ALA A 286 -20.12 42.49 -29.16
C ALA A 286 -20.20 40.95 -29.14
N LEU A 287 -20.54 40.37 -27.99
CA LEU A 287 -20.52 38.92 -27.80
C LEU A 287 -21.79 38.22 -28.28
N CYS A 288 -22.95 38.83 -28.09
CA CYS A 288 -24.26 38.23 -28.38
C CYS A 288 -25.21 39.21 -29.07
N GLY A 289 -25.29 40.45 -28.58
CA GLY A 289 -26.34 41.41 -28.91
C GLY A 289 -26.48 41.69 -30.41
N HIS A 290 -25.40 42.09 -31.08
CA HIS A 290 -25.44 42.38 -32.52
C HIS A 290 -25.88 41.16 -33.34
N THR A 291 -25.32 39.98 -33.06
CA THR A 291 -25.62 38.76 -33.81
C THR A 291 -27.07 38.30 -33.57
N LEU A 292 -27.54 38.28 -32.32
CA LEU A 292 -28.90 37.85 -31.99
C LEU A 292 -29.95 38.85 -32.52
N THR A 293 -29.74 40.15 -32.31
CA THR A 293 -30.70 41.20 -32.69
C THR A 293 -30.70 41.43 -34.20
N ASP A 294 -29.53 41.66 -34.81
CA ASP A 294 -29.46 42.17 -36.17
C ASP A 294 -29.26 41.08 -37.22
N VAL A 295 -28.41 40.09 -36.94
CA VAL A 295 -28.09 39.02 -37.90
C VAL A 295 -29.17 37.93 -37.90
N LEU A 296 -29.50 37.40 -36.71
CA LEU A 296 -30.52 36.36 -36.56
C LEU A 296 -31.94 36.93 -36.55
N GLY A 297 -32.10 38.24 -36.35
CA GLY A 297 -33.38 38.93 -36.46
C GLY A 297 -34.34 38.68 -35.28
N LEU A 298 -33.83 38.39 -34.08
CA LEU A 298 -34.65 38.09 -32.90
C LEU A 298 -35.28 39.34 -32.25
N GLY A 299 -34.86 40.55 -32.65
CA GLY A 299 -35.50 41.81 -32.26
C GLY A 299 -35.45 42.10 -30.75
N GLN A 300 -36.49 42.79 -30.22
CA GLN A 300 -36.58 43.22 -28.80
C GLN A 300 -36.58 42.08 -27.77
N ALA A 301 -36.76 40.83 -28.20
CA ALA A 301 -36.59 39.65 -27.34
C ALA A 301 -35.19 39.60 -26.71
N VAL A 302 -34.18 40.04 -27.47
CA VAL A 302 -32.76 39.99 -27.07
C VAL A 302 -32.49 40.91 -25.89
N ASP A 303 -33.13 42.08 -25.82
CA ASP A 303 -32.93 43.03 -24.72
C ASP A 303 -33.44 42.48 -23.38
N ARG A 304 -34.55 41.73 -23.40
CA ARG A 304 -35.07 41.03 -22.21
C ARG A 304 -34.13 39.91 -21.77
N VAL A 305 -33.61 39.14 -22.72
CA VAL A 305 -32.63 38.08 -22.42
C VAL A 305 -31.31 38.68 -21.91
N ALA A 306 -30.86 39.81 -22.45
CA ALA A 306 -29.68 40.54 -21.99
C ALA A 306 -29.84 40.99 -20.53
N ALA A 307 -30.98 41.60 -20.20
CA ALA A 307 -31.30 42.03 -18.84
C ALA A 307 -31.36 40.86 -17.85
N TRP A 308 -31.89 39.73 -18.28
CA TRP A 308 -31.93 38.50 -17.49
C TRP A 308 -30.53 37.90 -17.33
N ALA A 309 -29.74 37.80 -18.41
CA ALA A 309 -28.41 37.20 -18.41
C ALA A 309 -27.43 37.97 -17.53
N ALA A 310 -27.49 39.31 -17.56
CA ALA A 310 -26.73 40.19 -16.67
C ALA A 310 -26.93 39.88 -15.18
N ASN A 311 -28.05 39.23 -14.83
CA ASN A 311 -28.39 38.89 -13.46
C ASN A 311 -28.23 37.41 -13.09
N ASN A 312 -28.35 36.52 -14.06
CA ASN A 312 -28.55 35.09 -13.80
C ASN A 312 -27.50 34.18 -14.41
N VAL A 313 -26.77 34.63 -15.45
CA VAL A 313 -25.80 33.80 -16.17
C VAL A 313 -24.41 34.02 -15.60
N ASP A 314 -23.79 32.94 -15.13
CA ASP A 314 -22.49 32.97 -14.46
C ASP A 314 -21.49 32.07 -15.21
N PRO A 315 -20.64 32.64 -16.08
CA PRO A 315 -19.74 31.86 -16.94
C PRO A 315 -18.83 30.85 -16.21
N LEU A 316 -18.43 31.17 -14.98
CA LEU A 316 -17.58 30.33 -14.12
C LEU A 316 -18.36 29.47 -13.12
N GLY A 317 -19.69 29.48 -13.20
CA GLY A 317 -20.57 28.82 -12.24
C GLY A 317 -21.00 29.74 -11.08
N PRO A 318 -22.12 29.43 -10.41
CA PRO A 318 -22.72 30.35 -9.47
C PRO A 318 -22.17 30.28 -8.04
N TYR A 319 -21.34 29.30 -7.73
CA TYR A 319 -20.73 29.08 -6.41
C TYR A 319 -19.26 28.65 -6.56
N PRO A 320 -18.36 29.05 -5.65
CA PRO A 320 -17.02 28.47 -5.58
C PRO A 320 -17.10 26.98 -5.24
N THR A 321 -16.04 26.25 -5.56
CA THR A 321 -15.89 24.85 -5.19
C THR A 321 -15.80 24.72 -3.66
N LEU A 322 -16.67 23.89 -3.10
CA LEU A 322 -16.68 23.55 -1.69
C LEU A 322 -15.80 22.31 -1.48
N ARG A 323 -14.74 22.45 -0.69
CA ARG A 323 -13.97 21.32 -0.20
C ARG A 323 -14.69 20.70 0.99
N VAL A 324 -14.86 19.37 0.97
CA VAL A 324 -15.26 18.57 2.13
C VAL A 324 -14.16 17.54 2.40
N GLY A 325 -13.40 17.72 3.48
CA GLY A 325 -12.21 16.92 3.75
C GLY A 325 -11.10 17.23 2.75
N SER A 326 -10.55 16.21 2.09
CA SER A 326 -9.57 16.40 1.01
C SER A 326 -10.21 16.58 -0.37
N GLN A 327 -11.53 16.37 -0.49
CA GLN A 327 -12.21 16.30 -1.78
C GLN A 327 -12.89 17.62 -2.16
N PRO A 328 -12.65 18.16 -3.37
CA PRO A 328 -13.38 19.31 -3.89
C PRO A 328 -14.73 18.89 -4.52
N TYR A 329 -15.80 19.62 -4.20
CA TYR A 329 -17.13 19.47 -4.79
C TYR A 329 -17.61 20.78 -5.40
N GLY A 330 -18.02 20.75 -6.67
CA GLY A 330 -18.74 21.87 -7.28
C GLY A 330 -20.15 22.00 -6.70
N LEU A 331 -20.58 23.21 -6.34
CA LEU A 331 -21.96 23.45 -5.91
C LEU A 331 -22.81 23.90 -7.10
N LEU A 332 -23.73 23.05 -7.56
CA LEU A 332 -24.43 23.23 -8.83
C LEU A 332 -25.96 23.31 -8.64
N PRO A 333 -26.58 24.48 -8.86
CA PRO A 333 -28.03 24.57 -9.03
C PRO A 333 -28.49 23.75 -10.23
N ALA A 334 -29.44 22.85 -9.99
CA ALA A 334 -29.92 21.91 -10.99
C ALA A 334 -31.45 21.85 -10.99
N THR A 335 -32.05 21.83 -12.18
CA THR A 335 -33.50 21.67 -12.38
C THR A 335 -33.77 20.95 -13.70
N SER A 336 -35.01 20.50 -13.92
CA SER A 336 -35.45 20.03 -15.24
C SER A 336 -36.01 21.21 -16.01
N VAL A 337 -35.31 21.62 -17.07
CA VAL A 337 -35.77 22.69 -17.96
C VAL A 337 -36.88 22.16 -18.89
N ALA A 338 -36.87 20.86 -19.22
CA ALA A 338 -37.92 20.27 -20.04
C ALA A 338 -39.28 20.25 -19.32
N ASP A 339 -39.28 19.99 -18.00
CA ASP A 339 -40.49 19.97 -17.17
C ASP A 339 -40.79 21.35 -16.55
N TRP A 340 -40.12 22.42 -17.00
CA TRP A 340 -40.21 23.75 -16.41
C TRP A 340 -41.57 24.42 -16.60
N VAL A 341 -42.16 24.84 -15.48
CA VAL A 341 -43.41 25.60 -15.39
C VAL A 341 -43.12 27.01 -14.87
N PRO A 342 -43.34 28.08 -15.67
CA PRO A 342 -43.14 29.46 -15.21
C PRO A 342 -44.06 29.83 -14.04
N ALA A 343 -43.50 30.44 -12.99
CA ALA A 343 -44.25 31.04 -11.88
C ALA A 343 -44.72 32.47 -12.23
N GLU A 344 -45.64 33.04 -11.44
CA GLU A 344 -46.12 34.42 -11.62
C GLU A 344 -44.97 35.45 -11.52
N ASP A 345 -44.02 35.23 -10.61
CA ASP A 345 -42.86 36.11 -10.40
C ASP A 345 -41.67 35.79 -11.33
N ASP A 346 -41.78 34.79 -12.21
CA ASP A 346 -40.67 34.41 -13.09
C ASP A 346 -40.52 35.41 -14.25
N PRO A 347 -39.28 35.82 -14.60
CA PRO A 347 -39.06 36.69 -15.75
C PRO A 347 -39.54 36.05 -17.06
N PRO A 348 -40.27 36.78 -17.93
CA PRO A 348 -40.73 36.25 -19.22
C PRO A 348 -39.62 35.70 -20.13
N ALA A 349 -38.37 36.17 -19.93
CA ALA A 349 -37.20 35.70 -20.67
C ALA A 349 -36.96 34.19 -20.49
N GLU A 350 -37.36 33.59 -19.38
CA GLU A 350 -37.07 32.17 -19.11
C GLU A 350 -37.96 31.22 -19.91
N ASP A 351 -39.25 31.55 -20.06
CA ASP A 351 -40.15 30.79 -20.93
C ASP A 351 -39.67 30.85 -22.40
N MET A 352 -39.14 32.01 -22.81
CA MET A 352 -38.53 32.20 -24.14
C MET A 352 -37.26 31.36 -24.33
N LEU A 353 -36.46 31.17 -23.27
CA LEU A 353 -35.21 30.41 -23.32
C LEU A 353 -35.42 28.90 -23.20
N ARG A 354 -36.52 28.44 -22.59
CA ARG A 354 -36.78 27.02 -22.30
C ARG A 354 -36.62 26.11 -23.53
N GLY A 355 -37.35 26.39 -24.61
CA GLY A 355 -37.34 25.55 -25.82
C GLY A 355 -35.96 25.49 -26.50
N PRO A 356 -35.33 26.64 -26.78
CA PRO A 356 -33.97 26.68 -27.32
C PRO A 356 -32.94 25.97 -26.44
N LEU A 357 -32.94 26.18 -25.13
CA LEU A 357 -31.95 25.58 -24.23
C LEU A 357 -32.07 24.05 -24.15
N VAL A 358 -33.28 23.49 -24.15
CA VAL A 358 -33.49 22.03 -24.21
C VAL A 358 -32.93 21.45 -25.50
N THR A 359 -33.21 22.10 -26.64
CA THR A 359 -32.75 21.65 -27.96
C THR A 359 -31.23 21.73 -28.08
N LEU A 360 -30.65 22.87 -27.69
CA LEU A 360 -29.20 23.09 -27.74
C LEU A 360 -28.46 22.12 -26.81
N ARG A 361 -28.98 21.86 -25.60
CA ARG A 361 -28.38 20.89 -24.67
C ARG A 361 -28.27 19.50 -25.27
N ALA A 362 -29.35 19.00 -25.86
CA ALA A 362 -29.35 17.68 -26.47
C ALA A 362 -28.36 17.58 -27.63
N ARG A 363 -28.31 18.60 -28.50
CA ARG A 363 -27.39 18.65 -29.64
C ARG A 363 -25.93 18.71 -29.20
N TRP A 364 -25.59 19.51 -28.19
CA TRP A 364 -24.23 19.61 -27.66
C TRP A 364 -23.78 18.32 -26.98
N ALA A 365 -24.67 17.71 -26.19
CA ALA A 365 -24.39 16.44 -25.54
C ALA A 365 -24.18 15.31 -26.56
N GLU A 366 -24.93 15.31 -27.66
CA GLU A 366 -24.73 14.36 -28.76
C GLU A 366 -23.41 14.61 -29.49
N ALA A 367 -23.11 15.85 -29.85
CA ALA A 367 -21.87 16.24 -30.52
C ALA A 367 -20.61 15.84 -29.71
N ALA A 368 -20.63 16.08 -28.39
CA ALA A 368 -19.55 15.63 -27.52
C ALA A 368 -19.39 14.11 -27.51
N ARG A 369 -20.51 13.37 -27.42
CA ARG A 369 -20.52 11.90 -27.40
C ARG A 369 -20.04 11.30 -28.73
N SER A 370 -20.49 11.84 -29.88
CA SER A 370 -20.09 11.35 -31.20
C SER A 370 -18.59 11.57 -31.47
N SER A 371 -18.01 12.64 -30.92
CA SER A 371 -16.57 12.91 -30.99
C SER A 371 -15.72 12.12 -29.98
N GLY A 372 -16.32 11.19 -29.22
CA GLY A 372 -15.61 10.43 -28.18
C GLY A 372 -15.13 11.28 -27.00
N ARG A 373 -15.73 12.48 -26.81
CA ARG A 373 -15.40 13.41 -25.74
C ARG A 373 -16.33 13.18 -24.55
N GLY A 374 -15.79 13.37 -23.34
CA GLY A 374 -16.55 13.14 -22.11
C GLY A 374 -16.66 11.67 -21.67
N THR A 375 -15.95 10.75 -22.32
CA THR A 375 -15.79 9.36 -21.87
C THR A 375 -14.36 8.88 -22.03
N VAL A 376 -13.91 8.07 -21.08
CA VAL A 376 -12.60 7.40 -21.10
C VAL A 376 -12.72 5.93 -21.48
N HIS A 377 -13.94 5.47 -21.78
CA HIS A 377 -14.19 4.09 -22.19
C HIS A 377 -13.52 3.78 -23.53
N GLY A 378 -12.53 2.89 -23.50
CA GLY A 378 -11.72 2.54 -24.69
C GLY A 378 -10.76 3.64 -25.14
N ALA A 379 -10.54 4.67 -24.30
CA ALA A 379 -9.57 5.73 -24.58
C ALA A 379 -8.13 5.18 -24.54
N SER A 380 -7.26 5.68 -25.44
CA SER A 380 -5.82 5.48 -25.29
C SER A 380 -5.30 6.29 -24.08
N ALA A 381 -4.08 5.97 -23.61
CA ALA A 381 -3.45 6.75 -22.55
C ALA A 381 -3.29 8.23 -22.96
N GLU A 382 -2.97 8.50 -24.24
CA GLU A 382 -2.87 9.85 -24.79
C GLU A 382 -4.22 10.58 -24.75
N HIS A 383 -5.32 9.92 -25.17
CA HIS A 383 -6.65 10.54 -25.13
C HIS A 383 -7.13 10.78 -23.69
N LEU A 384 -6.82 9.87 -22.76
CA LEU A 384 -7.10 10.07 -21.34
C LEU A 384 -6.34 11.29 -20.79
N LEU A 385 -5.05 11.40 -21.08
CA LEU A 385 -4.24 12.55 -20.67
C LEU A 385 -4.74 13.85 -21.31
N GLU A 386 -5.15 13.82 -22.58
CA GLU A 386 -5.78 14.96 -23.25
C GLU A 386 -7.04 15.41 -22.49
N LEU A 387 -7.93 14.47 -22.13
CA LEU A 387 -9.15 14.78 -21.39
C LEU A 387 -8.86 15.33 -19.99
N LEU A 388 -7.88 14.77 -19.27
CA LEU A 388 -7.49 15.21 -17.93
C LEU A 388 -6.75 16.56 -17.93
N ALA A 389 -6.02 16.87 -19.00
CA ALA A 389 -5.28 18.13 -19.12
C ALA A 389 -6.14 19.31 -19.59
N ARG A 390 -7.42 19.09 -19.92
CA ARG A 390 -8.30 20.16 -20.41
C ARG A 390 -8.58 21.21 -19.34
N PRO A 391 -8.24 22.48 -19.57
CA PRO A 391 -8.59 23.56 -18.65
C PRO A 391 -10.11 23.80 -18.62
N PRO A 392 -10.63 24.43 -17.54
CA PRO A 392 -12.06 24.72 -17.40
C PRO A 392 -12.60 25.77 -18.39
N ALA A 393 -11.71 26.45 -19.13
CA ALA A 393 -12.01 27.42 -20.18
C ALA A 393 -11.01 27.31 -21.33
N SER A 394 -11.43 27.79 -22.50
CA SER A 394 -10.64 28.27 -23.65
C SER A 394 -9.13 28.52 -23.42
N PRO A 395 -8.14 27.62 -23.69
CA PRO A 395 -6.73 27.99 -23.53
C PRO A 395 -6.23 28.95 -24.60
N GLY A 396 -6.97 29.07 -25.71
CA GLY A 396 -6.68 29.98 -26.80
C GLY A 396 -7.93 30.19 -27.65
N TYR A 397 -7.89 31.25 -28.46
CA TYR A 397 -8.99 31.64 -29.34
C TYR A 397 -8.52 31.62 -30.78
N ALA A 398 -9.44 31.31 -31.69
CA ALA A 398 -9.19 31.39 -33.11
C ALA A 398 -10.28 32.23 -33.79
N LEU A 399 -9.89 32.95 -34.82
CA LEU A 399 -10.81 33.68 -35.68
C LEU A 399 -11.02 32.92 -36.99
N ARG A 400 -12.19 33.12 -37.60
CA ARG A 400 -12.53 32.62 -38.93
C ARG A 400 -13.30 33.68 -39.68
N ARG A 401 -12.95 33.90 -40.95
CA ARG A 401 -13.63 34.88 -41.78
C ARG A 401 -14.99 34.33 -42.23
N MET A 402 -16.05 35.06 -41.89
CA MET A 402 -17.42 34.77 -42.27
C MET A 402 -17.85 35.68 -43.40
N HIS A 403 -18.32 35.11 -44.51
CA HIS A 403 -18.84 35.88 -45.64
C HIS A 403 -20.35 35.68 -45.78
N PRO A 404 -21.12 36.75 -46.09
CA PRO A 404 -22.52 36.62 -46.42
C PRO A 404 -22.75 35.72 -47.63
N THR A 405 -23.82 34.94 -47.62
CA THR A 405 -24.20 34.02 -48.72
C THR A 405 -24.36 34.76 -50.05
N GLU A 406 -24.70 36.05 -50.03
CA GLU A 406 -24.74 36.93 -51.20
C GLU A 406 -23.36 37.06 -51.89
N LEU A 407 -22.25 37.13 -51.12
CA LEU A 407 -20.89 37.13 -51.68
C LEU A 407 -20.48 35.75 -52.19
N TRP A 408 -20.96 34.68 -51.53
CA TRP A 408 -20.76 33.32 -52.03
C TRP A 408 -21.47 33.13 -53.38
N PHE A 409 -22.69 33.61 -53.50
CA PHE A 409 -23.46 33.54 -54.74
C PHE A 409 -22.77 34.28 -55.89
N THR A 410 -22.30 35.51 -55.66
CA THR A 410 -21.56 36.26 -56.69
C THR A 410 -20.24 35.59 -57.07
N GLY A 411 -19.50 35.05 -56.10
CA GLY A 411 -18.28 34.28 -56.36
C GLY A 411 -18.53 33.00 -57.16
N LEU A 412 -19.57 32.22 -56.81
CA LEU A 412 -19.94 31.00 -57.52
C LEU A 412 -20.38 31.28 -58.96
N LEU A 413 -21.18 32.32 -59.19
CA LEU A 413 -21.51 32.78 -60.54
C LEU A 413 -20.27 33.18 -61.33
N GLY A 414 -19.33 33.90 -60.70
CA GLY A 414 -18.06 34.29 -61.32
C GLY A 414 -17.15 33.12 -61.70
N THR A 415 -17.33 31.94 -61.09
CA THR A 415 -16.62 30.69 -61.41
C THR A 415 -17.40 29.74 -62.31
N ASN A 416 -18.50 30.21 -62.90
CA ASN A 416 -19.38 29.45 -63.81
C ASN A 416 -20.04 28.20 -63.18
N HIS A 417 -20.25 28.18 -61.85
CA HIS A 417 -21.04 27.14 -61.19
C HIS A 417 -22.54 27.38 -61.41
N ALA A 418 -23.26 26.37 -61.90
CA ALA A 418 -24.69 26.43 -62.15
C ALA A 418 -25.50 26.24 -60.85
N ILE A 419 -25.58 27.29 -60.02
CA ILE A 419 -26.42 27.32 -58.81
C ILE A 419 -27.41 28.48 -58.87
N THR A 420 -28.66 28.23 -58.47
CA THR A 420 -29.68 29.29 -58.31
C THR A 420 -29.66 29.80 -56.87
N TRP A 421 -30.13 31.03 -56.64
CA TRP A 421 -30.25 31.56 -55.28
C TRP A 421 -31.10 30.67 -54.35
N PRO A 422 -32.30 30.17 -54.76
CA PRO A 422 -33.04 29.22 -53.94
C PRO A 422 -32.28 27.93 -53.67
N GLY A 423 -31.52 27.41 -54.66
CA GLY A 423 -30.68 26.23 -54.48
C GLY A 423 -29.55 26.45 -53.47
N LEU A 424 -28.90 27.62 -53.48
CA LEU A 424 -27.87 27.97 -52.51
C LEU A 424 -28.44 28.13 -51.09
N ILE A 425 -29.62 28.72 -50.95
CA ILE A 425 -30.30 28.81 -49.65
C ILE A 425 -30.68 27.42 -49.13
N ALA A 426 -31.24 26.56 -49.97
CA ALA A 426 -31.57 25.18 -49.59
C ALA A 426 -30.32 24.40 -49.14
N GLU A 427 -29.19 24.61 -49.81
CA GLU A 427 -27.92 23.99 -49.43
C GLU A 427 -27.38 24.54 -48.09
N TRP A 428 -27.53 25.85 -47.86
CA TRP A 428 -27.19 26.46 -46.57
C TRP A 428 -28.07 25.90 -45.44
N GLU A 429 -29.38 25.79 -45.66
CA GLU A 429 -30.33 25.22 -44.67
C GLU A 429 -30.07 23.73 -44.41
N ARG A 430 -29.63 22.97 -45.42
CA ARG A 430 -29.17 21.59 -45.29
C ARG A 430 -27.88 21.48 -44.47
N THR A 431 -26.99 22.45 -44.61
CA THR A 431 -25.71 22.51 -43.88
C THR A 431 -25.91 22.91 -42.41
N TYR A 432 -26.90 23.76 -42.13
CA TYR A 432 -27.19 24.29 -40.80
C TYR A 432 -28.64 24.01 -40.36
N PRO A 433 -29.02 22.73 -40.17
CA PRO A 433 -30.41 22.34 -39.92
C PRO A 433 -30.99 22.91 -38.60
N LEU A 434 -30.13 23.22 -37.63
CA LEU A 434 -30.53 23.80 -36.34
C LEU A 434 -31.27 25.14 -36.49
N VAL A 435 -30.95 25.94 -37.51
CA VAL A 435 -31.59 27.24 -37.75
C VAL A 435 -33.09 27.05 -37.94
N ALA A 436 -33.47 26.05 -38.73
CA ALA A 436 -34.86 25.70 -38.99
C ALA A 436 -35.53 25.05 -37.77
N GLU A 437 -34.82 24.18 -37.06
CA GLU A 437 -35.30 23.52 -35.83
C GLU A 437 -35.66 24.52 -34.72
N LEU A 438 -34.84 25.57 -34.56
CA LEU A 438 -35.09 26.66 -33.61
C LEU A 438 -36.09 27.71 -34.14
N GLY A 439 -36.61 27.56 -35.35
CA GLY A 439 -37.54 28.52 -35.97
C GLY A 439 -36.92 29.89 -36.27
N ILE A 440 -35.59 29.98 -36.35
CA ILE A 440 -34.87 31.24 -36.57
C ILE A 440 -34.90 31.59 -38.06
N ARG A 441 -35.13 32.86 -38.38
CA ARG A 441 -35.09 33.38 -39.76
C ARG A 441 -34.05 34.48 -39.87
N PRO A 442 -32.77 34.12 -40.14
CA PRO A 442 -31.69 35.09 -40.20
C PRO A 442 -31.96 36.15 -41.28
N ARG A 443 -31.70 37.42 -40.94
CA ARG A 443 -31.75 38.53 -41.90
C ARG A 443 -30.61 38.46 -42.91
N ARG A 444 -29.47 37.93 -42.47
CA ARG A 444 -28.31 37.62 -43.32
C ARG A 444 -27.75 36.28 -42.92
N ARG A 445 -27.44 35.46 -43.92
CA ARG A 445 -26.82 34.15 -43.74
C ARG A 445 -25.33 34.26 -44.00
N TYR A 446 -24.53 33.66 -43.14
CA TYR A 446 -23.09 33.65 -43.26
C TYR A 446 -22.59 32.23 -43.49
N SER A 447 -21.52 32.12 -44.27
CA SER A 447 -20.77 30.87 -44.42
C SER A 447 -19.28 31.16 -44.32
N ALA A 448 -18.59 30.29 -43.60
CA ALA A 448 -17.19 30.44 -43.30
C ALA A 448 -16.30 30.07 -44.49
N ARG A 449 -15.18 30.79 -44.68
CA ARG A 449 -14.17 30.47 -45.71
C ARG A 449 -12.83 30.12 -45.05
N GLY A 450 -12.23 29.01 -45.47
CA GLY A 450 -10.89 28.59 -45.02
C GLY A 450 -10.87 27.98 -43.61
N THR A 451 -9.65 27.79 -43.08
CA THR A 451 -9.37 27.23 -41.75
C THR A 451 -9.35 28.31 -40.66
N HIS A 452 -9.44 27.87 -39.40
CA HIS A 452 -9.30 28.74 -38.23
C HIS A 452 -7.87 29.31 -38.14
N HIS A 453 -7.75 30.58 -37.73
CA HIS A 453 -6.47 31.23 -37.48
C HIS A 453 -6.35 31.56 -36.00
N SER A 454 -5.29 31.10 -35.34
CA SER A 454 -5.05 31.40 -33.92
C SER A 454 -4.94 32.90 -33.70
N LEU A 455 -5.69 33.42 -32.73
CA LEU A 455 -5.65 34.82 -32.34
C LEU A 455 -4.35 35.07 -31.56
N GLN A 456 -3.45 35.89 -32.09
CA GLN A 456 -2.15 36.22 -31.48
C GLN A 456 -2.20 37.55 -30.70
N LEU A 457 -3.34 37.86 -30.08
CA LEU A 457 -3.52 39.07 -29.26
C LEU A 457 -3.52 38.72 -27.77
N PRO A 458 -2.89 39.55 -26.91
CA PRO A 458 -3.14 39.52 -25.47
C PRO A 458 -4.64 39.59 -25.16
N LEU A 459 -5.10 38.87 -24.14
CA LEU A 459 -6.52 38.85 -23.81
C LEU A 459 -6.95 40.13 -23.08
N VAL A 460 -6.22 40.53 -22.04
CA VAL A 460 -6.58 41.68 -21.19
C VAL A 460 -5.56 42.82 -21.30
N THR A 461 -4.31 42.56 -20.93
CA THR A 461 -3.29 43.62 -20.82
C THR A 461 -2.75 44.01 -22.21
N PRO A 462 -2.93 45.27 -22.67
CA PRO A 462 -2.43 45.70 -23.96
C PRO A 462 -0.89 45.86 -23.95
N ILE A 463 -0.28 45.67 -25.11
CA ILE A 463 1.15 45.90 -25.34
C ILE A 463 1.44 47.41 -25.23
N GLY A 464 2.44 47.77 -24.41
CA GLY A 464 2.91 49.16 -24.25
C GLY A 464 2.24 49.95 -23.13
N LEU A 465 1.54 49.27 -22.22
CA LEU A 465 1.00 49.88 -20.99
C LEU A 465 2.14 50.30 -20.05
N SER A 466 1.99 51.44 -19.37
CA SER A 466 3.02 51.95 -18.46
C SER A 466 3.08 51.13 -17.17
N GLU A 467 4.23 51.13 -16.48
CA GLU A 467 4.40 50.39 -15.24
C GLU A 467 3.46 50.92 -14.14
N GLY A 468 2.60 50.06 -13.59
CA GLY A 468 1.60 50.42 -12.57
C GLY A 468 0.21 50.79 -13.11
N GLU A 469 0.05 50.96 -14.42
CA GLU A 469 -1.28 51.03 -15.05
C GLU A 469 -1.87 49.62 -15.18
N ILE A 470 -3.21 49.52 -15.14
CA ILE A 470 -3.95 48.28 -15.41
C ILE A 470 -4.89 48.48 -16.59
N ALA A 471 -5.19 47.42 -17.34
CA ALA A 471 -6.11 47.48 -18.48
C ALA A 471 -7.50 47.99 -18.09
N GLY A 472 -7.92 47.73 -16.84
CA GLY A 472 -9.15 48.29 -16.25
C GLY A 472 -9.22 49.82 -16.34
N GLY A 473 -8.12 50.53 -16.08
CA GLY A 473 -8.09 51.99 -16.16
C GLY A 473 -8.42 52.52 -17.56
N LEU A 474 -8.06 51.77 -18.62
CA LEU A 474 -8.40 52.09 -20.00
C LEU A 474 -9.89 51.85 -20.30
N LEU A 475 -10.54 50.86 -19.68
CA LEU A 475 -12.00 50.70 -19.77
C LEU A 475 -12.73 51.93 -19.22
N GLY A 476 -12.30 52.44 -18.06
CA GLY A 476 -12.85 53.68 -17.50
C GLY A 476 -12.65 54.89 -18.42
N SER A 477 -11.49 54.99 -19.08
CA SER A 477 -11.23 56.03 -20.08
C SER A 477 -12.13 55.92 -21.31
N LEU A 478 -12.41 54.71 -21.80
CA LEU A 478 -13.34 54.46 -22.90
C LEU A 478 -14.77 54.85 -22.51
N VAL A 479 -15.23 54.50 -21.31
CA VAL A 479 -16.56 54.87 -20.80
C VAL A 479 -16.69 56.39 -20.70
N ARG A 480 -15.70 57.08 -20.13
CA ARG A 480 -15.68 58.55 -20.08
C ARG A 480 -15.71 59.19 -21.47
N LEU A 481 -14.92 58.66 -22.41
CA LEU A 481 -14.91 59.15 -23.79
C LEU A 481 -16.28 58.97 -24.46
N ALA A 482 -16.96 57.84 -24.24
CA ALA A 482 -18.28 57.55 -24.81
C ALA A 482 -19.34 58.52 -24.27
N GLY A 483 -19.27 58.88 -22.99
CA GLY A 483 -20.17 59.86 -22.37
C GLY A 483 -19.93 61.30 -22.82
N GLN A 484 -18.67 61.71 -22.99
CA GLN A 484 -18.31 63.10 -23.33
C GLN A 484 -18.38 63.38 -24.83
N THR A 485 -17.86 62.46 -25.64
CA THR A 485 -17.74 62.61 -27.10
C THR A 485 -18.19 61.32 -27.81
N PRO A 486 -19.49 61.00 -27.81
CA PRO A 486 -20.00 59.73 -28.39
C PRO A 486 -19.63 59.58 -29.87
N THR A 487 -19.57 60.68 -30.62
CA THR A 487 -19.20 60.68 -32.04
C THR A 487 -17.78 60.20 -32.31
N ALA A 488 -16.88 60.20 -31.31
CA ALA A 488 -15.52 59.65 -31.46
C ALA A 488 -15.54 58.14 -31.76
N PHE A 489 -16.56 57.42 -31.28
CA PHE A 489 -16.72 55.98 -31.50
C PHE A 489 -17.13 55.62 -32.93
N ALA A 490 -17.51 56.60 -33.77
CA ALA A 490 -17.81 56.37 -35.18
C ALA A 490 -16.59 55.84 -35.98
N SER A 491 -15.38 55.95 -35.41
CA SER A 491 -14.11 55.48 -35.98
C SER A 491 -13.20 54.91 -34.90
N THR A 492 -12.80 53.64 -35.02
CA THR A 492 -11.89 52.98 -34.06
C THR A 492 -10.52 53.67 -34.02
N ARG A 493 -10.08 54.24 -35.15
CA ARG A 493 -8.86 55.05 -35.22
C ARG A 493 -8.96 56.28 -34.31
N THR A 494 -10.10 56.96 -34.33
CA THR A 494 -10.35 58.16 -33.52
C THR A 494 -10.39 57.82 -32.04
N VAL A 495 -10.98 56.67 -31.66
CA VAL A 495 -10.94 56.18 -30.28
C VAL A 495 -9.50 55.90 -29.83
N THR A 496 -8.71 55.24 -30.67
CA THR A 496 -7.30 54.92 -30.39
C THR A 496 -6.46 56.18 -30.19
N GLU A 497 -6.65 57.19 -31.05
CA GLU A 497 -6.01 58.50 -30.94
C GLU A 497 -6.43 59.25 -29.66
N ALA A 498 -7.71 59.18 -29.28
CA ALA A 498 -8.25 59.87 -28.11
C ALA A 498 -7.81 59.27 -26.77
N VAL A 499 -7.68 57.94 -26.69
CA VAL A 499 -7.21 57.25 -25.47
C VAL A 499 -5.67 57.27 -25.37
N GLY A 500 -4.97 57.60 -26.46
CA GLY A 500 -3.50 57.70 -26.47
C GLY A 500 -2.77 56.36 -26.33
N GLN A 501 -3.48 55.23 -26.46
CA GLN A 501 -2.94 53.88 -26.33
C GLN A 501 -3.43 52.97 -27.44
N ARG A 502 -2.55 52.07 -27.92
CA ARG A 502 -2.95 51.07 -28.92
C ARG A 502 -3.91 50.07 -28.29
N LEU A 503 -5.05 49.85 -28.95
CA LEU A 503 -6.03 48.81 -28.60
C LEU A 503 -5.49 47.42 -28.96
N SER A 504 -4.43 46.96 -28.29
CA SER A 504 -3.71 45.72 -28.63
C SER A 504 -4.14 44.51 -27.82
N SER A 505 -5.18 44.61 -26.97
CA SER A 505 -5.80 43.46 -26.30
C SER A 505 -7.21 43.16 -26.79
N LEU A 506 -7.64 41.90 -26.69
CA LEU A 506 -8.96 41.45 -27.11
C LEU A 506 -10.07 42.12 -26.28
N LEU A 507 -9.90 42.24 -24.96
CA LEU A 507 -10.85 42.90 -24.07
C LEU A 507 -11.19 44.32 -24.53
N LEU A 508 -10.17 45.15 -24.81
CA LEU A 508 -10.37 46.53 -25.22
C LEU A 508 -11.07 46.62 -26.58
N ARG A 509 -10.75 45.72 -27.51
CA ARG A 509 -11.41 45.67 -28.83
C ARG A 509 -12.87 45.28 -28.73
N LEU A 510 -13.19 44.29 -27.89
CA LEU A 510 -14.58 43.90 -27.61
C LEU A 510 -15.33 45.02 -26.89
N ALA A 511 -14.70 45.73 -25.95
CA ALA A 511 -15.31 46.86 -25.26
C ALA A 511 -15.59 48.03 -26.20
N VAL A 512 -14.63 48.40 -27.07
CA VAL A 512 -14.83 49.44 -28.08
C VAL A 512 -15.95 49.09 -29.03
N TYR A 513 -15.98 47.85 -29.55
CA TYR A 513 -17.06 47.42 -30.43
C TYR A 513 -18.41 47.36 -29.70
N SER A 514 -18.43 46.97 -28.43
CA SER A 514 -19.64 46.97 -27.60
C SER A 514 -20.20 48.39 -27.42
N LEU A 515 -19.34 49.37 -27.17
CA LEU A 515 -19.70 50.78 -27.09
C LEU A 515 -20.17 51.33 -28.45
N GLN A 516 -19.52 50.94 -29.55
CA GLN A 516 -19.93 51.32 -30.90
C GLN A 516 -21.35 50.82 -31.22
N VAL A 517 -21.64 49.55 -30.96
CA VAL A 517 -22.98 48.98 -31.18
C VAL A 517 -24.02 49.66 -30.29
N ALA A 518 -23.75 49.83 -28.99
CA ALA A 518 -24.69 50.45 -28.06
C ALA A 518 -24.99 51.93 -28.39
N LEU A 519 -23.96 52.73 -28.75
CA LEU A 519 -24.16 54.10 -29.23
C LEU A 519 -24.89 54.11 -30.58
N GLY A 520 -24.54 53.19 -31.47
CA GLY A 520 -25.21 52.99 -32.75
C GLY A 520 -26.69 52.70 -32.59
N ASP A 521 -27.09 51.89 -31.61
CA ASP A 521 -28.49 51.59 -31.31
C ASP A 521 -29.28 52.82 -30.84
N ILE A 522 -28.67 53.71 -30.06
CA ILE A 522 -29.26 55.01 -29.70
C ILE A 522 -29.46 55.86 -30.96
N GLY A 523 -28.43 55.97 -31.80
CA GLY A 523 -28.49 56.73 -33.05
C GLY A 523 -29.54 56.17 -34.02
N ARG A 524 -29.59 54.85 -34.16
CA ARG A 524 -30.58 54.12 -34.95
C ARG A 524 -32.01 54.40 -34.46
N HIS A 525 -32.22 54.35 -33.14
CA HIS A 525 -33.51 54.67 -32.52
C HIS A 525 -33.91 56.13 -32.78
N LYS A 526 -32.97 57.07 -32.59
CA LYS A 526 -33.18 58.50 -32.87
C LYS A 526 -33.54 58.80 -34.32
N LEU A 527 -32.93 58.08 -35.26
CA LEU A 527 -33.18 58.22 -36.70
C LEU A 527 -34.44 57.47 -37.17
N GLY A 528 -35.14 56.75 -36.28
CA GLY A 528 -36.33 55.96 -36.63
C GLY A 528 -36.04 54.75 -37.51
N VAL A 529 -34.81 54.23 -37.48
CA VAL A 529 -34.37 53.10 -38.31
C VAL A 529 -34.74 51.77 -37.63
N PRO A 530 -35.41 50.83 -38.33
CA PRO A 530 -35.78 49.54 -37.75
C PRO A 530 -34.57 48.72 -37.27
N ALA A 531 -34.74 48.00 -36.15
CA ALA A 531 -33.74 47.03 -35.66
C ALA A 531 -33.47 45.96 -36.71
N GLY A 532 -32.23 45.45 -36.78
CA GLY A 532 -31.75 44.50 -37.78
C GLY A 532 -31.51 45.06 -39.18
N THR A 533 -31.33 46.37 -39.28
CA THR A 533 -30.78 46.98 -40.50
C THR A 533 -29.28 46.66 -40.53
N LEU A 534 -28.81 45.96 -41.56
CA LEU A 534 -27.40 45.56 -41.69
C LEU A 534 -26.71 46.41 -42.75
N ASP A 535 -25.40 46.58 -42.62
CA ASP A 535 -24.56 47.20 -43.65
C ASP A 535 -24.75 46.51 -45.01
N PRO A 536 -24.71 47.23 -46.13
CA PRO A 536 -24.77 46.62 -47.45
C PRO A 536 -23.62 45.63 -47.67
N VAL A 537 -23.89 44.58 -48.44
CA VAL A 537 -22.92 43.48 -48.71
C VAL A 537 -21.64 43.98 -49.38
N ALA A 538 -21.76 45.03 -50.20
CA ALA A 538 -20.64 45.74 -50.79
C ALA A 538 -20.96 47.25 -50.80
N ALA A 539 -20.00 48.05 -50.35
CA ALA A 539 -20.03 49.51 -50.41
C ALA A 539 -18.69 50.02 -50.96
N ARG A 540 -18.68 51.25 -51.47
CA ARG A 540 -17.41 51.91 -51.83
C ARG A 540 -16.66 52.30 -50.54
N PRO A 541 -15.31 52.31 -50.54
CA PRO A 541 -14.52 52.62 -49.35
C PRO A 541 -14.74 54.03 -48.77
N ASP A 542 -15.26 54.96 -49.57
CA ASP A 542 -15.55 56.35 -49.19
C ASP A 542 -16.93 56.53 -48.53
N VAL A 543 -17.77 55.50 -48.51
CA VAL A 543 -19.09 55.54 -47.86
C VAL A 543 -18.96 55.04 -46.43
N PRO A 544 -19.30 55.86 -45.41
CA PRO A 544 -19.29 55.42 -44.02
C PRO A 544 -20.20 54.20 -43.81
N GLN A 545 -19.82 53.34 -42.89
CA GLN A 545 -20.69 52.23 -42.47
C GLN A 545 -21.95 52.79 -41.82
N VAL A 546 -23.06 52.07 -41.97
CA VAL A 546 -24.36 52.41 -41.38
C VAL A 546 -24.22 52.60 -39.86
N LEU A 547 -23.45 51.73 -39.20
CA LEU A 547 -23.15 51.88 -37.77
C LEU A 547 -22.41 53.19 -37.45
N SER A 548 -21.43 53.59 -38.28
CA SER A 548 -20.71 54.85 -38.13
C SER A 548 -21.63 56.06 -38.31
N GLU A 549 -22.55 56.01 -39.29
CA GLU A 549 -23.55 57.05 -39.51
C GLU A 549 -24.49 57.20 -38.32
N TRP A 550 -24.96 56.09 -37.74
CA TRP A 550 -25.81 56.11 -36.56
C TRP A 550 -25.09 56.71 -35.36
N ILE A 551 -23.84 56.31 -35.09
CA ILE A 551 -23.05 56.87 -33.98
C ILE A 551 -22.85 58.39 -34.16
N ARG A 552 -22.65 58.88 -35.39
CA ARG A 552 -22.49 60.33 -35.66
C ARG A 552 -23.76 61.15 -35.37
N ALA A 553 -24.93 60.52 -35.34
CA ALA A 553 -26.18 61.19 -35.02
C ALA A 553 -26.42 61.38 -33.51
N VAL A 554 -25.64 60.70 -32.65
CA VAL A 554 -25.80 60.70 -31.19
C VAL A 554 -25.20 61.94 -30.55
N THR A 555 -25.96 62.57 -29.65
CA THR A 555 -25.49 63.65 -28.77
C THR A 555 -25.42 63.18 -27.31
N PRO A 556 -24.65 63.86 -26.44
CA PRO A 556 -24.62 63.53 -25.01
C PRO A 556 -26.00 63.52 -24.33
N ASP A 557 -26.93 64.39 -24.75
CA ASP A 557 -28.30 64.42 -24.22
C ASP A 557 -29.10 63.14 -24.54
N ASP A 558 -28.84 62.51 -25.69
CA ASP A 558 -29.50 61.25 -26.06
C ASP A 558 -29.09 60.10 -25.13
N LEU A 559 -27.88 60.16 -24.55
CA LEU A 559 -27.37 59.16 -23.60
C LEU A 559 -28.11 59.21 -22.25
N ALA A 560 -28.56 60.42 -21.87
CA ALA A 560 -29.32 60.67 -20.66
C ALA A 560 -30.83 60.41 -20.82
N ALA A 561 -31.32 60.17 -22.04
CA ALA A 561 -32.72 59.90 -22.30
C ALA A 561 -33.20 58.59 -21.64
N ASP A 562 -34.50 58.51 -21.36
CA ASP A 562 -35.12 57.30 -20.80
C ASP A 562 -35.66 56.37 -21.90
N THR A 563 -34.80 56.10 -22.89
CA THR A 563 -35.09 55.16 -23.98
C THR A 563 -34.49 53.78 -23.67
N GLU A 564 -35.06 52.69 -24.21
CA GLU A 564 -34.54 51.34 -24.01
C GLU A 564 -33.04 51.20 -24.38
N PRO A 565 -32.57 51.73 -25.53
CA PRO A 565 -31.14 51.68 -25.88
C PRO A 565 -30.25 52.48 -24.92
N ALA A 566 -30.73 53.62 -24.41
CA ALA A 566 -29.98 54.41 -23.44
C ALA A 566 -29.89 53.71 -22.08
N ILE A 567 -30.94 53.01 -21.63
CA ILE A 567 -30.91 52.16 -20.43
C ILE A 567 -29.91 51.00 -20.62
N ALA A 568 -29.90 50.37 -21.79
CA ALA A 568 -28.94 49.31 -22.11
C ALA A 568 -27.49 49.81 -22.10
N LEU A 569 -27.23 51.00 -22.70
CA LEU A 569 -25.93 51.64 -22.64
C LEU A 569 -25.49 51.91 -21.19
N ARG A 570 -26.38 52.46 -20.34
CA ARG A 570 -26.05 52.71 -18.92
C ARG A 570 -25.62 51.44 -18.18
N ARG A 571 -26.37 50.33 -18.34
CA ARG A 571 -25.99 49.04 -17.74
C ARG A 571 -24.62 48.55 -18.22
N LEU A 572 -24.32 48.73 -19.51
CA LEU A 572 -23.03 48.38 -20.10
C LEU A 572 -21.91 49.26 -19.54
N THR A 573 -22.10 50.58 -19.51
CA THR A 573 -21.07 51.52 -19.03
C THR A 573 -20.80 51.34 -17.55
N ASP A 574 -21.85 51.15 -16.73
CA ASP A 574 -21.72 50.86 -15.29
C ASP A 574 -20.90 49.57 -15.07
N ALA A 575 -21.13 48.55 -15.91
CA ALA A 575 -20.40 47.30 -15.82
C ALA A 575 -18.92 47.46 -16.22
N LEU A 576 -18.63 48.15 -17.33
CA LEU A 576 -17.26 48.42 -17.78
C LEU A 576 -16.49 49.34 -16.82
N GLU A 577 -17.16 50.32 -16.22
CA GLU A 577 -16.58 51.21 -15.22
C GLU A 577 -16.23 50.45 -13.94
N THR A 578 -17.14 49.59 -13.45
CA THR A 578 -16.87 48.74 -12.28
C THR A 578 -15.71 47.77 -12.52
N LEU A 579 -15.56 47.26 -13.75
CA LEU A 579 -14.42 46.43 -14.14
C LEU A 579 -13.10 47.21 -14.18
N GLY A 580 -13.16 48.54 -14.25
CA GLY A 580 -11.97 49.39 -14.31
C GLY A 580 -11.05 49.29 -13.09
N GLU A 581 -11.61 48.87 -11.95
CA GLU A 581 -10.91 48.69 -10.67
C GLU A 581 -10.45 47.24 -10.43
N VAL A 582 -10.70 46.33 -11.37
CA VAL A 582 -10.37 44.90 -11.23
C VAL A 582 -8.94 44.63 -11.72
N PRO A 583 -8.10 43.92 -10.95
CA PRO A 583 -6.75 43.56 -11.40
C PRO A 583 -6.76 42.73 -12.69
N ASP A 584 -5.81 43.01 -13.59
CA ASP A 584 -5.69 42.33 -14.89
C ASP A 584 -5.59 40.80 -14.75
N THR A 585 -4.91 40.29 -13.71
CA THR A 585 -4.78 38.85 -13.43
C THR A 585 -6.12 38.17 -13.18
N ASP A 586 -7.07 38.86 -12.55
CA ASP A 586 -8.41 38.34 -12.33
C ASP A 586 -9.25 38.40 -13.62
N LEU A 587 -9.08 39.44 -14.44
CA LEU A 587 -9.75 39.56 -15.75
C LEU A 587 -9.25 38.49 -16.74
N GLU A 588 -7.94 38.21 -16.76
CA GLU A 588 -7.31 37.17 -17.60
C GLU A 588 -7.91 35.78 -17.33
N ARG A 589 -8.34 35.52 -16.09
CA ARG A 589 -9.01 34.27 -15.72
C ARG A 589 -10.48 34.22 -16.14
N VAL A 590 -11.19 35.35 -16.09
CA VAL A 590 -12.66 35.40 -16.22
C VAL A 590 -13.11 35.65 -17.67
N LEU A 591 -12.34 36.45 -18.42
CA LEU A 591 -12.64 36.76 -19.82
C LEU A 591 -12.77 35.50 -20.68
N PRO A 592 -11.86 34.50 -20.59
CA PRO A 592 -11.99 33.26 -21.33
C PRO A 592 -13.34 32.57 -21.16
N ALA A 593 -13.75 32.33 -19.92
CA ALA A 593 -15.02 31.69 -19.61
C ALA A 593 -16.22 32.51 -20.13
N THR A 594 -16.12 33.84 -20.15
CA THR A 594 -17.16 34.74 -20.67
C THR A 594 -17.32 34.60 -22.18
N ILE A 595 -16.21 34.54 -22.92
CA ILE A 595 -16.21 34.31 -24.37
C ILE A 595 -16.75 32.90 -24.67
N ASP A 596 -16.30 31.89 -23.93
CA ASP A 596 -16.81 30.52 -24.10
C ASP A 596 -18.32 30.45 -23.87
N CYS A 597 -18.84 31.11 -22.83
CA CYS A 597 -20.26 31.20 -22.50
C CYS A 597 -21.11 31.87 -23.59
N ALA A 598 -20.50 32.81 -24.33
CA ALA A 598 -21.14 33.44 -25.48
C ALA A 598 -20.98 32.63 -26.77
N SER A 599 -19.94 31.79 -26.89
CA SER A 599 -19.63 31.08 -28.13
C SER A 599 -20.23 29.67 -28.20
N HIS A 600 -19.89 28.81 -27.24
CA HIS A 600 -20.21 27.39 -27.33
C HIS A 600 -20.60 26.76 -25.98
N ARG A 601 -20.43 27.43 -24.85
CA ARG A 601 -20.84 26.91 -23.54
C ARG A 601 -22.26 27.31 -23.22
N ILE A 602 -23.17 26.35 -23.32
CA ILE A 602 -24.59 26.51 -22.98
C ILE A 602 -24.88 26.22 -21.50
N ASP A 603 -23.95 25.59 -20.78
CA ASP A 603 -24.16 25.19 -19.39
C ASP A 603 -24.49 26.34 -18.43
N PRO A 604 -23.86 27.54 -18.51
CA PRO A 604 -24.19 28.64 -17.60
C PRO A 604 -25.60 29.19 -17.80
N TRP A 605 -26.15 29.08 -19.02
CA TRP A 605 -27.49 29.54 -19.35
C TRP A 605 -28.56 28.66 -18.72
N VAL A 606 -28.38 27.34 -18.79
CA VAL A 606 -29.25 26.34 -18.14
C VAL A 606 -29.21 26.50 -16.62
N VAL A 607 -28.00 26.62 -16.05
CA VAL A 607 -27.80 26.80 -14.61
C VAL A 607 -28.40 28.12 -14.10
N GLY A 608 -28.40 29.17 -14.93
CA GLY A 608 -28.98 30.48 -14.58
C GLY A 608 -30.46 30.42 -14.22
N ILE A 609 -31.25 29.60 -14.93
CA ILE A 609 -32.68 29.38 -14.64
C ILE A 609 -32.85 28.74 -13.24
N ALA A 610 -32.12 27.66 -12.98
CA ALA A 610 -32.16 26.97 -11.69
C ALA A 610 -31.71 27.89 -10.54
N ARG A 611 -30.62 28.64 -10.75
CA ARG A 611 -30.04 29.55 -9.74
C ARG A 611 -31.03 30.65 -9.34
N ARG A 612 -31.70 31.29 -10.31
CA ARG A 612 -32.63 32.40 -10.04
C ARG A 612 -33.82 31.91 -9.21
N ARG A 613 -34.39 30.75 -9.54
CA ARG A 613 -35.46 30.14 -8.72
C ARG A 613 -34.94 29.66 -7.36
N LEU A 614 -33.74 29.09 -7.27
CA LEU A 614 -33.12 28.75 -5.99
C LEU A 614 -33.05 29.96 -5.06
N GLN A 615 -32.67 31.13 -5.56
CA GLN A 615 -32.63 32.36 -4.76
C GLN A 615 -34.02 32.74 -4.21
N SER A 616 -35.08 32.62 -5.02
CA SER A 616 -36.46 32.88 -4.57
C SER A 616 -36.96 31.89 -3.51
N LEU A 617 -36.48 30.64 -3.54
CA LEU A 617 -36.89 29.57 -2.62
C LEU A 617 -35.98 29.41 -1.40
N SER A 618 -34.82 30.08 -1.39
CA SER A 618 -33.74 29.89 -0.42
C SER A 618 -34.08 30.23 1.04
N SER A 619 -35.21 30.89 1.30
CA SER A 619 -35.68 31.19 2.65
C SER A 619 -36.29 29.98 3.38
N ARG A 620 -36.50 28.86 2.70
CA ARG A 620 -37.02 27.61 3.26
C ARG A 620 -35.87 26.59 3.38
N PRO A 621 -35.82 25.80 4.47
CA PRO A 621 -34.75 24.81 4.63
C PRO A 621 -34.83 23.73 3.53
N PRO A 622 -33.70 23.41 2.87
CA PRO A 622 -33.66 22.34 1.89
C PRO A 622 -33.80 20.96 2.56
N ARG A 623 -34.19 19.96 1.77
CA ARG A 623 -34.14 18.53 2.16
C ARG A 623 -32.80 17.91 1.75
N LEU A 624 -32.28 16.98 2.54
CA LEU A 624 -31.08 16.21 2.19
C LEU A 624 -31.45 15.01 1.31
N GLY A 625 -30.68 14.76 0.25
CA GLY A 625 -30.88 13.62 -0.65
C GLY A 625 -29.57 13.12 -1.24
N GLY A 626 -29.66 12.07 -2.04
CA GLY A 626 -28.53 11.47 -2.73
C GLY A 626 -28.78 11.30 -4.22
N TYR A 627 -27.69 11.33 -5.00
CA TYR A 627 -27.74 11.04 -6.43
C TYR A 627 -26.47 10.36 -6.93
N GLY A 628 -26.61 9.51 -7.93
CA GLY A 628 -25.49 8.94 -8.69
C GLY A 628 -25.96 8.47 -10.05
N TRP A 629 -25.04 8.38 -11.02
CA TRP A 629 -25.34 7.77 -12.31
C TRP A 629 -24.13 7.00 -12.86
N VAL A 630 -24.42 6.04 -13.75
CA VAL A 630 -23.43 5.36 -14.58
C VAL A 630 -23.85 5.48 -16.04
N ASP A 631 -22.92 5.95 -16.86
CA ASP A 631 -23.08 6.03 -18.30
C ASP A 631 -22.87 4.65 -18.95
N ARG A 632 -23.87 4.20 -19.74
CA ARG A 632 -23.81 3.00 -20.58
C ARG A 632 -23.11 1.79 -19.93
N PRO A 633 -23.57 1.27 -18.78
CA PRO A 633 -23.00 0.05 -18.23
C PRO A 633 -23.13 -1.09 -19.26
N ARG A 634 -22.03 -1.79 -19.54
CA ARG A 634 -21.97 -2.90 -20.51
C ARG A 634 -21.34 -4.14 -19.87
N PRO A 635 -21.72 -5.35 -20.32
CA PRO A 635 -21.00 -6.57 -19.94
C PRO A 635 -19.52 -6.47 -20.36
N GLY A 636 -18.63 -6.46 -19.36
CA GLY A 636 -17.18 -6.55 -19.58
C GLY A 636 -16.71 -8.01 -19.63
N ARG A 637 -15.47 -8.23 -20.07
CA ARG A 637 -14.81 -9.54 -19.90
C ARG A 637 -14.22 -9.59 -18.49
N PRO A 638 -14.71 -10.45 -17.58
CA PRO A 638 -14.03 -10.65 -16.31
C PRO A 638 -12.63 -11.20 -16.58
N GLY A 639 -11.59 -10.54 -16.09
CA GLY A 639 -10.22 -10.99 -16.30
C GLY A 639 -9.18 -10.11 -15.62
N PRO A 640 -7.93 -10.60 -15.51
CA PRO A 640 -6.82 -9.78 -15.04
C PRO A 640 -6.64 -8.59 -15.97
N THR A 641 -6.33 -7.41 -15.42
CA THR A 641 -5.82 -6.29 -16.22
C THR A 641 -4.54 -6.68 -16.96
N ALA A 642 -3.99 -5.79 -17.80
CA ALA A 642 -2.76 -6.03 -18.57
C ALA A 642 -1.56 -6.54 -17.74
N GLY A 643 -1.55 -6.36 -16.41
CA GLY A 643 -0.50 -6.94 -15.58
C GLY A 643 -0.62 -8.44 -15.28
N GLY A 644 -1.70 -9.13 -15.69
CA GLY A 644 -1.85 -10.59 -15.53
C GLY A 644 -2.16 -11.07 -14.11
N LEU A 645 -2.11 -12.39 -13.91
CA LEU A 645 -2.35 -13.08 -12.64
C LEU A 645 -1.01 -13.59 -12.08
N LEU A 646 -0.68 -13.18 -10.85
CA LEU A 646 0.52 -13.63 -10.15
C LEU A 646 0.09 -14.61 -9.04
N PRO A 647 0.34 -15.92 -9.21
CA PRO A 647 0.14 -16.85 -8.11
C PRO A 647 1.15 -16.57 -7.00
N ALA A 648 0.69 -16.62 -5.76
CA ALA A 648 1.51 -16.45 -4.57
C ALA A 648 1.30 -17.66 -3.63
N PRO A 649 2.35 -18.12 -2.92
CA PRO A 649 2.22 -19.26 -2.03
C PRO A 649 1.38 -19.02 -0.78
N SER A 650 1.14 -17.76 -0.40
CA SER A 650 0.38 -17.39 0.79
C SER A 650 -0.35 -16.06 0.62
N HIS A 651 -1.39 -15.81 1.44
CA HIS A 651 -2.15 -14.56 1.40
C HIS A 651 -1.29 -13.31 1.65
N PRO A 652 -0.39 -13.26 2.65
CA PRO A 652 0.49 -12.10 2.84
C PRO A 652 1.39 -11.85 1.62
N GLN A 653 1.93 -12.90 0.99
CA GLN A 653 2.75 -12.75 -0.24
C GLN A 653 1.93 -12.22 -1.42
N ALA A 654 0.66 -12.64 -1.56
CA ALA A 654 -0.24 -12.08 -2.57
C ALA A 654 -0.48 -10.59 -2.35
N LEU A 655 -0.74 -10.17 -1.10
CA LEU A 655 -0.96 -8.76 -0.75
C LEU A 655 0.31 -7.92 -0.96
N THR A 656 1.48 -8.42 -0.54
CA THR A 656 2.78 -7.77 -0.80
C THR A 656 2.98 -7.53 -2.30
N ALA A 657 2.76 -8.57 -3.11
CA ALA A 657 2.91 -8.45 -4.55
C ALA A 657 1.87 -7.53 -5.18
N ALA A 658 0.62 -7.53 -4.69
CA ALA A 658 -0.43 -6.62 -5.15
C ALA A 658 -0.06 -5.16 -4.88
N LEU A 659 0.46 -4.84 -3.68
CA LEU A 659 0.89 -3.49 -3.31
C LEU A 659 2.08 -3.00 -4.11
N ILE A 660 3.14 -3.82 -4.24
CA ILE A 660 4.32 -3.47 -5.04
C ILE A 660 3.93 -3.25 -6.50
N ARG A 661 3.05 -4.11 -7.04
CA ARG A 661 2.58 -4.00 -8.41
C ARG A 661 1.67 -2.80 -8.64
N ASP A 662 0.77 -2.50 -7.72
CA ASP A 662 -0.06 -1.29 -7.76
C ASP A 662 0.84 -0.04 -7.81
N ARG A 663 1.90 -0.02 -6.99
CA ARG A 663 2.91 1.05 -7.04
C ARG A 663 3.70 1.04 -8.34
N ALA A 664 4.13 -0.10 -8.86
CA ALA A 664 4.83 -0.16 -10.15
C ALA A 664 3.99 0.41 -11.32
N ILE A 665 2.67 0.28 -11.26
CA ILE A 665 1.74 0.80 -12.28
C ILE A 665 1.45 2.29 -12.06
N ASN A 666 1.24 2.72 -10.82
CA ASN A 666 0.68 4.03 -10.48
C ASN A 666 1.70 5.03 -9.92
N ASP A 667 2.96 4.66 -9.70
CA ASP A 667 3.98 5.57 -9.15
C ASP A 667 4.40 6.62 -10.19
N PRO A 668 4.49 7.91 -9.80
CA PRO A 668 4.86 8.99 -10.70
C PRO A 668 6.31 8.96 -11.18
N GLU A 669 7.21 8.23 -10.50
CA GLU A 669 8.58 8.05 -10.93
C GLU A 669 8.72 6.72 -11.71
N PRO A 670 8.94 6.76 -13.03
CA PRO A 670 9.03 5.54 -13.84
C PRO A 670 10.16 4.63 -13.34
N GLY A 671 9.84 3.38 -13.05
CA GLY A 671 10.83 2.36 -12.71
C GLY A 671 11.17 2.20 -11.23
N ARG A 672 10.74 3.10 -10.32
CA ARG A 672 11.07 3.00 -8.87
C ARG A 672 10.65 1.68 -8.23
N TRP A 673 9.50 1.15 -8.64
CA TRP A 673 8.92 -0.09 -8.10
C TRP A 673 8.98 -1.24 -9.11
N HIS A 674 9.76 -1.10 -10.19
CA HIS A 674 9.94 -2.16 -11.18
C HIS A 674 10.97 -3.16 -10.67
N MET A 675 10.50 -4.19 -9.98
CA MET A 675 11.37 -5.25 -9.46
C MET A 675 11.43 -6.41 -10.45
N ASP A 676 12.63 -6.76 -10.93
CA ASP A 676 12.87 -7.93 -11.80
C ASP A 676 13.58 -9.06 -11.04
N VAL A 677 12.79 -9.74 -10.21
CA VAL A 677 13.21 -10.81 -9.29
C VAL A 677 13.06 -12.19 -9.92
N THR A 678 13.97 -12.55 -10.82
CA THR A 678 14.09 -13.93 -11.33
C THR A 678 14.77 -14.85 -10.32
N SER A 679 14.49 -16.16 -10.37
CA SER A 679 15.03 -17.12 -9.41
C SER A 679 16.57 -17.17 -9.37
N ASP A 680 17.26 -16.91 -10.49
CA ASP A 680 18.73 -16.88 -10.47
C ASP A 680 19.29 -15.67 -9.74
N ARG A 681 18.71 -14.50 -9.99
CA ARG A 681 19.10 -13.25 -9.34
C ARG A 681 18.79 -13.28 -7.85
N VAL A 682 17.63 -13.80 -7.46
CA VAL A 682 17.24 -13.97 -6.04
C VAL A 682 18.23 -14.87 -5.30
N ARG A 683 18.66 -16.00 -5.90
CA ARG A 683 19.66 -16.88 -5.27
C ARG A 683 21.01 -16.20 -5.08
N ARG A 684 21.44 -15.38 -6.03
CA ARG A 684 22.70 -14.61 -5.93
C ARG A 684 22.59 -13.53 -4.85
N ALA A 685 21.50 -12.77 -4.85
CA ALA A 685 21.21 -11.75 -3.84
C ALA A 685 21.10 -12.34 -2.43
N ALA A 686 20.44 -13.49 -2.26
CA ALA A 686 20.32 -14.18 -0.98
C ALA A 686 21.69 -14.62 -0.43
N ARG A 687 22.60 -15.13 -1.28
CA ARG A 687 23.98 -15.46 -0.87
C ARG A 687 24.74 -14.22 -0.37
N LEU A 688 24.63 -13.09 -1.08
CA LEU A 688 25.22 -11.83 -0.65
C LEU A 688 24.64 -11.39 0.70
N ALA A 689 23.32 -11.49 0.87
CA ALA A 689 22.62 -11.14 2.11
C ALA A 689 23.08 -12.00 3.29
N ASP A 690 23.26 -13.32 3.10
CA ASP A 690 23.72 -14.24 4.14
C ASP A 690 25.14 -13.91 4.62
N GLU A 691 26.06 -13.59 3.70
CA GLU A 691 27.42 -13.20 4.07
C GLU A 691 27.47 -11.86 4.80
N VAL A 692 26.65 -10.88 4.40
CA VAL A 692 26.52 -9.59 5.11
C VAL A 692 25.93 -9.80 6.50
N ARG A 693 24.94 -10.70 6.63
CA ARG A 693 24.33 -11.05 7.93
C ARG A 693 25.33 -11.73 8.87
N GLY A 694 26.27 -12.52 8.32
CA GLY A 694 27.41 -13.10 9.04
C GLY A 694 28.41 -12.09 9.61
N GLY A 695 28.24 -10.80 9.30
CA GLY A 695 29.03 -9.70 9.86
C GLY A 695 30.07 -9.10 8.90
N ALA A 696 30.13 -9.55 7.65
CA ALA A 696 31.00 -8.97 6.64
C ALA A 696 30.43 -7.66 6.08
N HIS A 697 31.28 -6.69 5.75
CA HIS A 697 30.84 -5.43 5.14
C HIS A 697 30.42 -5.67 3.68
N PRO A 698 29.33 -5.07 3.15
CA PRO A 698 28.85 -5.29 1.78
C PRO A 698 29.93 -5.07 0.70
N ALA A 699 30.76 -4.03 0.85
CA ALA A 699 31.88 -3.75 -0.05
C ALA A 699 32.95 -4.86 -0.08
N GLU A 700 33.15 -5.55 1.05
CA GLU A 700 34.11 -6.65 1.19
C GLU A 700 33.54 -7.98 0.64
N VAL A 701 32.26 -8.24 0.85
CA VAL A 701 31.55 -9.39 0.24
C VAL A 701 31.59 -9.25 -1.29
N LEU A 702 31.19 -8.09 -1.81
CA LEU A 702 31.24 -7.82 -3.24
C LEU A 702 32.66 -7.84 -3.79
N GLY A 703 33.64 -7.33 -3.03
CA GLY A 703 35.05 -7.41 -3.40
C GLY A 703 35.52 -8.85 -3.63
N ARG A 704 35.13 -9.78 -2.75
CA ARG A 704 35.48 -11.20 -2.87
C ARG A 704 34.83 -11.84 -4.11
N GLU A 705 33.58 -11.48 -4.41
CA GLU A 705 32.89 -11.95 -5.62
C GLU A 705 33.54 -11.39 -6.90
N VAL A 706 33.87 -10.10 -6.90
CA VAL A 706 34.56 -9.42 -8.01
C VAL A 706 35.93 -10.06 -8.27
N GLU A 707 36.74 -10.27 -7.23
CA GLU A 707 38.05 -10.91 -7.38
C GLU A 707 37.92 -12.36 -7.85
N ARG A 708 36.89 -13.09 -7.39
CA ARG A 708 36.60 -14.46 -7.86
C ARG A 708 36.20 -14.47 -9.35
N ALA A 709 35.38 -13.52 -9.78
CA ALA A 709 34.96 -13.39 -11.17
C ALA A 709 36.14 -13.02 -12.10
N VAL A 710 37.05 -12.17 -11.63
CA VAL A 710 38.25 -11.76 -12.38
C VAL A 710 39.26 -12.89 -12.46
N GLY A 711 39.55 -13.59 -11.35
CA GLY A 711 40.41 -14.78 -11.28
C GLY A 711 41.89 -14.59 -11.62
N ASP A 712 42.27 -13.51 -12.33
CA ASP A 712 43.63 -13.16 -12.71
C ASP A 712 44.38 -12.43 -11.58
N PRO A 713 45.49 -12.99 -11.06
CA PRO A 713 46.20 -12.41 -9.91
C PRO A 713 46.71 -10.98 -10.13
N ILE A 714 47.19 -10.66 -11.34
CA ILE A 714 47.78 -9.35 -11.65
C ILE A 714 46.69 -8.26 -11.66
N THR A 715 45.56 -8.58 -12.28
CA THR A 715 44.41 -7.69 -12.35
C THR A 715 43.77 -7.48 -10.97
N ILE A 716 43.72 -8.53 -10.14
CA ILE A 716 43.24 -8.43 -8.75
C ILE A 716 44.14 -7.49 -7.92
N GLU A 717 45.47 -7.59 -8.05
CA GLU A 717 46.40 -6.70 -7.36
C GLU A 717 46.18 -5.24 -7.79
N THR A 718 46.00 -5.02 -9.10
CA THR A 718 45.66 -3.70 -9.66
C THR A 718 44.33 -3.17 -9.12
N LEU A 719 43.31 -4.01 -8.99
CA LEU A 719 42.00 -3.62 -8.43
C LEU A 719 42.09 -3.26 -6.94
N ARG A 720 42.90 -3.99 -6.16
CA ARG A 720 43.14 -3.68 -4.73
C ARG A 720 43.92 -2.37 -4.52
N ASP A 721 44.76 -2.00 -5.48
CA ASP A 721 45.49 -0.73 -5.46
C ASP A 721 44.61 0.46 -5.88
N LEU A 722 43.79 0.27 -6.91
CA LEU A 722 42.92 1.32 -7.44
C LEU A 722 41.67 1.55 -6.59
N PHE A 723 41.12 0.48 -5.99
CA PHE A 723 39.88 0.50 -5.22
C PHE A 723 40.06 -0.14 -3.84
N PRO A 724 40.89 0.42 -2.95
CA PRO A 724 41.01 -0.10 -1.60
C PRO A 724 39.79 0.29 -0.75
N ILE A 725 39.34 -0.63 0.13
CA ILE A 725 38.24 -0.36 1.08
C ILE A 725 38.60 0.80 2.03
N ARG A 726 39.86 0.89 2.43
CA ARG A 726 40.45 1.99 3.20
C ARG A 726 41.85 2.25 2.68
N ASP A 727 42.35 3.47 2.74
CA ASP A 727 43.69 3.79 2.23
C ASP A 727 44.80 2.92 2.86
N GLU A 728 44.64 2.52 4.12
CA GLU A 728 45.53 1.58 4.83
C GLU A 728 45.55 0.15 4.27
N HIS A 729 44.54 -0.23 3.48
CA HIS A 729 44.40 -1.54 2.83
C HIS A 729 44.86 -1.54 1.38
N ARG A 730 45.45 -0.46 0.86
CA ARG A 730 45.95 -0.41 -0.52
C ARG A 730 46.90 -1.57 -0.82
N GLY A 731 46.61 -2.33 -1.87
CA GLY A 731 47.37 -3.50 -2.29
C GLY A 731 47.29 -4.71 -1.35
N ARG A 732 46.41 -4.67 -0.34
CA ARG A 732 46.24 -5.72 0.69
C ARG A 732 44.77 -6.07 0.87
N ARG A 733 44.48 -7.27 1.41
CA ARG A 733 43.11 -7.79 1.63
C ARG A 733 42.31 -7.96 0.33
N VAL A 734 41.18 -7.27 0.18
CA VAL A 734 40.23 -7.39 -0.93
C VAL A 734 39.87 -5.99 -1.44
N CYS A 735 39.57 -5.85 -2.73
CA CYS A 735 39.10 -4.60 -3.31
C CYS A 735 37.70 -4.20 -2.80
N ASP A 736 37.37 -2.91 -2.92
CA ASP A 736 36.03 -2.39 -2.69
C ASP A 736 35.13 -2.74 -3.88
N GLY A 737 34.36 -3.82 -3.75
CA GLY A 737 33.53 -4.32 -4.85
C GLY A 737 32.44 -3.33 -5.28
N GLN A 738 31.93 -2.48 -4.39
CA GLN A 738 30.93 -1.46 -4.76
C GLN A 738 31.55 -0.41 -5.67
N ARG A 739 32.75 0.07 -5.33
CA ARG A 739 33.47 1.05 -6.15
C ARG A 739 33.93 0.46 -7.47
N VAL A 740 34.29 -0.83 -7.50
CA VAL A 740 34.66 -1.52 -8.76
C VAL A 740 33.45 -1.63 -9.70
N LEU A 741 32.28 -2.05 -9.20
CA LEU A 741 31.07 -2.20 -10.02
C LEU A 741 30.50 -0.86 -10.52
N ALA A 742 30.82 0.24 -9.85
CA ALA A 742 30.45 1.61 -10.26
C ALA A 742 31.49 2.28 -11.18
N ALA A 743 32.71 1.74 -11.29
CA ALA A 743 33.80 2.34 -12.04
C ALA A 743 33.79 1.95 -13.52
N ASN A 744 34.42 2.80 -14.36
CA ASN A 744 34.69 2.44 -15.75
C ASN A 744 35.92 1.51 -15.82
N LEU A 745 35.67 0.22 -16.07
CA LEU A 745 36.70 -0.83 -16.13
C LEU A 745 37.33 -1.01 -17.52
N ALA A 746 36.90 -0.25 -18.53
CA ALA A 746 37.45 -0.33 -19.89
C ALA A 746 39.00 -0.26 -19.97
N PRO A 747 39.72 0.53 -19.13
CA PRO A 747 41.18 0.58 -19.14
C PRO A 747 41.86 -0.75 -18.75
N LEU A 748 41.18 -1.63 -18.01
CA LEU A 748 41.73 -2.90 -17.53
C LEU A 748 41.66 -4.02 -18.58
N ARG A 749 40.96 -3.79 -19.72
CA ARG A 749 40.83 -4.75 -20.84
C ARG A 749 40.40 -6.17 -20.39
N LEU A 750 39.47 -6.23 -19.44
CA LEU A 750 38.91 -7.48 -18.95
C LEU A 750 38.25 -8.27 -20.10
N PRO A 751 38.32 -9.62 -20.10
CA PRO A 751 37.62 -10.41 -21.10
C PRO A 751 36.10 -10.32 -20.93
N VAL A 752 35.36 -10.57 -22.03
CA VAL A 752 33.92 -10.27 -22.13
C VAL A 752 33.08 -11.08 -21.14
N ASP A 753 33.45 -12.33 -20.91
CA ASP A 753 32.81 -13.22 -19.93
C ASP A 753 32.94 -12.71 -18.49
N VAL A 754 34.08 -12.09 -18.14
CA VAL A 754 34.29 -11.44 -16.84
C VAL A 754 33.43 -10.19 -16.73
N LEU A 755 33.35 -9.37 -17.79
CA LEU A 755 32.48 -8.20 -17.81
C LEU A 755 30.99 -8.57 -17.67
N ASP A 756 30.56 -9.66 -18.32
CA ASP A 756 29.21 -10.19 -18.18
C ASP A 756 28.94 -10.69 -16.76
N GLU A 757 29.92 -11.34 -16.11
CA GLU A 757 29.77 -11.77 -14.71
C GLU A 757 29.72 -10.58 -13.75
N LEU A 758 30.53 -9.55 -13.97
CA LEU A 758 30.46 -8.30 -13.19
C LEU A 758 29.12 -7.57 -13.40
N ALA A 759 28.56 -7.59 -14.61
CA ALA A 759 27.23 -7.06 -14.88
C ALA A 759 26.15 -7.85 -14.11
N ARG A 760 26.23 -9.19 -14.11
CA ARG A 760 25.34 -10.05 -13.32
C ARG A 760 25.47 -9.81 -11.81
N LEU A 761 26.67 -9.53 -11.31
CA LEU A 761 26.90 -9.16 -9.91
C LEU A 761 26.28 -7.81 -9.57
N ARG A 762 26.37 -6.82 -10.46
CA ARG A 762 25.70 -5.53 -10.30
C ARG A 762 24.17 -5.69 -10.24
N GLU A 763 23.59 -6.47 -11.14
CA GLU A 763 22.16 -6.79 -11.11
C GLU A 763 21.74 -7.49 -9.80
N ALA A 764 22.59 -8.37 -9.25
CA ALA A 764 22.31 -9.03 -7.98
C ALA A 764 22.29 -8.07 -6.79
N VAL A 765 23.05 -6.97 -6.84
CA VAL A 765 23.02 -5.90 -5.81
C VAL A 765 21.73 -5.10 -5.90
N GLU A 766 21.28 -4.77 -7.11
CA GLU A 766 19.99 -4.09 -7.34
C GLU A 766 18.84 -4.97 -6.83
N VAL A 767 18.85 -6.27 -7.20
CA VAL A 767 17.84 -7.22 -6.72
C VAL A 767 17.90 -7.41 -5.20
N TYR A 768 19.07 -7.34 -4.58
CA TYR A 768 19.19 -7.38 -3.13
C TYR A 768 18.51 -6.18 -2.46
N ALA A 769 18.63 -4.98 -3.03
CA ALA A 769 17.90 -3.80 -2.55
C ALA A 769 16.39 -3.94 -2.74
N ASP A 770 15.95 -4.42 -3.91
CA ASP A 770 14.53 -4.70 -4.19
C ASP A 770 13.93 -5.70 -3.20
N LEU A 771 14.68 -6.75 -2.85
CA LEU A 771 14.25 -7.76 -1.88
C LEU A 771 14.10 -7.19 -0.47
N LEU A 772 14.95 -6.24 -0.04
CA LEU A 772 14.80 -5.58 1.26
C LEU A 772 13.57 -4.66 1.29
N VAL A 773 13.27 -3.98 0.18
CA VAL A 773 12.02 -3.20 0.04
C VAL A 773 10.81 -4.13 0.06
N ALA A 774 10.86 -5.25 -0.67
CA ALA A 774 9.81 -6.25 -0.67
C ALA A 774 9.59 -6.86 0.72
N GLU A 775 10.66 -7.13 1.48
CA GLU A 775 10.61 -7.61 2.86
C GLU A 775 9.95 -6.60 3.79
N ALA A 776 10.28 -5.31 3.65
CA ALA A 776 9.64 -4.25 4.41
C ALA A 776 8.13 -4.18 4.15
N VAL A 777 7.72 -4.23 2.88
CA VAL A 777 6.30 -4.27 2.51
C VAL A 777 5.64 -5.54 3.06
N HIS A 778 6.32 -6.68 3.01
CA HIS A 778 5.82 -7.95 3.54
C HIS A 778 5.53 -7.87 5.04
N HIS A 779 6.45 -7.31 5.82
CA HIS A 779 6.24 -7.13 7.25
C HIS A 779 5.20 -6.05 7.60
N VAL A 780 5.02 -5.01 6.78
CA VAL A 780 3.91 -4.07 6.96
C VAL A 780 2.55 -4.78 6.78
N VAL A 781 2.43 -5.61 5.75
CA VAL A 781 1.22 -6.40 5.49
C VAL A 781 0.94 -7.40 6.62
N ASP A 782 1.99 -8.02 7.19
CA ASP A 782 1.87 -8.96 8.30
C ASP A 782 1.74 -8.28 9.68
N GLY A 783 1.60 -6.95 9.73
CA GLY A 783 1.40 -6.17 10.97
C GLY A 783 2.66 -5.98 11.84
N ARG A 784 3.85 -6.27 11.30
CA ARG A 784 5.14 -6.24 12.02
C ARG A 784 5.98 -5.01 11.69
N ALA A 785 5.46 -3.82 12.00
CA ALA A 785 6.08 -2.54 11.63
C ALA A 785 7.55 -2.36 12.07
N ALA A 786 7.94 -2.91 13.23
CA ALA A 786 9.32 -2.83 13.72
C ALA A 786 10.32 -3.58 12.81
N LEU A 787 9.92 -4.75 12.29
CA LEU A 787 10.75 -5.51 11.35
C LEU A 787 10.79 -4.86 9.97
N ALA A 788 9.68 -4.23 9.56
CA ALA A 788 9.66 -3.41 8.34
C ALA A 788 10.66 -2.23 8.42
N GLY A 789 10.71 -1.55 9.57
CA GLY A 789 11.71 -0.50 9.83
C GLY A 789 13.14 -1.03 9.73
N ALA A 790 13.43 -2.18 10.34
CA ALA A 790 14.76 -2.80 10.26
C ALA A 790 15.16 -3.21 8.83
N ALA A 791 14.21 -3.68 8.02
CA ALA A 791 14.45 -3.97 6.60
C ALA A 791 14.76 -2.71 5.79
N LEU A 792 14.07 -1.60 6.04
CA LEU A 792 14.34 -0.30 5.40
C LEU A 792 15.67 0.31 5.85
N ASP A 793 16.01 0.23 7.13
CA ASP A 793 17.31 0.65 7.64
C ASP A 793 18.44 -0.16 6.99
N ALA A 794 18.23 -1.47 6.78
CA ALA A 794 19.18 -2.29 6.03
C ALA A 794 19.27 -1.91 4.55
N ALA A 795 18.15 -1.57 3.89
CA ALA A 795 18.14 -1.09 2.51
C ALA A 795 18.89 0.25 2.37
N ALA A 796 18.82 1.11 3.39
CA ALA A 796 19.59 2.35 3.48
C ALA A 796 21.07 2.12 3.89
N GLY A 797 21.48 0.88 4.17
CA GLY A 797 22.83 0.53 4.63
C GLY A 797 23.13 0.90 6.09
N LEU A 798 22.11 1.24 6.89
CA LEU A 798 22.22 1.68 8.27
C LEU A 798 22.18 0.52 9.28
N ALA A 799 21.67 -0.64 8.87
CA ALA A 799 21.51 -1.82 9.72
C ALA A 799 21.90 -3.12 8.99
N ARG A 800 22.01 -4.21 9.76
CA ARG A 800 22.21 -5.55 9.19
C ARG A 800 20.89 -6.05 8.57
N PRO A 801 20.93 -6.72 7.41
CA PRO A 801 19.73 -7.23 6.76
C PRO A 801 19.02 -8.30 7.60
N PRO A 802 17.68 -8.24 7.72
CA PRO A 802 16.92 -9.31 8.35
C PRO A 802 16.97 -10.61 7.52
N VAL A 803 16.38 -11.67 8.05
CA VAL A 803 16.05 -12.86 7.26
C VAL A 803 14.94 -12.47 6.30
N LEU A 804 15.06 -12.86 5.03
CA LEU A 804 14.08 -12.52 3.99
C LEU A 804 12.92 -13.52 4.04
N ASP A 805 11.90 -13.26 4.86
CA ASP A 805 10.71 -14.10 5.00
C ASP A 805 9.85 -14.06 3.72
N VAL A 806 9.91 -12.97 2.94
CA VAL A 806 9.17 -12.85 1.67
C VAL A 806 9.53 -13.96 0.67
N LEU A 807 10.74 -14.51 0.76
CA LEU A 807 11.25 -15.60 -0.07
C LEU A 807 10.85 -16.99 0.44
N GLN A 808 10.41 -17.10 1.70
CA GLN A 808 10.06 -18.38 2.28
C GLN A 808 8.68 -18.82 1.79
N THR A 809 8.64 -20.00 1.18
CA THR A 809 7.37 -20.67 0.88
C THR A 809 6.88 -21.33 2.16
N ARG A 810 5.94 -20.69 2.86
CA ARG A 810 5.27 -21.33 4.00
C ARG A 810 4.42 -22.49 3.45
N ARG A 811 4.74 -23.71 3.87
CA ARG A 811 3.98 -24.91 3.53
C ARG A 811 3.27 -25.37 4.79
N ASP A 812 1.97 -25.53 4.71
CA ASP A 812 1.20 -26.19 5.76
C ASP A 812 1.68 -27.63 5.91
N GLY A 813 1.86 -28.09 7.14
CA GLY A 813 2.34 -29.43 7.38
C GLY A 813 2.12 -29.89 8.81
N ARG A 814 2.16 -31.20 8.99
CA ARG A 814 1.99 -31.86 10.27
C ARG A 814 3.34 -32.13 10.91
N ALA A 815 3.52 -31.69 12.15
CA ALA A 815 4.71 -32.01 12.92
C ALA A 815 4.68 -33.49 13.34
N VAL A 816 5.78 -34.19 13.12
CA VAL A 816 6.01 -35.59 13.54
C VAL A 816 7.26 -35.67 14.40
N GLN A 817 7.34 -36.70 15.26
CA GLN A 817 8.47 -36.89 16.17
C GLN A 817 9.05 -38.29 16.03
N THR A 818 10.37 -38.38 16.14
CA THR A 818 11.11 -39.64 16.03
C THR A 818 12.11 -39.78 17.17
N THR A 819 12.15 -40.96 17.81
CA THR A 819 13.17 -41.34 18.79
C THR A 819 13.91 -42.59 18.32
N CYS A 820 15.25 -42.56 18.42
CA CYS A 820 16.13 -43.68 18.09
C CYS A 820 16.88 -44.17 19.33
N LEU A 821 16.85 -45.49 19.57
CA LEU A 821 17.35 -46.14 20.78
C LEU A 821 18.30 -47.30 20.45
N THR A 822 19.11 -47.69 21.42
CA THR A 822 19.83 -48.98 21.45
C THR A 822 19.33 -49.81 22.62
N ALA A 823 19.18 -51.12 22.44
CA ALA A 823 18.72 -52.02 23.50
C ALA A 823 19.68 -53.21 23.67
N LEU A 824 20.21 -53.34 24.88
CA LEU A 824 21.10 -54.42 25.30
C LEU A 824 20.43 -55.30 26.38
N PRO A 825 20.86 -56.56 26.55
CA PRO A 825 20.41 -57.36 27.68
C PRO A 825 20.91 -56.71 28.98
N ASP A 826 20.04 -56.63 29.99
CA ASP A 826 20.47 -56.21 31.31
C ASP A 826 21.45 -57.23 31.91
N VAL A 827 22.43 -56.71 32.63
CA VAL A 827 23.44 -57.47 33.35
C VAL A 827 23.48 -56.91 34.77
N THR A 828 23.23 -57.78 35.74
CA THR A 828 23.20 -57.38 37.15
C THR A 828 24.57 -56.85 37.57
N ALA A 829 24.58 -55.66 38.17
CA ALA A 829 25.79 -55.09 38.74
C ALA A 829 26.33 -55.99 39.86
N PRO A 830 27.66 -56.09 40.03
CA PRO A 830 28.23 -56.88 41.12
C PRO A 830 27.81 -56.31 42.48
N SER A 831 27.43 -57.17 43.42
CA SER A 831 27.18 -56.78 44.80
C SER A 831 28.48 -56.30 45.44
N LEU A 832 28.44 -55.15 46.11
CA LEU A 832 29.61 -54.63 46.82
C LEU A 832 29.94 -55.53 48.02
N PRO A 833 31.20 -55.99 48.17
CA PRO A 833 31.61 -56.75 49.34
C PRO A 833 31.72 -55.86 50.58
N ASP A 834 31.41 -56.41 51.76
CA ASP A 834 31.53 -55.71 53.05
C ASP A 834 32.99 -55.51 53.50
N ASP A 835 33.90 -56.33 52.99
CA ASP A 835 35.33 -56.24 53.28
C ASP A 835 35.97 -55.05 52.51
N PRO A 836 36.60 -54.07 53.19
CA PRO A 836 37.19 -52.89 52.54
C PRO A 836 38.29 -53.21 51.51
N LEU A 837 39.03 -54.32 51.69
CA LEU A 837 40.07 -54.74 50.75
C LEU A 837 39.45 -55.27 49.46
N ALA A 838 38.48 -56.18 49.57
CA ALA A 838 37.68 -56.67 48.44
C ALA A 838 36.89 -55.54 47.77
N LEU A 839 36.42 -54.55 48.52
CA LEU A 839 35.70 -53.39 47.99
C LEU A 839 36.59 -52.56 47.07
N ALA A 840 37.83 -52.26 47.49
CA ALA A 840 38.82 -51.55 46.68
C ALA A 840 39.27 -52.31 45.41
N GLU A 841 39.08 -53.63 45.37
CA GLU A 841 39.39 -54.48 44.20
C GLU A 841 38.24 -54.55 43.18
N THR A 842 37.08 -53.97 43.50
CA THR A 842 35.92 -53.95 42.61
C THR A 842 36.17 -53.05 41.40
N ARG A 843 35.86 -53.54 40.21
CA ARG A 843 36.14 -52.85 38.93
C ARG A 843 35.16 -51.71 38.67
N PRO A 844 35.63 -50.46 38.48
CA PRO A 844 34.75 -49.31 38.33
C PRO A 844 33.94 -49.35 37.03
N ALA A 845 34.52 -49.78 35.90
CA ALA A 845 33.80 -49.79 34.63
C ALA A 845 32.63 -50.80 34.63
N ARG A 846 32.80 -51.93 35.32
CA ARG A 846 31.75 -52.95 35.50
C ARG A 846 30.61 -52.48 36.40
N VAL A 847 30.87 -51.58 37.35
CA VAL A 847 29.83 -50.97 38.19
C VAL A 847 29.16 -49.78 37.49
N GLY A 848 29.91 -49.02 36.69
CA GLY A 848 29.39 -47.90 35.89
C GLY A 848 28.32 -48.34 34.88
N ASP A 849 28.66 -49.31 34.02
CA ASP A 849 27.63 -50.00 33.23
C ASP A 849 28.01 -51.48 32.95
N PRO A 850 27.38 -52.44 33.67
CA PRO A 850 27.64 -53.86 33.48
C PRO A 850 27.28 -54.39 32.09
N ALA A 851 26.25 -53.83 31.44
CA ALA A 851 25.78 -54.28 30.13
C ALA A 851 26.76 -53.86 29.02
N THR A 852 27.29 -52.63 29.10
CA THR A 852 28.38 -52.16 28.23
C THR A 852 29.62 -53.03 28.40
N ALA A 853 30.02 -53.35 29.64
CA ALA A 853 31.18 -54.21 29.90
C ALA A 853 31.00 -55.64 29.36
N ALA A 854 29.81 -56.23 29.54
CA ALA A 854 29.49 -57.54 29.00
C ALA A 854 29.48 -57.56 27.46
N LEU A 855 28.96 -56.51 26.82
CA LEU A 855 28.95 -56.38 25.35
C LEU A 855 30.38 -56.36 24.79
N LEU A 856 31.29 -55.60 25.40
CA LEU A 856 32.69 -55.53 24.99
C LEU A 856 33.37 -56.91 25.06
N ILE A 857 33.13 -57.66 26.14
CA ILE A 857 33.66 -59.03 26.29
C ILE A 857 33.04 -59.97 25.26
N ALA A 858 31.73 -59.91 25.04
CA ALA A 858 31.02 -60.78 24.11
C ALA A 858 31.46 -60.55 22.65
N ARG A 859 31.72 -59.29 22.26
CA ARG A 859 32.06 -58.92 20.88
C ARG A 859 33.55 -58.93 20.57
N LEU A 860 34.39 -58.55 21.54
CA LEU A 860 35.83 -58.36 21.33
C LEU A 860 36.67 -59.35 22.13
N GLY A 861 36.04 -60.32 22.79
CA GLY A 861 36.69 -61.35 23.59
C GLY A 861 37.10 -60.87 24.99
N PRO A 862 37.29 -61.80 25.93
CA PRO A 862 37.78 -61.49 27.28
C PRO A 862 39.22 -60.92 27.25
N ALA A 863 39.64 -60.32 28.35
CA ALA A 863 40.97 -59.71 28.51
C ALA A 863 42.15 -60.66 28.18
N SER A 864 41.96 -61.98 28.31
CA SER A 864 42.97 -62.99 27.96
C SER A 864 43.22 -63.13 26.45
N GLN A 865 42.31 -62.65 25.61
CA GLN A 865 42.43 -62.67 24.14
C GLN A 865 43.04 -61.40 23.57
N TRP A 866 43.07 -60.31 24.35
CA TRP A 866 43.68 -59.04 23.95
C TRP A 866 45.18 -59.15 24.15
N ARG A 867 45.93 -59.38 23.07
CA ARG A 867 47.36 -59.67 23.10
C ARG A 867 48.18 -58.59 22.40
N TRP A 868 49.33 -58.29 22.97
CA TRP A 868 50.38 -57.49 22.34
C TRP A 868 51.66 -58.32 22.30
N GLN A 869 52.36 -58.28 21.18
CA GLN A 869 53.72 -58.81 21.10
C GLN A 869 54.72 -57.67 21.27
N LEU A 870 55.67 -57.89 22.17
CA LEU A 870 56.71 -56.95 22.53
C LEU A 870 58.06 -57.52 22.15
N SER A 871 58.90 -56.73 21.47
CA SER A 871 60.31 -57.06 21.28
C SER A 871 61.10 -56.53 22.47
N LEU A 872 61.73 -57.44 23.22
CA LEU A 872 62.61 -57.11 24.34
C LEU A 872 63.98 -56.63 23.83
N PRO A 873 64.78 -55.91 24.65
CA PRO A 873 66.09 -55.40 24.26
C PRO A 873 67.11 -56.48 23.87
N ASP A 874 66.89 -57.73 24.30
CA ASP A 874 67.72 -58.90 23.99
C ASP A 874 67.32 -59.59 22.67
N GLY A 875 66.34 -59.05 21.95
CA GLY A 875 65.83 -59.57 20.68
C GLY A 875 64.80 -60.70 20.82
N THR A 876 64.41 -61.06 22.05
CA THR A 876 63.34 -62.04 22.29
C THR A 876 61.96 -61.37 22.27
N THR A 877 60.91 -62.14 21.94
CA THR A 877 59.54 -61.64 21.91
C THR A 877 58.75 -62.09 23.14
N ALA A 878 58.15 -61.16 23.86
CA ALA A 878 57.22 -61.42 24.95
C ALA A 878 55.78 -61.17 24.48
N THR A 879 54.84 -62.05 24.86
CA THR A 879 53.41 -61.81 24.66
C THR A 879 52.79 -61.40 25.99
N ILE A 880 52.22 -60.19 26.05
CA ILE A 880 51.49 -59.70 27.22
C ILE A 880 50.02 -59.54 26.84
N ARG A 881 49.14 -59.99 27.74
CA ARG A 881 47.68 -59.91 27.60
C ARG A 881 47.14 -58.78 28.46
N LEU A 882 45.96 -58.27 28.10
CA LEU A 882 45.26 -57.28 28.93
C LEU A 882 44.98 -57.83 30.35
N ALA A 883 44.72 -59.13 30.45
CA ALA A 883 44.56 -59.82 31.73
C ALA A 883 45.81 -59.78 32.62
N ASP A 884 47.01 -59.70 32.04
CA ASP A 884 48.28 -59.64 32.79
C ASP A 884 48.49 -58.27 33.47
N LEU A 885 47.85 -57.22 32.95
CA LEU A 885 47.73 -55.91 33.63
C LEU A 885 46.64 -55.92 34.71
N GLY A 886 45.88 -57.01 34.81
CA GLY A 886 44.69 -57.09 35.62
C GLY A 886 43.65 -56.07 35.20
N LEU A 887 43.41 -55.87 33.89
CA LEU A 887 42.34 -54.99 33.38
C LEU A 887 41.31 -55.81 32.59
N GLU A 888 40.06 -55.37 32.59
CA GLU A 888 39.03 -55.86 31.68
C GLU A 888 38.91 -54.96 30.44
N PRO A 889 38.27 -55.42 29.34
CA PRO A 889 38.09 -54.59 28.14
C PRO A 889 37.44 -53.22 28.42
N ALA A 890 36.49 -53.15 29.37
CA ALA A 890 35.85 -51.88 29.75
C ALA A 890 36.78 -50.98 30.58
N ASP A 891 37.58 -51.55 31.50
CA ASP A 891 38.54 -50.78 32.31
C ASP A 891 39.68 -50.22 31.44
N ALA A 892 40.07 -50.95 30.38
CA ALA A 892 41.10 -50.50 29.44
C ALA A 892 40.74 -49.17 28.79
N LEU A 893 39.45 -48.90 28.56
CA LEU A 893 38.98 -47.65 27.93
C LEU A 893 39.14 -46.44 28.84
N ALA A 894 39.31 -46.63 30.16
CA ALA A 894 39.64 -45.55 31.09
C ALA A 894 41.04 -44.96 30.84
N LEU A 895 41.89 -45.64 30.07
CA LEU A 895 43.23 -45.20 29.70
C LEU A 895 43.31 -44.91 28.20
N PRO A 896 44.03 -43.84 27.77
CA PRO A 896 44.40 -43.69 26.37
C PRO A 896 45.26 -44.86 25.89
N LEU A 897 45.12 -45.25 24.61
CA LEU A 897 45.87 -46.38 24.03
C LEU A 897 47.39 -46.28 24.26
N GLY A 898 47.98 -45.08 24.12
CA GLY A 898 49.41 -44.88 24.37
C GLY A 898 49.83 -45.14 25.82
N THR A 899 48.96 -44.83 26.79
CA THR A 899 49.19 -45.13 28.20
C THR A 899 49.08 -46.63 28.49
N LEU A 900 48.11 -47.31 27.85
CA LEU A 900 47.96 -48.75 27.93
C LEU A 900 49.19 -49.47 27.36
N GLU A 901 49.67 -49.06 26.18
CA GLU A 901 50.89 -49.59 25.55
C GLU A 901 52.13 -49.35 26.42
N ARG A 902 52.24 -48.19 27.08
CA ARG A 902 53.31 -47.93 28.05
C ARG A 902 53.28 -48.91 29.22
N LEU A 903 52.13 -49.12 29.86
CA LEU A 903 51.98 -50.06 30.98
C LEU A 903 52.35 -51.50 30.59
N LEU A 904 52.05 -51.90 29.35
CA LEU A 904 52.48 -53.19 28.80
C LEU A 904 54.01 -53.27 28.72
N THR A 905 54.68 -52.24 28.21
CA THR A 905 56.15 -52.22 28.14
C THR A 905 56.82 -52.22 29.52
N GLU A 906 56.26 -51.49 30.49
CA GLU A 906 56.74 -51.44 31.88
C GLU A 906 56.61 -52.79 32.58
N THR A 907 55.57 -53.57 32.24
CA THR A 907 55.34 -54.92 32.78
C THR A 907 56.31 -55.95 32.19
N ALA A 908 56.85 -55.72 30.98
CA ALA A 908 57.75 -56.64 30.28
C ALA A 908 59.23 -56.48 30.66
N SER A 909 59.73 -55.23 30.73
CA SER A 909 61.03 -54.77 31.25
C SER A 909 61.26 -53.30 30.83
N GLY A 910 61.75 -52.47 31.76
CA GLY A 910 61.58 -51.01 31.76
C GLY A 910 62.34 -50.14 30.74
N SER A 911 63.19 -50.66 29.85
CA SER A 911 63.92 -49.81 28.88
C SER A 911 64.22 -50.56 27.57
N GLY A 912 63.82 -50.00 26.43
CA GLY A 912 64.16 -50.51 25.08
C GLY A 912 63.16 -51.49 24.44
N THR A 913 62.02 -51.73 25.08
CA THR A 913 60.95 -52.62 24.60
C THR A 913 60.04 -51.91 23.58
N THR A 914 59.72 -52.54 22.44
CA THR A 914 58.82 -51.97 21.41
C THR A 914 57.67 -52.92 21.06
N VAL A 915 56.48 -52.37 20.78
CA VAL A 915 55.28 -53.15 20.39
C VAL A 915 55.37 -53.49 18.90
N THR A 916 55.42 -54.79 18.56
CA THR A 916 55.57 -55.29 17.18
C THR A 916 54.28 -55.81 16.56
N ASP A 917 53.34 -56.32 17.36
CA ASP A 917 51.98 -56.71 16.94
C ASP A 917 50.93 -56.07 17.87
N ARG A 918 49.87 -55.51 17.27
CA ARG A 918 48.84 -54.69 17.91
C ARG A 918 47.43 -55.28 17.78
N ASP A 919 47.27 -56.61 17.79
CA ASP A 919 45.95 -57.26 17.88
C ASP A 919 45.10 -56.67 19.02
N GLY A 920 45.69 -56.48 20.22
CA GLY A 920 45.04 -55.80 21.33
C GLY A 920 44.72 -54.32 21.08
N GLY A 921 45.57 -53.59 20.35
CA GLY A 921 45.31 -52.19 19.96
C GLY A 921 44.17 -52.04 18.96
N ILE A 922 44.05 -52.96 17.99
CA ILE A 922 42.92 -53.01 17.05
C ILE A 922 41.61 -53.30 17.81
N ARG A 923 41.65 -54.22 18.78
CA ARG A 923 40.48 -54.49 19.65
C ARG A 923 40.10 -53.29 20.51
N TYR A 924 41.08 -52.54 21.02
CA TYR A 924 40.83 -51.28 21.72
C TYR A 924 40.10 -50.26 20.83
N GLU A 925 40.58 -50.00 19.61
CA GLU A 925 39.91 -49.06 18.71
C GLU A 925 38.49 -49.50 18.33
N ARG A 926 38.27 -50.80 18.17
CA ARG A 926 36.92 -51.37 17.94
C ARG A 926 36.01 -51.21 19.16
N ALA A 927 36.55 -51.33 20.37
CA ALA A 927 35.83 -51.09 21.62
C ALA A 927 35.39 -49.62 21.73
N VAL A 928 36.28 -48.67 21.43
CA VAL A 928 35.94 -47.23 21.40
C VAL A 928 34.79 -46.94 20.43
N ARG A 929 34.83 -47.51 19.22
CA ARG A 929 33.74 -47.36 18.24
C ARG A 929 32.42 -47.98 18.71
N LEU A 930 32.48 -49.16 19.33
CA LEU A 930 31.29 -49.87 19.84
C LEU A 930 30.65 -49.13 21.02
N VAL A 931 31.44 -48.50 21.89
CA VAL A 931 30.92 -47.63 22.95
C VAL A 931 30.34 -46.33 22.38
N ALA A 932 31.00 -45.72 21.39
CA ALA A 932 30.49 -44.51 20.73
C ALA A 932 29.18 -44.73 19.96
N LEU A 933 28.89 -45.98 19.59
CA LEU A 933 27.63 -46.41 18.97
C LEU A 933 26.47 -46.40 19.97
N LEU A 934 26.68 -46.83 21.21
CA LEU A 934 25.63 -46.96 22.23
C LEU A 934 25.01 -45.62 22.67
N GLY A 935 25.70 -44.51 22.39
CA GLY A 935 25.31 -43.18 22.84
C GLY A 935 25.88 -42.83 24.22
N ARG A 936 25.67 -41.58 24.63
CA ARG A 936 26.12 -41.05 25.94
C ARG A 936 24.98 -40.71 26.88
N ILE A 937 23.74 -40.76 26.38
CA ILE A 937 22.55 -40.37 27.12
C ILE A 937 21.78 -41.66 27.43
N PRO A 938 21.53 -41.97 28.72
CA PRO A 938 20.69 -43.10 29.08
C PRO A 938 19.24 -42.79 28.68
N ALA A 939 18.54 -43.76 28.08
CA ALA A 939 17.13 -43.57 27.75
C ALA A 939 16.26 -43.62 29.03
N VAL A 940 15.26 -42.75 29.09
CA VAL A 940 14.24 -42.76 30.15
C VAL A 940 12.84 -43.07 29.58
N ALA A 941 11.87 -43.31 30.44
CA ALA A 941 10.50 -43.66 30.03
C ALA A 941 9.90 -42.65 29.03
N GLU A 942 10.16 -41.34 29.18
CA GLU A 942 9.68 -40.30 28.26
C GLU A 942 10.13 -40.54 26.81
N ASP A 943 11.37 -41.02 26.60
CA ASP A 943 11.93 -41.25 25.28
C ASP A 943 11.18 -42.34 24.52
N THR A 944 10.56 -43.26 25.26
CA THR A 944 9.84 -44.42 24.76
C THR A 944 8.33 -44.20 24.57
N THR A 945 7.79 -43.07 25.02
CA THR A 945 6.35 -42.77 24.91
C THR A 945 5.89 -42.53 23.47
N GLU A 946 4.76 -43.16 23.08
CA GLU A 946 4.14 -42.94 21.77
C GLU A 946 3.38 -41.61 21.69
N THR A 947 2.97 -41.02 22.81
CA THR A 947 2.22 -39.75 22.85
C THR A 947 2.85 -38.78 23.85
N PRO A 948 3.31 -37.58 23.43
CA PRO A 948 4.05 -36.66 24.30
C PRO A 948 3.30 -36.16 25.54
N THR A 949 1.97 -36.22 25.56
CA THR A 949 1.11 -35.74 26.66
C THR A 949 0.75 -36.83 27.69
N ALA A 950 1.15 -38.08 27.47
CA ALA A 950 0.73 -39.22 28.26
C ALA A 950 1.84 -39.73 29.20
N ILE A 951 2.54 -38.84 29.91
CA ILE A 951 3.51 -39.26 30.94
C ILE A 951 2.76 -39.45 32.27
N PRO A 952 2.68 -40.68 32.83
CA PRO A 952 2.20 -40.88 34.20
C PRO A 952 3.24 -40.33 35.18
N ALA A 953 2.80 -39.53 36.16
CA ALA A 953 3.68 -38.87 37.14
C ALA A 953 4.56 -39.84 37.97
N ASP A 954 4.19 -41.12 38.03
CA ASP A 954 4.90 -42.15 38.80
C ASP A 954 6.03 -42.86 38.01
N ALA A 955 6.16 -42.62 36.70
CA ALA A 955 7.04 -43.38 35.80
C ALA A 955 8.43 -42.75 35.55
N THR A 956 8.76 -41.61 36.16
CA THR A 956 9.98 -40.83 35.86
C THR A 956 11.05 -40.84 36.96
N GLY A 957 10.81 -41.56 38.07
CA GLY A 957 11.70 -41.52 39.25
C GLY A 957 12.65 -42.70 39.41
N ALA A 958 12.26 -43.89 38.95
CA ALA A 958 12.97 -45.14 39.26
C ALA A 958 14.30 -45.26 38.50
N GLU A 959 14.34 -44.85 37.24
CA GLU A 959 15.53 -44.87 36.39
C GLU A 959 16.57 -43.87 36.89
N VAL A 960 16.12 -42.68 37.29
CA VAL A 960 16.99 -41.64 37.84
C VAL A 960 17.53 -42.07 39.21
N ALA A 961 16.70 -42.71 40.04
CA ALA A 961 17.14 -43.28 41.31
C ALA A 961 18.20 -44.38 41.14
N GLU A 962 18.04 -45.24 40.14
CA GLU A 962 19.01 -46.30 39.82
C GLU A 962 20.37 -45.74 39.39
N LEU A 963 20.40 -44.70 38.55
CA LEU A 963 21.64 -44.01 38.18
C LEU A 963 22.32 -43.34 39.38
N ARG A 964 21.54 -42.73 40.30
CA ARG A 964 22.09 -42.18 41.55
C ARG A 964 22.69 -43.27 42.43
N GLU A 965 22.03 -44.42 42.55
CA GLU A 965 22.54 -45.56 43.31
C GLU A 965 23.88 -46.06 42.74
N ARG A 966 24.03 -46.14 41.41
CA ARG A 966 25.31 -46.49 40.77
C ARG A 966 26.41 -45.49 41.07
N LEU A 967 26.12 -44.20 41.00
CA LEU A 967 27.08 -43.16 41.35
C LEU A 967 27.54 -43.30 42.81
N GLY A 968 26.60 -43.53 43.74
CA GLY A 968 26.91 -43.80 45.15
C GLY A 968 27.82 -45.01 45.34
N LYS A 969 27.53 -46.12 44.65
CA LYS A 969 28.38 -47.34 44.66
C LYS A 969 29.79 -47.05 44.15
N LEU A 970 29.93 -46.29 43.06
CA LEU A 970 31.26 -45.90 42.54
C LEU A 970 32.02 -45.01 43.51
N ARG A 971 31.36 -44.04 44.14
CA ARG A 971 31.99 -43.19 45.17
C ARG A 971 32.50 -44.03 46.34
N ALA A 972 31.73 -45.01 46.80
CA ALA A 972 32.14 -45.93 47.87
C ALA A 972 33.40 -46.73 47.49
N ILE A 973 33.49 -47.26 46.26
CA ILE A 973 34.68 -47.97 45.78
C ILE A 973 35.88 -47.01 45.66
N ALA A 974 35.66 -45.79 45.15
CA ALA A 974 36.71 -44.77 45.05
C ALA A 974 37.27 -44.39 46.42
N HIS A 975 36.41 -44.22 47.44
CA HIS A 975 36.82 -44.00 48.82
C HIS A 975 37.65 -45.16 49.36
N ALA A 976 37.19 -46.41 49.19
CA ALA A 976 37.92 -47.60 49.66
C ALA A 976 39.31 -47.75 49.01
N LEU A 977 39.42 -47.50 47.69
CA LEU A 977 40.72 -47.50 47.00
C LEU A 977 41.62 -46.35 47.49
N THR A 978 41.03 -45.20 47.79
CA THR A 978 41.77 -44.05 48.29
C THR A 978 42.37 -44.32 49.67
N ASP A 979 41.60 -44.93 50.57
CA ASP A 979 42.08 -45.36 51.89
C ASP A 979 43.20 -46.41 51.76
N ARG A 980 43.06 -47.33 50.80
CA ARG A 980 44.10 -48.33 50.51
C ARG A 980 45.38 -47.69 49.93
N LEU A 981 45.26 -46.68 49.07
CA LEU A 981 46.41 -45.90 48.56
C LEU A 981 47.13 -45.17 49.71
N THR A 982 46.38 -44.62 50.68
CA THR A 982 46.95 -44.00 51.87
C THR A 982 47.70 -45.01 52.74
N ALA A 983 47.10 -46.18 52.99
CA ALA A 983 47.74 -47.25 53.77
C ALA A 983 48.99 -47.81 53.06
N ALA A 984 48.97 -47.94 51.73
CA ALA A 984 50.07 -48.47 50.94
C ALA A 984 51.32 -47.56 50.91
N SER A 985 51.18 -46.26 51.23
CA SER A 985 52.31 -45.32 51.29
C SER A 985 53.41 -45.79 52.25
N GLY A 986 53.08 -46.51 53.33
CA GLY A 986 54.02 -47.09 54.29
C GLY A 986 54.36 -48.57 54.07
N ALA A 987 53.78 -49.22 53.06
CA ALA A 987 53.90 -50.66 52.82
C ALA A 987 55.12 -51.04 51.96
N GLY A 988 55.40 -52.35 51.86
CA GLY A 988 56.47 -52.88 51.00
C GLY A 988 56.21 -52.67 49.50
N ALA A 989 57.24 -52.84 48.67
CA ALA A 989 57.18 -52.58 47.24
C ALA A 989 56.12 -53.42 46.49
N ASP A 990 55.85 -54.64 46.94
CA ASP A 990 54.87 -55.53 46.29
C ASP A 990 53.43 -55.06 46.53
N GLU A 991 53.10 -54.61 47.75
CA GLU A 991 51.77 -54.05 48.05
C GLU A 991 51.56 -52.72 47.31
N ARG A 992 52.58 -51.84 47.29
CA ARG A 992 52.50 -50.58 46.52
C ARG A 992 52.25 -50.83 45.02
N ARG A 993 52.92 -51.81 44.41
CA ARG A 993 52.67 -52.20 43.01
C ARG A 993 51.27 -52.82 42.83
N ALA A 994 50.79 -53.60 43.79
CA ALA A 994 49.44 -54.17 43.75
C ALA A 994 48.36 -53.08 43.77
N VAL A 995 48.48 -52.08 44.65
CA VAL A 995 47.50 -50.97 44.74
C VAL A 995 47.58 -50.04 43.53
N LEU A 996 48.77 -49.78 42.98
CA LEU A 996 48.90 -49.04 41.71
C LEU A 996 48.22 -49.76 40.54
N ARG A 997 48.27 -51.10 40.49
CA ARG A 997 47.52 -51.88 39.49
C ARG A 997 46.01 -51.69 39.63
N LEU A 998 45.47 -51.61 40.85
CA LEU A 998 44.06 -51.30 41.05
C LEU A 998 43.70 -49.89 40.57
N ALA A 999 44.57 -48.91 40.80
CA ALA A 999 44.40 -47.54 40.32
C ALA A 999 44.36 -47.44 38.77
N THR A 1000 45.02 -48.35 38.04
CA THR A 1000 44.95 -48.35 36.57
C THR A 1000 43.53 -48.60 36.05
N GLY A 1001 42.69 -49.35 36.78
CA GLY A 1001 41.28 -49.56 36.43
C GLY A 1001 40.43 -48.29 36.52
N TRP A 1002 40.92 -47.27 37.23
CA TRP A 1002 40.32 -45.93 37.31
C TRP A 1002 40.91 -44.96 36.28
N GLY A 1003 41.72 -45.44 35.33
CA GLY A 1003 42.45 -44.57 34.40
C GLY A 1003 43.54 -43.74 35.08
N ILE A 1004 44.11 -44.22 36.19
CA ILE A 1004 45.18 -43.56 36.95
C ILE A 1004 46.45 -44.38 36.82
N ALA A 1005 47.43 -43.84 36.10
CA ALA A 1005 48.70 -44.51 35.79
C ALA A 1005 49.87 -43.51 35.78
N PRO A 1006 50.25 -42.93 36.94
CA PRO A 1006 51.31 -41.93 37.02
C PRO A 1006 52.67 -42.51 36.59
N GLU A 1007 53.38 -41.79 35.72
CA GLU A 1007 54.70 -42.19 35.23
C GLU A 1007 55.75 -42.10 36.35
N PRO A 1008 56.68 -43.05 36.45
CA PRO A 1008 57.72 -43.01 37.49
C PRO A 1008 58.58 -41.76 37.29
N ASP A 1009 58.75 -40.95 38.35
CA ASP A 1009 59.67 -39.82 38.33
C ASP A 1009 61.09 -40.34 38.65
N PRO A 1010 62.02 -40.35 37.68
CA PRO A 1010 63.38 -40.83 37.91
C PRO A 1010 64.17 -39.93 38.88
N ALA A 1011 63.69 -38.71 39.16
CA ALA A 1011 64.30 -37.79 40.11
C ALA A 1011 63.78 -37.95 41.55
N ALA A 1012 62.71 -38.74 41.76
CA ALA A 1012 62.15 -38.98 43.09
C ALA A 1012 63.03 -39.94 43.92
N VAL A 1013 63.18 -39.63 45.21
CA VAL A 1013 63.98 -40.44 46.17
C VAL A 1013 63.39 -41.84 46.37
N ASP A 1014 62.06 -41.96 46.34
CA ASP A 1014 61.32 -43.22 46.27
C ASP A 1014 60.26 -43.08 45.15
N PRO A 1015 60.58 -43.49 43.91
CA PRO A 1015 59.69 -43.33 42.76
C PRO A 1015 58.34 -44.03 42.96
N LEU A 1016 58.31 -45.14 43.70
CA LEU A 1016 57.09 -45.91 43.92
C LEU A 1016 56.19 -45.25 44.97
N ALA A 1017 56.76 -44.64 46.01
CA ALA A 1017 56.00 -43.83 46.97
C ALA A 1017 55.44 -42.54 46.32
N ASP A 1018 56.22 -41.90 45.45
CA ASP A 1018 55.76 -40.72 44.70
C ASP A 1018 54.60 -41.07 43.74
N GLN A 1019 54.69 -42.20 43.04
CA GLN A 1019 53.58 -42.71 42.22
C GLN A 1019 52.31 -42.97 43.04
N ILE A 1020 52.43 -43.57 44.24
CA ILE A 1020 51.28 -43.76 45.15
C ILE A 1020 50.66 -42.42 45.55
N HIS A 1021 51.49 -41.43 45.89
CA HIS A 1021 51.02 -40.10 46.28
C HIS A 1021 50.29 -39.39 45.13
N ARG A 1022 50.85 -39.45 43.91
CA ARG A 1022 50.21 -38.88 42.71
C ARG A 1022 48.93 -39.61 42.33
N ALA A 1023 48.88 -40.95 42.47
CA ALA A 1023 47.68 -41.73 42.23
C ALA A 1023 46.57 -41.38 43.25
N HIS A 1024 46.93 -41.27 44.54
CA HIS A 1024 46.01 -40.84 45.60
C HIS A 1024 45.44 -39.45 45.30
N ARG A 1025 46.29 -38.48 44.96
CA ARG A 1025 45.87 -37.11 44.63
C ARG A 1025 44.91 -37.09 43.43
N GLN A 1026 45.24 -37.78 42.34
CA GLN A 1026 44.39 -37.82 41.14
C GLN A 1026 43.02 -38.45 41.41
N LEU A 1027 42.94 -39.51 42.22
CA LEU A 1027 41.66 -40.12 42.58
C LEU A 1027 40.84 -39.21 43.51
N GLN A 1028 41.50 -38.59 44.50
CA GLN A 1028 40.87 -37.64 45.42
C GLN A 1028 40.30 -36.42 44.69
N GLU A 1029 41.04 -35.81 43.76
CA GLU A 1029 40.58 -34.67 42.98
C GLU A 1029 39.32 -35.02 42.16
N ARG A 1030 39.29 -36.21 41.56
CA ARG A 1030 38.11 -36.67 40.80
C ARG A 1030 36.92 -37.00 41.71
N LEU A 1031 37.18 -37.59 42.87
CA LEU A 1031 36.14 -37.88 43.85
C LEU A 1031 35.52 -36.61 44.43
N ALA A 1032 36.33 -35.57 44.64
CA ALA A 1032 35.87 -34.25 45.07
C ALA A 1032 35.10 -33.50 43.98
N ALA A 1033 35.42 -33.74 42.70
CA ALA A 1033 34.70 -33.18 41.56
C ALA A 1033 33.41 -33.94 41.22
N ALA A 1034 33.28 -35.20 41.66
CA ALA A 1034 32.05 -35.97 41.50
C ALA A 1034 30.95 -35.41 42.42
N PRO A 1035 29.71 -35.23 41.92
CA PRO A 1035 28.62 -34.69 42.71
C PRO A 1035 28.35 -35.59 43.93
N ASP A 1036 28.17 -34.96 45.10
CA ASP A 1036 27.70 -35.64 46.29
C ASP A 1036 26.22 -35.98 46.19
N ASP A 1037 25.67 -36.69 47.19
CA ASP A 1037 24.31 -37.21 47.12
C ASP A 1037 23.28 -36.07 46.99
N ALA A 1038 23.54 -34.91 47.60
CA ALA A 1038 22.69 -33.72 47.49
C ALA A 1038 22.81 -33.04 46.11
N ALA A 1039 24.01 -32.90 45.56
CA ALA A 1039 24.21 -32.36 44.22
C ALA A 1039 23.66 -33.28 43.13
N ALA A 1040 23.71 -34.60 43.35
CA ALA A 1040 23.17 -35.61 42.43
C ALA A 1040 21.63 -35.61 42.37
N GLU A 1041 20.92 -35.07 43.36
CA GLU A 1041 19.46 -34.92 43.31
C GLU A 1041 19.01 -33.94 42.22
N ALA A 1042 19.78 -32.87 41.99
CA ALA A 1042 19.46 -31.79 41.05
C ALA A 1042 19.87 -32.07 39.59
N LEU A 1043 20.57 -33.17 39.32
CA LEU A 1043 21.04 -33.52 37.98
C LEU A 1043 19.98 -34.30 37.19
N ASP A 1044 19.92 -34.00 35.89
CA ASP A 1044 19.15 -34.76 34.92
C ASP A 1044 19.86 -36.09 34.57
N PRO A 1045 19.20 -37.03 33.87
CA PRO A 1045 19.79 -38.33 33.54
C PRO A 1045 21.11 -38.24 32.75
N ALA A 1046 21.23 -37.26 31.86
CA ALA A 1046 22.45 -37.02 31.10
C ALA A 1046 23.60 -36.52 31.99
N GLY A 1047 23.32 -35.62 32.93
CA GLY A 1047 24.28 -35.14 33.93
C GLY A 1047 24.76 -36.25 34.87
N LEU A 1048 23.86 -37.13 35.33
CA LEU A 1048 24.22 -38.30 36.14
C LEU A 1048 25.08 -39.30 35.36
N ALA A 1049 24.71 -39.61 34.12
CA ALA A 1049 25.52 -40.47 33.25
C ALA A 1049 26.91 -39.89 32.98
N ALA A 1050 27.01 -38.58 32.74
CA ALA A 1050 28.29 -37.89 32.57
C ALA A 1050 29.15 -37.96 33.84
N ALA A 1051 28.55 -37.81 35.03
CA ALA A 1051 29.25 -37.92 36.30
C ALA A 1051 29.76 -39.35 36.56
N ILE A 1052 28.94 -40.37 36.30
CA ILE A 1052 29.31 -41.79 36.40
C ILE A 1052 30.46 -42.10 35.44
N ALA A 1053 30.36 -41.66 34.18
CA ALA A 1053 31.39 -41.85 33.17
C ALA A 1053 32.69 -41.13 33.52
N ALA A 1054 32.63 -39.87 33.99
CA ALA A 1054 33.81 -39.10 34.38
C ALA A 1054 34.55 -39.72 35.58
N LEU A 1055 33.80 -40.29 36.53
CA LEU A 1055 34.36 -40.94 37.72
C LEU A 1055 34.98 -42.31 37.39
N SER A 1056 34.30 -43.13 36.58
CA SER A 1056 34.74 -44.49 36.24
C SER A 1056 35.73 -44.58 35.07
N SER A 1057 35.66 -43.66 34.10
CA SER A 1057 36.47 -43.66 32.87
C SER A 1057 36.72 -42.22 32.36
N PRO A 1058 37.82 -41.54 32.77
CA PRO A 1058 38.06 -40.12 32.50
C PRO A 1058 38.21 -39.76 31.02
N THR A 1059 38.48 -40.74 30.15
CA THR A 1059 38.49 -40.61 28.69
C THR A 1059 37.09 -40.39 28.10
N GLY A 1060 36.02 -40.56 28.89
CA GLY A 1060 34.63 -40.51 28.43
C GLY A 1060 34.26 -41.65 27.47
N GLN A 1061 34.98 -42.77 27.55
CA GLN A 1061 34.84 -43.95 26.69
C GLN A 1061 34.12 -45.12 27.39
N ILE A 1062 33.13 -44.82 28.22
CA ILE A 1062 32.14 -45.77 28.72
C ILE A 1062 30.73 -45.25 28.43
N ALA A 1063 29.85 -46.10 27.92
CA ALA A 1063 28.44 -45.76 27.69
C ALA A 1063 27.64 -46.16 28.93
N ILE A 1064 26.89 -45.21 29.49
CA ILE A 1064 26.00 -45.43 30.62
C ILE A 1064 24.57 -45.54 30.08
N LEU A 1065 23.96 -46.71 30.26
CA LEU A 1065 22.65 -47.04 29.71
C LEU A 1065 21.58 -46.99 30.81
N GLY A 1066 20.40 -46.50 30.46
CA GLY A 1066 19.22 -46.52 31.34
C GLY A 1066 18.73 -47.94 31.55
N ARG A 1067 18.03 -48.20 32.67
CA ARG A 1067 17.41 -49.50 32.94
C ARG A 1067 15.90 -49.36 32.81
N LEU A 1068 15.38 -49.84 31.69
CA LEU A 1068 13.97 -49.76 31.37
C LEU A 1068 13.38 -51.17 31.35
N ARG A 1069 12.17 -51.32 31.89
CA ARG A 1069 11.39 -52.54 31.72
C ARG A 1069 10.96 -52.68 30.26
N ARG A 1070 10.81 -53.90 29.78
CA ARG A 1070 10.36 -54.15 28.40
C ARG A 1070 8.98 -53.53 28.13
N ASP A 1071 8.08 -53.53 29.11
CA ASP A 1071 6.75 -52.92 29.01
C ASP A 1071 6.75 -51.39 28.95
N ALA A 1072 7.86 -50.73 29.28
CA ALA A 1072 8.03 -49.28 29.06
C ALA A 1072 8.25 -48.95 27.57
N LEU A 1073 8.84 -49.86 26.80
CA LEU A 1073 8.97 -49.72 25.35
C LEU A 1073 7.64 -50.06 24.67
N PRO A 1074 7.26 -49.35 23.58
CA PRO A 1074 6.04 -49.66 22.84
C PRO A 1074 6.09 -51.07 22.23
N PRO A 1075 4.98 -51.56 21.67
CA PRO A 1075 4.99 -52.77 20.83
C PRO A 1075 5.98 -52.54 19.67
N LEU A 1076 7.09 -53.29 19.68
CA LEU A 1076 8.17 -53.15 18.70
C LEU A 1076 8.19 -54.42 17.84
N HIS A 1077 8.24 -54.24 16.52
CA HIS A 1077 8.21 -55.31 15.54
C HIS A 1077 9.58 -55.45 14.86
N ASP A 1078 10.00 -56.70 14.62
CA ASP A 1078 11.21 -57.01 13.84
C ASP A 1078 10.95 -56.68 12.37
N VAL A 1079 11.84 -55.91 11.77
CA VAL A 1079 11.72 -55.46 10.38
C VAL A 1079 12.85 -56.03 9.50
N ALA A 1080 13.74 -56.87 10.05
CA ALA A 1080 14.88 -57.44 9.33
C ALA A 1080 14.48 -58.35 8.14
N ALA A 1081 13.25 -58.87 8.13
CA ALA A 1081 12.71 -59.69 7.03
C ALA A 1081 12.10 -58.90 5.87
N VAL A 1082 11.81 -57.59 6.05
CA VAL A 1082 11.14 -56.72 5.05
C VAL A 1082 12.17 -55.96 4.19
N ASP A 1083 13.45 -55.97 4.58
CA ASP A 1083 14.58 -55.28 3.91
C ASP A 1083 14.93 -55.84 2.50
N SER A 1084 14.32 -56.94 2.03
CA SER A 1084 14.67 -57.56 0.74
C SER A 1084 14.26 -56.76 -0.50
N ASP A 1085 13.28 -55.86 -0.39
CA ASP A 1085 12.73 -55.08 -1.51
C ASP A 1085 13.22 -53.61 -1.53
N GLY A 1086 14.27 -53.27 -0.77
CA GLY A 1086 14.94 -51.97 -0.80
C GLY A 1086 14.23 -50.82 -0.06
N GLY A 1087 13.02 -51.05 0.47
CA GLY A 1087 12.21 -50.05 1.18
C GLY A 1087 12.26 -50.09 2.71
N GLY A 1088 13.12 -50.92 3.32
CA GLY A 1088 13.10 -51.14 4.77
C GLY A 1088 13.88 -50.11 5.60
N LEU A 1089 13.81 -50.24 6.93
CA LEU A 1089 14.27 -49.24 7.89
C LEU A 1089 15.79 -48.97 7.81
N ASN A 1090 16.60 -49.98 7.45
CA ASN A 1090 18.04 -49.83 7.27
C ASN A 1090 18.41 -49.24 5.90
N THR A 1091 17.83 -49.76 4.81
CA THR A 1091 18.24 -49.41 3.43
C THR A 1091 17.60 -48.14 2.91
N ALA A 1092 16.39 -47.81 3.37
CA ALA A 1092 15.64 -46.63 2.93
C ALA A 1092 15.66 -45.53 3.99
N TRP A 1093 15.20 -45.81 5.21
CA TRP A 1093 15.03 -44.75 6.20
C TRP A 1093 16.36 -44.28 6.80
N LEU A 1094 17.17 -45.19 7.36
CA LEU A 1094 18.42 -44.83 8.02
C LEU A 1094 19.40 -44.11 7.07
N SER A 1095 19.56 -44.59 5.84
CA SER A 1095 20.48 -43.98 4.85
C SER A 1095 20.10 -42.57 4.39
N HIS A 1096 18.84 -42.15 4.55
CA HIS A 1096 18.42 -40.79 4.23
C HIS A 1096 18.56 -39.84 5.43
N VAL A 1097 18.35 -40.34 6.65
CA VAL A 1097 18.40 -39.52 7.87
C VAL A 1097 19.84 -39.41 8.41
N ALA A 1098 20.66 -40.46 8.27
CA ALA A 1098 22.02 -40.53 8.79
C ALA A 1098 22.96 -39.38 8.35
N PRO A 1099 22.98 -38.93 7.07
CA PRO A 1099 23.89 -37.87 6.63
C PRO A 1099 23.74 -36.54 7.37
N VAL A 1100 22.56 -36.26 7.92
CA VAL A 1100 22.26 -35.02 8.66
C VAL A 1100 22.24 -35.21 10.18
N ARG A 1101 22.45 -36.44 10.68
CA ARG A 1101 22.40 -36.80 12.11
C ARG A 1101 23.65 -37.60 12.54
N PRO A 1102 24.64 -36.96 13.18
CA PRO A 1102 25.91 -37.62 13.54
C PRO A 1102 25.79 -38.93 14.36
N PRO A 1103 24.84 -39.09 15.31
CA PRO A 1103 24.65 -40.37 16.01
C PRO A 1103 24.18 -41.50 15.09
N LEU A 1104 23.26 -41.21 14.18
CA LEU A 1104 22.73 -42.19 13.23
C LEU A 1104 23.74 -42.54 12.13
N ALA A 1105 24.60 -41.59 11.73
CA ALA A 1105 25.74 -41.88 10.85
C ALA A 1105 26.72 -42.91 11.45
N ARG A 1106 26.94 -42.90 12.77
CA ARG A 1106 27.77 -43.91 13.44
C ARG A 1106 27.11 -45.29 13.42
N LEU A 1107 25.80 -45.33 13.61
CA LEU A 1107 25.01 -46.56 13.52
C LEU A 1107 25.02 -47.12 12.10
N GLU A 1108 24.77 -46.28 11.08
CA GLU A 1108 24.84 -46.70 9.68
C GLU A 1108 26.24 -47.23 9.33
N ALA A 1109 27.30 -46.52 9.73
CA ALA A 1109 28.67 -46.97 9.52
C ALA A 1109 28.97 -48.31 10.21
N PHE A 1110 28.40 -48.56 11.40
CA PHE A 1110 28.50 -49.85 12.08
C PHE A 1110 27.76 -50.96 11.32
N GLN A 1111 26.53 -50.71 10.87
CA GLN A 1111 25.73 -51.65 10.09
C GLN A 1111 26.43 -52.02 8.77
N LEU A 1112 26.99 -51.03 8.06
CA LEU A 1112 27.72 -51.23 6.80
C LEU A 1112 29.08 -51.93 6.98
N ALA A 1113 29.75 -51.73 8.11
CA ALA A 1113 31.03 -52.37 8.41
C ALA A 1113 30.88 -53.85 8.81
N ALA A 1114 29.67 -54.33 9.06
CA ALA A 1114 29.42 -55.71 9.46
C ALA A 1114 29.91 -56.70 8.38
N GLY A 1115 30.63 -57.74 8.80
CA GLY A 1115 31.25 -58.72 7.89
C GLY A 1115 32.58 -58.28 7.25
N THR A 1116 33.03 -57.05 7.49
CA THR A 1116 34.36 -56.58 7.05
C THR A 1116 35.43 -56.76 8.15
N PRO A 1117 36.74 -56.75 7.83
CA PRO A 1117 37.80 -56.72 8.83
C PRO A 1117 37.78 -55.49 9.74
N ALA A 1118 37.04 -54.43 9.41
CA ALA A 1118 36.89 -53.24 10.25
C ALA A 1118 35.70 -53.33 11.23
N GLY A 1119 34.81 -54.32 11.05
CA GLY A 1119 33.60 -54.47 11.85
C GLY A 1119 33.84 -54.97 13.28
N SER A 1120 32.97 -54.58 14.20
CA SER A 1120 32.97 -55.00 15.62
C SER A 1120 31.92 -56.08 15.93
N GLY A 1121 31.32 -56.71 14.91
CA GLY A 1121 30.31 -57.77 15.08
C GLY A 1121 29.35 -57.90 13.88
N PRO A 1122 28.33 -58.78 14.00
CA PRO A 1122 27.19 -58.82 13.08
C PRO A 1122 26.36 -57.52 13.16
N PRO A 1123 25.57 -57.20 12.12
CA PRO A 1123 24.67 -56.05 12.15
C PRO A 1123 23.65 -56.19 13.29
N TRP A 1124 23.15 -55.07 13.80
CA TRP A 1124 22.10 -55.06 14.82
C TRP A 1124 20.72 -55.11 14.18
N THR A 1125 19.81 -55.86 14.78
CA THR A 1125 18.43 -56.01 14.33
C THR A 1125 17.68 -54.69 14.59
N PRO A 1126 17.05 -54.08 13.57
CA PRO A 1126 16.22 -52.90 13.74
C PRO A 1126 14.79 -53.29 14.16
N TRP A 1127 14.24 -52.54 15.11
CA TRP A 1127 12.88 -52.72 15.63
C TRP A 1127 12.13 -51.40 15.59
N THR A 1128 10.84 -51.43 15.26
CA THR A 1128 10.01 -50.21 15.32
C THR A 1128 8.54 -50.48 15.68
N ASN A 1129 7.87 -49.47 16.25
CA ASN A 1129 6.43 -49.49 16.50
C ASN A 1129 5.59 -49.20 15.24
N ARG A 1130 6.22 -48.73 14.14
CA ARG A 1130 5.53 -48.41 12.86
C ARG A 1130 6.23 -49.10 11.68
N PRO A 1131 6.25 -50.44 11.62
CA PRO A 1131 7.02 -51.19 10.60
C PRO A 1131 6.58 -50.93 9.16
N ALA A 1132 5.31 -50.58 8.93
CA ALA A 1132 4.77 -50.28 7.61
C ALA A 1132 4.88 -48.79 7.21
N ASP A 1133 5.18 -47.90 8.15
CA ASP A 1133 5.20 -46.44 7.93
C ASP A 1133 6.32 -45.74 8.73
N PRO A 1134 7.60 -46.04 8.42
CA PRO A 1134 8.73 -45.39 9.08
C PRO A 1134 8.85 -43.89 8.74
N TRP A 1135 8.14 -43.44 7.70
CA TRP A 1135 8.09 -42.03 7.31
C TRP A 1135 6.91 -41.27 7.94
N GLN A 1136 6.08 -41.95 8.75
CA GLN A 1136 4.93 -41.38 9.45
C GLN A 1136 3.94 -40.68 8.50
N THR A 1137 3.75 -41.22 7.29
CA THR A 1137 2.90 -40.69 6.23
C THR A 1137 1.41 -40.74 6.54
N ASP A 1138 0.94 -41.65 7.41
CA ASP A 1138 -0.46 -41.73 7.82
C ASP A 1138 -0.84 -40.54 8.75
N PRO A 1139 -1.76 -39.65 8.33
CA PRO A 1139 -2.18 -38.50 9.13
C PRO A 1139 -3.08 -38.87 10.33
N GLU A 1140 -3.73 -40.04 10.31
CA GLU A 1140 -4.61 -40.47 11.41
C GLU A 1140 -3.82 -41.03 12.60
N ASP A 1141 -2.59 -41.51 12.37
CA ASP A 1141 -1.72 -42.05 13.40
C ASP A 1141 -0.66 -41.01 13.84
N ASN A 1142 -0.97 -40.33 14.95
CA ASN A 1142 -0.15 -39.30 15.59
C ASN A 1142 0.88 -39.84 16.59
N ARG A 1143 1.06 -41.17 16.65
CA ARG A 1143 2.06 -41.76 17.55
C ARG A 1143 3.48 -41.43 17.08
N ARG A 1144 4.35 -41.10 18.03
CA ARG A 1144 5.79 -40.92 17.81
C ARG A 1144 6.38 -42.21 17.21
N LEU A 1145 7.24 -42.07 16.21
CA LEU A 1145 8.05 -43.18 15.72
C LEU A 1145 9.15 -43.51 16.73
N VAL A 1146 9.15 -44.75 17.21
CA VAL A 1146 10.22 -45.29 18.05
C VAL A 1146 10.97 -46.35 17.25
N VAL A 1147 12.28 -46.17 17.12
CA VAL A 1147 13.19 -47.11 16.48
C VAL A 1147 14.20 -47.58 17.50
N ALA A 1148 14.36 -48.89 17.67
CA ALA A 1148 15.35 -49.48 18.56
C ALA A 1148 16.27 -50.44 17.79
N TYR A 1149 17.57 -50.35 18.01
CA TYR A 1149 18.55 -51.28 17.46
C TYR A 1149 19.08 -52.18 18.57
N ALA A 1150 18.95 -53.49 18.37
CA ALA A 1150 19.38 -54.49 19.34
C ALA A 1150 20.34 -55.50 18.71
N PRO A 1151 21.31 -56.03 19.45
CA PRO A 1151 22.12 -57.15 18.99
C PRO A 1151 21.24 -58.35 18.56
N PRO A 1152 21.66 -59.17 17.58
CA PRO A 1152 20.82 -60.24 17.02
C PRO A 1152 20.42 -61.33 18.03
N ASP A 1153 21.13 -61.42 19.14
CA ASP A 1153 20.84 -62.29 20.28
C ASP A 1153 19.75 -61.75 21.22
N VAL A 1154 19.24 -60.55 20.97
CA VAL A 1154 18.16 -59.90 21.73
C VAL A 1154 16.89 -59.82 20.89
N ASN A 1155 15.90 -60.64 21.21
CA ASN A 1155 14.56 -60.54 20.63
C ASN A 1155 13.67 -59.64 21.51
N LEU A 1156 13.34 -58.44 21.01
CA LEU A 1156 12.50 -57.49 21.74
C LEU A 1156 11.00 -57.83 21.67
N ALA A 1157 10.52 -58.62 20.71
CA ALA A 1157 9.11 -59.03 20.70
C ALA A 1157 8.80 -60.14 21.72
N GLU A 1158 9.75 -61.04 21.96
CA GLU A 1158 9.56 -62.21 22.83
C GLU A 1158 10.04 -61.99 24.29
N ALA A 1159 10.61 -60.83 24.59
CA ALA A 1159 11.05 -60.50 25.94
C ALA A 1159 9.85 -60.35 26.90
N ALA A 1160 9.93 -60.96 28.09
CA ALA A 1160 8.90 -60.84 29.13
C ALA A 1160 8.66 -59.36 29.50
N PRO A 1161 7.41 -58.91 29.74
CA PRO A 1161 7.08 -57.50 30.00
C PRO A 1161 7.85 -56.86 31.16
N ASP A 1162 8.13 -57.61 32.21
CA ASP A 1162 8.85 -57.19 33.42
C ASP A 1162 10.38 -57.27 33.29
N ARG A 1163 10.89 -57.81 32.17
CA ARG A 1163 12.33 -57.93 31.92
C ARG A 1163 12.98 -56.55 31.81
N ILE A 1164 14.04 -56.34 32.57
CA ILE A 1164 14.85 -55.12 32.48
C ILE A 1164 15.78 -55.22 31.26
N LEU A 1165 15.90 -54.11 30.54
CA LEU A 1165 16.78 -53.90 29.40
C LEU A 1165 17.70 -52.71 29.69
N ALA A 1166 18.92 -52.78 29.18
CA ALA A 1166 19.85 -51.66 29.21
C ALA A 1166 19.69 -50.84 27.91
N VAL A 1167 19.16 -49.62 28.02
CA VAL A 1167 18.72 -48.82 26.86
C VAL A 1167 19.47 -47.49 26.76
N GLY A 1168 20.04 -47.20 25.60
CA GLY A 1168 20.72 -45.94 25.29
C GLY A 1168 19.93 -45.09 24.29
N LEU A 1169 19.88 -43.77 24.49
CA LEU A 1169 19.28 -42.82 23.55
C LEU A 1169 20.32 -42.41 22.50
N LEU A 1170 20.02 -42.67 21.22
CA LEU A 1170 20.86 -42.26 20.09
C LEU A 1170 20.56 -40.84 19.65
N ASP A 1171 19.29 -40.55 19.36
CA ASP A 1171 18.83 -39.27 18.86
C ASP A 1171 17.31 -39.11 19.06
N ARG A 1172 16.83 -37.85 19.16
CA ARG A 1172 15.42 -37.47 19.23
C ARG A 1172 15.22 -36.18 18.45
N PHE A 1173 14.30 -36.17 17.49
CA PHE A 1173 14.05 -35.00 16.64
C PHE A 1173 12.61 -34.92 16.15
N ALA A 1174 12.22 -33.71 15.71
CA ALA A 1174 10.93 -33.43 15.10
C ALA A 1174 11.11 -32.97 13.65
N GLU A 1175 10.14 -33.32 12.81
CA GLU A 1175 10.10 -32.96 11.39
C GLU A 1175 8.69 -32.51 11.01
N THR A 1176 8.54 -31.82 9.89
CA THR A 1176 7.23 -31.41 9.37
C THR A 1176 6.97 -32.10 8.05
N ILE A 1177 5.92 -32.93 8.00
CA ILE A 1177 5.44 -33.56 6.77
C ILE A 1177 4.55 -32.54 6.04
N PRO A 1178 4.90 -32.12 4.82
CA PRO A 1178 4.06 -31.19 4.05
C PRO A 1178 2.68 -31.79 3.77
N SER A 1179 1.66 -30.92 3.73
CA SER A 1179 0.30 -31.31 3.35
C SER A 1179 0.23 -31.75 1.88
N ALA A 1180 -0.66 -32.70 1.58
CA ALA A 1180 -0.88 -33.17 0.20
C ALA A 1180 -1.55 -32.11 -0.69
N GLU A 1181 -2.38 -31.25 -0.09
CA GLU A 1181 -3.03 -30.12 -0.73
C GLU A 1181 -2.58 -28.81 -0.07
N HIS A 1182 -2.37 -27.77 -0.88
CA HIS A 1182 -2.01 -26.44 -0.42
C HIS A 1182 -2.93 -25.40 -1.05
N THR A 1183 -3.45 -24.50 -0.22
CA THR A 1183 -4.24 -23.36 -0.70
C THR A 1183 -3.29 -22.28 -1.22
N ALA A 1184 -3.16 -22.17 -2.54
CA ALA A 1184 -2.47 -21.07 -3.17
C ALA A 1184 -3.36 -19.82 -3.25
N THR A 1185 -2.76 -18.64 -3.19
CA THR A 1185 -3.45 -17.37 -3.41
C THR A 1185 -2.99 -16.77 -4.73
N ALA A 1186 -3.73 -15.80 -5.26
CA ALA A 1186 -3.33 -15.10 -6.47
C ALA A 1186 -3.55 -13.60 -6.29
N ALA A 1187 -2.54 -12.82 -6.66
CA ALA A 1187 -2.64 -11.39 -6.84
C ALA A 1187 -2.94 -11.10 -8.31
N PHE A 1188 -4.04 -10.42 -8.60
CA PHE A 1188 -4.37 -9.97 -9.94
C PHE A 1188 -4.87 -8.55 -9.89
N GLY A 1189 -4.55 -7.78 -10.93
CA GLY A 1189 -5.20 -6.50 -11.13
C GLY A 1189 -6.64 -6.75 -11.52
N PHE A 1190 -7.58 -6.26 -10.72
CA PHE A 1190 -8.99 -6.26 -11.07
C PHE A 1190 -9.29 -4.94 -11.78
N ASP A 1191 -10.04 -5.02 -12.88
CA ASP A 1191 -10.58 -3.81 -13.53
C ASP A 1191 -11.70 -3.28 -12.63
N ALA A 1192 -11.30 -2.53 -11.60
CA ALA A 1192 -12.23 -1.96 -10.65
C ALA A 1192 -13.27 -1.11 -11.41
N PRO A 1193 -14.56 -1.12 -11.01
CA PRO A 1193 -15.56 -0.32 -11.67
C PRO A 1193 -15.09 1.14 -11.75
N GLY A 1194 -14.78 1.60 -12.97
CA GLY A 1194 -14.20 2.93 -13.23
C GLY A 1194 -15.15 4.09 -12.91
N ALA A 1195 -16.41 3.79 -12.58
CA ALA A 1195 -17.38 4.76 -12.12
C ALA A 1195 -16.98 5.33 -10.75
N ARG A 1196 -16.76 6.64 -10.71
CA ARG A 1196 -16.54 7.42 -9.50
C ARG A 1196 -17.77 8.27 -9.21
N ALA A 1197 -17.95 8.63 -7.94
CA ALA A 1197 -18.97 9.60 -7.55
C ALA A 1197 -18.74 10.93 -8.33
N PRO A 1198 -19.80 11.56 -8.86
CA PRO A 1198 -19.66 12.89 -9.45
C PRO A 1198 -19.14 13.88 -8.40
N GLN A 1199 -18.08 14.64 -8.73
CA GLN A 1199 -17.51 15.65 -7.82
C GLN A 1199 -18.35 16.95 -7.79
N ALA A 1200 -19.66 16.80 -7.57
CA ALA A 1200 -20.59 17.90 -7.46
C ALA A 1200 -21.65 17.62 -6.38
N ILE A 1201 -22.11 18.66 -5.71
CA ILE A 1201 -23.30 18.65 -4.85
C ILE A 1201 -24.39 19.40 -5.62
N LEU A 1202 -25.50 18.74 -5.89
CA LEU A 1202 -26.60 19.35 -6.65
C LEU A 1202 -27.54 20.07 -5.70
N LEU A 1203 -27.81 21.33 -5.99
CA LEU A 1203 -28.85 22.13 -5.34
C LEU A 1203 -30.10 21.98 -6.21
N ALA A 1204 -30.87 20.92 -5.96
CA ALA A 1204 -32.04 20.55 -6.75
C ALA A 1204 -33.19 21.53 -6.51
N VAL A 1205 -33.70 22.10 -7.60
CA VAL A 1205 -34.74 23.11 -7.63
C VAL A 1205 -35.97 22.55 -8.35
N PRO A 1206 -37.17 22.66 -7.76
CA PRO A 1206 -38.38 22.13 -8.39
C PRO A 1206 -38.70 22.89 -9.70
N PRO A 1207 -38.96 22.16 -10.80
CA PRO A 1207 -39.31 22.75 -12.09
C PRO A 1207 -40.75 23.30 -12.11
N ASP A 1208 -41.62 22.79 -11.25
CA ASP A 1208 -42.93 23.34 -10.92
C ASP A 1208 -42.88 23.81 -9.45
N PRO A 1209 -42.95 25.13 -9.18
CA PRO A 1209 -42.87 25.64 -7.81
C PRO A 1209 -44.07 25.25 -6.95
N ASP A 1210 -45.18 24.79 -7.55
CA ASP A 1210 -46.41 24.38 -6.87
C ASP A 1210 -46.46 22.87 -6.59
N ARG A 1211 -45.41 22.12 -6.94
CA ARG A 1211 -45.27 20.69 -6.62
C ARG A 1211 -44.02 20.42 -5.78
N PRO A 1212 -44.12 19.59 -4.72
CA PRO A 1212 -42.95 19.21 -3.95
C PRO A 1212 -42.02 18.32 -4.79
N LEU A 1213 -40.72 18.35 -4.49
CA LEU A 1213 -39.76 17.42 -5.08
C LEU A 1213 -40.09 15.98 -4.65
N ASP A 1214 -40.29 15.12 -5.64
CA ASP A 1214 -40.40 13.66 -5.54
C ASP A 1214 -39.27 12.98 -6.32
N GLU A 1215 -39.12 11.67 -6.15
CA GLU A 1215 -38.04 10.90 -6.77
C GLU A 1215 -38.10 10.93 -8.31
N ALA A 1216 -39.30 10.96 -8.90
CA ALA A 1216 -39.48 11.07 -10.34
C ALA A 1216 -38.92 12.41 -10.88
N THR A 1217 -39.24 13.51 -10.20
CA THR A 1217 -38.70 14.84 -10.53
C THR A 1217 -37.19 14.88 -10.32
N LEU A 1218 -36.66 14.26 -9.25
CA LEU A 1218 -35.22 14.18 -9.02
C LEU A 1218 -34.48 13.45 -10.14
N VAL A 1219 -35.04 12.33 -10.65
CA VAL A 1219 -34.45 11.62 -11.80
C VAL A 1219 -34.45 12.49 -13.05
N SER A 1220 -35.52 13.24 -13.35
CA SER A 1220 -35.50 14.22 -14.45
C SER A 1220 -34.38 15.24 -14.27
N ILE A 1221 -34.22 15.82 -13.07
CA ILE A 1221 -33.17 16.79 -12.75
C ILE A 1221 -31.77 16.19 -12.96
N VAL A 1222 -31.52 14.98 -12.43
CA VAL A 1222 -30.22 14.31 -12.53
C VAL A 1222 -29.93 13.88 -13.98
N ALA A 1223 -30.94 13.42 -14.73
CA ALA A 1223 -30.79 13.06 -16.14
C ALA A 1223 -30.41 14.27 -17.00
N GLU A 1224 -31.06 15.42 -16.81
CA GLU A 1224 -30.71 16.65 -17.51
C GLU A 1224 -29.35 17.21 -17.05
N THR A 1225 -28.98 17.03 -15.78
CA THR A 1225 -27.66 17.42 -15.27
C THR A 1225 -26.54 16.58 -15.88
N ARG A 1226 -26.75 15.26 -16.01
CA ARG A 1226 -25.84 14.37 -16.74
C ARG A 1226 -25.70 14.81 -18.19
N GLU A 1227 -26.81 15.10 -18.86
CA GLU A 1227 -26.80 15.58 -20.24
C GLU A 1227 -26.03 16.91 -20.37
N LEU A 1228 -26.21 17.82 -19.41
CA LEU A 1228 -25.48 19.09 -19.34
C LEU A 1228 -23.97 18.88 -19.14
N ALA A 1229 -23.57 17.89 -18.34
CA ALA A 1229 -22.18 17.52 -18.15
C ALA A 1229 -21.54 17.02 -19.45
N HIS A 1230 -22.26 16.22 -20.24
CA HIS A 1230 -21.85 15.83 -21.59
C HIS A 1230 -21.78 17.03 -22.53
N ALA A 1231 -22.80 17.89 -22.52
CA ALA A 1231 -22.84 19.09 -23.36
C ALA A 1231 -21.67 20.05 -23.11
N ARG A 1232 -21.20 20.15 -21.86
CA ARG A 1232 -20.02 20.95 -21.49
C ARG A 1232 -18.72 20.47 -22.15
N MET A 1233 -18.65 19.19 -22.54
CA MET A 1233 -17.44 18.61 -23.16
C MET A 1233 -17.32 18.90 -24.66
N ALA A 1234 -18.37 19.44 -25.28
CA ALA A 1234 -18.34 19.86 -26.68
C ALA A 1234 -17.42 21.07 -26.85
N THR A 1235 -16.55 21.04 -27.87
CA THR A 1235 -15.77 22.22 -28.27
C THR A 1235 -16.30 22.78 -29.58
N PRO A 1236 -15.90 24.00 -29.99
CA PRO A 1236 -16.35 24.59 -31.25
C PRO A 1236 -16.17 23.68 -32.47
N ALA A 1237 -15.16 22.80 -32.48
CA ALA A 1237 -14.92 21.87 -33.60
C ALA A 1237 -15.95 20.73 -33.68
N ASP A 1238 -16.58 20.35 -32.57
CA ASP A 1238 -17.66 19.35 -32.58
C ASP A 1238 -18.99 19.97 -33.08
N LEU A 1239 -19.04 21.29 -33.17
CA LEU A 1239 -20.25 22.10 -33.35
C LEU A 1239 -20.28 22.74 -34.76
N ASP A 1240 -19.68 22.10 -35.76
CA ASP A 1240 -19.62 22.63 -37.12
C ASP A 1240 -21.00 22.71 -37.80
N GLU A 1241 -21.92 21.77 -37.54
CA GLU A 1241 -23.31 21.75 -38.05
C GLU A 1241 -24.17 22.95 -37.58
N ILE A 1242 -23.63 23.71 -36.62
CA ILE A 1242 -24.32 24.79 -35.90
C ILE A 1242 -23.50 26.08 -35.92
N ALA A 1243 -22.35 26.09 -36.61
CA ALA A 1243 -21.53 27.27 -36.90
C ALA A 1243 -22.23 28.34 -37.77
N GLY A 1244 -23.42 28.06 -38.31
CA GLY A 1244 -24.29 29.04 -38.94
C GLY A 1244 -25.07 29.93 -37.95
N VAL A 1245 -25.20 29.48 -36.69
CA VAL A 1245 -25.93 30.16 -35.59
C VAL A 1245 -25.01 30.47 -34.40
N ALA A 1246 -23.98 29.65 -34.18
CA ALA A 1246 -23.07 29.71 -33.04
C ALA A 1246 -21.93 30.76 -33.05
N PRO A 1247 -21.56 31.47 -34.14
CA PRO A 1247 -20.54 32.50 -34.06
C PRO A 1247 -21.21 33.77 -33.51
N LEU A 1248 -21.63 33.74 -32.25
CA LEU A 1248 -22.24 34.89 -31.59
C LEU A 1248 -21.29 36.10 -31.54
N PRO A 1249 -19.96 35.96 -31.33
CA PRO A 1249 -19.04 37.09 -31.46
C PRO A 1249 -18.63 37.30 -32.93
N LEU A 1250 -19.42 38.10 -33.68
CA LEU A 1250 -19.07 38.59 -35.02
C LEU A 1250 -18.54 40.02 -34.93
N LEU A 1251 -17.30 40.22 -35.40
CA LEU A 1251 -16.65 41.52 -35.42
C LEU A 1251 -16.43 41.99 -36.87
N PRO A 1252 -16.61 43.30 -37.17
CA PRO A 1252 -16.39 43.84 -38.50
C PRO A 1252 -14.91 43.74 -38.88
N ALA A 1253 -14.64 43.10 -40.01
CA ALA A 1253 -13.28 42.92 -40.52
C ALA A 1253 -12.73 44.16 -41.26
N THR A 1254 -13.61 45.04 -41.75
CA THR A 1254 -13.28 46.21 -42.56
C THR A 1254 -14.16 47.41 -42.20
N GLY A 1255 -13.72 48.63 -42.55
CA GLY A 1255 -14.48 49.88 -42.36
C GLY A 1255 -14.11 50.66 -41.09
N ASP A 1256 -14.69 51.85 -40.91
CA ASP A 1256 -14.30 52.79 -39.84
C ASP A 1256 -14.49 52.23 -38.43
N THR A 1257 -15.48 51.36 -38.22
CA THR A 1257 -15.74 50.73 -36.92
C THR A 1257 -14.93 49.45 -36.70
N SER A 1258 -14.17 48.98 -37.71
CA SER A 1258 -13.32 47.80 -37.56
C SER A 1258 -12.11 48.07 -36.67
N SER A 1259 -11.75 47.11 -35.82
CA SER A 1259 -10.56 47.15 -34.97
C SER A 1259 -9.45 46.21 -35.44
N GLY A 1260 -9.66 45.51 -36.57
CA GLY A 1260 -8.70 44.66 -37.28
C GLY A 1260 -8.02 43.60 -36.40
N LEU A 1261 -8.61 42.41 -36.24
CA LEU A 1261 -8.13 41.35 -35.33
C LEU A 1261 -6.85 40.61 -35.78
N GLU A 1262 -6.37 40.89 -36.99
CA GLU A 1262 -5.12 40.33 -37.52
C GLU A 1262 -3.98 41.32 -37.20
N ILE A 1263 -2.87 40.82 -36.64
CA ILE A 1263 -1.64 41.60 -36.44
C ILE A 1263 -0.82 41.59 -37.73
#